data_AF-A0A495ZZH7-F1
#
_entry.id   AF-A0A495ZZH7-F1
#
_cell.length_a   1.000
_cell.length_b   1.000
_cell.length_c   1.000
_cell.angle_alpha   90.00
_cell.angle_beta   90.00
_cell.angle_gamma   90.00
#
_symmetry.space_group_name_H-M   'P 1'
#
loop_
_entity.id
_entity.type
_entity.pdbx_description
1 polymer ?
#
loop_
_entity_poly.entity_id
_entity_poly.type
_entity_poly.pdbx_seq_one_letter_code
_entity_poly.pdbx_strand_id
1 'polypeptide(L)'
;MLPISRAIFSYSYLLYFFMLTLHLPIQHVEAADHEGEGSTPPPTVNDTISKAQSLILGTPSTETFSFTDVYHIELNLNIPGNIELIATEGNVITVTLEKQARETTNTKQNALIRDYLNNITFTGTQSDDTLQLRIRLPGNAPEAQPGPPPNPEDLQTLRYDGLQLKCTIKTPADVSVKLHTKTGDISVQRIRGKIETSTENGNVHLNETSGNYNIRVTKGNIDGQILLTQGQNKLETQNGSIGLVVLDPVAAPMDITAQGGSIRLRLPENYGADVEFESQKQQIVVNLPAQFDEETGFTLINDGGPLFRLKATDTISLLPSSPSGEKAPTEPETNPFADAAQPVPQIVKAPVIDGNLSEIGWQTAALLSPFQNPDGTDVPSNPTETFLMWDAENFYVGVKAYLSDSFLPYVSQTQHDSPIWEDECIEILIDPDPKTAIYYHFVINPMSAYFDQRVNTPGEPSFQFAPRDVQTTLNRRTMQTAFKADSTWNSEAKVASQINTTFWSLEVALPRKMLEPSPEMDSQSAPVIESRWLFNVHRKLYSSNMKSLIPAKSREYSYWQSTYDNEFPWWPHSPHEYVGALSGRYGPAMGVLEFVTTPSASEDFASETKVRVATIEIKGNTKIPTEAIQQSLPIQPEDIITSPQLSWLITALREQGWFQDVRLETKQIEEAVSDPQSAVRKNSDPQSAIRSQKEDVDSSETSSPIADNRQPIAIPSISLHIRVTEAPVLFAQEIKIGGNRSFPSRFIKEWFQLESGYLAVAAVRLKQQLISDFYSNRGYEFATVAYQSVNDVLEFSIDEGTLHEIRFTGNSRISRAELLSALDLKTQDSDGERDSQASDIYHHSLGQSKINSMRKKLSENNEHFKSVRDWRVQREGGKNVMIVDIEEQPFARPGGFPILQFNRVHGLMLGAGGTLSTRLTGTEQVFGSISYGFSSEIWNYHGGIEKGFFKRQRLKFGGSFYKLTDVSSNLYLHHGDATLSATYYGSALQDYYQRRGSQGWITYAPSEWSYLRLEFTGERHDNLSKSTDWSYLNRNLIKRGNSRINRGQLRSLSLVYAFDTRDHRSTTTRHFHTLFSANERTRRGWRGQFAVEMVGQGFGGDYDFNFYRFELARYTPLSGSHQLNIRVAGDFSDAPLPRQRLLHLGGGNTLRGHNFNVFAGDNRLLLNLEYRLIKETTPSGQDAVLGWTLSCFLDTGSVWWHDDAPFSDFENFTTRLKTSIGVGCSVFVDPFGNPSPWSLALEVAEPLNASFSLRNPLIILRLDRMF
;
A
#
# COMPACT_ATOMS: atom_id res chain seq x y z
N MET A 1 8.50 2.64 -37.42
CA MET A 1 7.32 3.12 -38.17
C MET A 1 6.05 3.11 -37.30
N LEU A 2 6.16 3.42 -35.99
CA LEU A 2 5.03 3.51 -35.07
C LEU A 2 5.21 4.81 -34.28
N PRO A 3 4.24 5.74 -34.37
CA PRO A 3 3.30 5.92 -33.24
C PRO A 3 1.82 6.00 -33.66
N ILE A 4 1.53 5.93 -34.96
CA ILE A 4 0.19 6.18 -35.54
C ILE A 4 -0.84 5.10 -35.14
N SER A 5 -0.40 3.87 -34.83
CA SER A 5 -1.30 2.76 -34.48
C SER A 5 -2.10 3.02 -33.20
N ARG A 6 -1.47 3.46 -32.10
CA ARG A 6 -2.14 3.61 -30.80
C ARG A 6 -3.36 4.53 -30.87
N ALA A 7 -3.27 5.66 -31.56
CA ALA A 7 -4.39 6.61 -31.70
C ALA A 7 -5.59 6.04 -32.50
N ILE A 8 -5.34 5.18 -33.48
CA ILE A 8 -6.39 4.55 -34.30
C ILE A 8 -7.09 3.43 -33.50
N PHE A 9 -6.34 2.67 -32.69
CA PHE A 9 -6.93 1.66 -31.81
C PHE A 9 -7.84 2.26 -30.72
N SER A 10 -7.50 3.43 -30.15
CA SER A 10 -8.34 4.12 -29.15
C SER A 10 -9.76 4.42 -29.66
N TYR A 11 -9.89 4.97 -30.88
CA TYR A 11 -11.19 5.26 -31.49
C TYR A 11 -11.99 3.97 -31.80
N SER A 12 -11.32 2.90 -32.22
CA SER A 12 -11.96 1.62 -32.50
C SER A 12 -12.56 0.98 -31.24
N TYR A 13 -11.83 1.00 -30.12
CA TYR A 13 -12.30 0.43 -28.84
C TYR A 13 -13.52 1.17 -28.31
N LEU A 14 -13.51 2.50 -28.34
CA LEU A 14 -14.60 3.34 -27.82
C LEU A 14 -15.89 3.18 -28.64
N LEU A 15 -15.77 2.98 -29.97
CA LEU A 15 -16.90 2.65 -30.84
C LEU A 15 -17.44 1.23 -30.59
N TYR A 16 -16.56 0.25 -30.34
CA TYR A 16 -16.94 -1.14 -30.09
C TYR A 16 -17.71 -1.30 -28.78
N PHE A 17 -17.26 -0.62 -27.71
CA PHE A 17 -17.91 -0.64 -26.41
C PHE A 17 -19.36 -0.11 -26.46
N PHE A 18 -19.61 0.94 -27.27
CA PHE A 18 -20.93 1.54 -27.41
C PHE A 18 -21.91 0.71 -28.27
N MET A 19 -21.40 -0.13 -29.18
CA MET A 19 -22.24 -1.04 -29.98
C MET A 19 -22.86 -2.15 -29.13
N LEU A 20 -22.21 -2.57 -28.04
CA LEU A 20 -22.77 -3.52 -27.07
C LEU A 20 -23.96 -2.93 -26.29
N THR A 21 -23.96 -1.61 -26.02
CA THR A 21 -24.95 -0.97 -25.14
C THR A 21 -26.29 -0.61 -25.79
N LEU A 22 -26.48 -0.86 -27.09
CA LEU A 22 -27.67 -0.42 -27.85
C LEU A 22 -28.73 -1.52 -28.12
N HIS A 23 -28.66 -2.66 -27.43
CA HIS A 23 -29.69 -3.70 -27.48
C HIS A 23 -30.63 -3.64 -26.26
N LEU A 24 -31.70 -2.85 -26.35
CA LEU A 24 -32.84 -2.89 -25.45
C LEU A 24 -34.14 -3.01 -26.26
N PRO A 25 -35.03 -3.99 -25.94
CA PRO A 25 -36.33 -4.10 -26.60
C PRO A 25 -37.32 -3.08 -26.02
N ILE A 26 -38.16 -2.51 -26.89
CA ILE A 26 -39.31 -1.68 -26.47
C ILE A 26 -40.53 -2.58 -26.31
N GLN A 27 -41.23 -2.48 -25.18
CA GLN A 27 -42.60 -2.96 -25.04
C GLN A 27 -43.51 -1.81 -24.59
N HIS A 28 -44.75 -1.82 -25.10
CA HIS A 28 -45.81 -0.91 -24.69
C HIS A 28 -46.40 -1.31 -23.34
N VAL A 29 -46.94 -0.32 -22.62
CA VAL A 29 -47.82 -0.50 -21.47
C VAL A 29 -49.17 0.13 -21.79
N GLU A 30 -50.25 -0.55 -21.44
CA GLU A 30 -51.62 -0.03 -21.39
C GLU A 30 -52.31 -0.71 -20.18
N ALA A 31 -53.28 -0.05 -19.52
CA ALA A 31 -53.55 -0.28 -18.09
C ALA A 31 -55.04 -0.33 -17.68
N ALA A 32 -55.30 -1.05 -16.58
CA ALA A 32 -56.45 -1.00 -15.65
C ALA A 32 -56.03 -1.81 -14.39
N ASP A 33 -56.07 -1.31 -13.16
CA ASP A 33 -57.23 -0.91 -12.31
C ASP A 33 -58.08 -2.10 -11.84
N HIS A 34 -58.35 -2.35 -10.55
CA HIS A 34 -57.85 -1.85 -9.24
C HIS A 34 -57.71 -3.10 -8.31
N GLU A 35 -57.30 -3.12 -7.02
CA GLU A 35 -56.95 -2.14 -5.96
C GLU A 35 -55.49 -2.42 -5.45
N GLY A 36 -54.96 -2.06 -4.27
CA GLY A 36 -55.47 -1.45 -3.03
C GLY A 36 -54.31 -1.20 -2.01
N GLU A 37 -54.61 -0.95 -0.73
CA GLU A 37 -53.63 -0.53 0.31
C GLU A 37 -53.24 -1.64 1.32
N GLY A 38 -52.02 -1.65 1.90
CA GLY A 38 -51.69 -2.66 2.94
C GLY A 38 -50.26 -2.85 3.52
N SER A 39 -49.38 -1.84 3.58
CA SER A 39 -48.18 -1.77 4.46
C SER A 39 -47.09 -2.90 4.54
N THR A 40 -45.83 -2.48 4.33
CA THR A 40 -44.53 -3.00 4.88
C THR A 40 -43.92 -4.38 4.46
N PRO A 41 -42.58 -4.48 4.29
CA PRO A 41 -41.82 -5.72 3.95
C PRO A 41 -40.89 -6.21 5.10
N PRO A 42 -39.97 -7.20 4.93
CA PRO A 42 -39.82 -8.27 3.92
C PRO A 42 -40.02 -9.67 4.59
N PRO A 43 -39.61 -10.87 4.06
CA PRO A 43 -38.24 -11.26 3.67
C PRO A 43 -38.13 -12.05 2.34
N THR A 44 -36.93 -12.56 2.05
CA THR A 44 -36.54 -13.33 0.87
C THR A 44 -37.16 -14.73 0.74
N VAL A 45 -37.48 -15.09 -0.51
CA VAL A 45 -37.73 -16.45 -1.03
C VAL A 45 -36.72 -16.59 -2.18
N ASN A 46 -35.56 -17.28 -2.07
CA ASN A 46 -35.31 -18.64 -1.59
C ASN A 46 -36.37 -19.64 -2.06
N ASP A 47 -36.09 -20.21 -3.24
CA ASP A 47 -36.65 -21.42 -3.86
C ASP A 47 -38.13 -21.79 -3.63
N THR A 48 -38.81 -22.00 -4.75
CA THR A 48 -40.14 -22.62 -4.78
C THR A 48 -40.17 -24.00 -4.12
N ILE A 49 -40.62 -23.99 -2.86
CA ILE A 49 -41.34 -25.08 -2.18
C ILE A 49 -40.48 -26.28 -1.76
N SER A 50 -39.65 -26.08 -0.74
CA SER A 50 -39.39 -27.14 0.26
C SER A 50 -40.58 -27.26 1.22
N LYS A 51 -41.67 -27.92 0.77
CA LYS A 51 -42.61 -28.52 1.73
C LYS A 51 -41.80 -29.48 2.60
N ALA A 52 -41.79 -29.27 3.92
CA ALA A 52 -41.18 -30.23 4.85
C ALA A 52 -41.89 -31.59 4.68
N GLN A 53 -41.21 -32.54 4.07
CA GLN A 53 -41.69 -33.90 3.89
C GLN A 53 -41.43 -34.64 5.20
N SER A 54 -42.41 -35.37 5.73
CA SER A 54 -42.17 -36.23 6.87
C SER A 54 -41.24 -37.39 6.47
N LEU A 55 -40.33 -37.74 7.38
CA LEU A 55 -39.27 -38.71 7.15
C LEU A 55 -39.38 -39.85 8.16
N ILE A 56 -39.21 -41.07 7.66
CA ILE A 56 -39.08 -42.28 8.46
C ILE A 56 -37.60 -42.44 8.80
N LEU A 57 -37.26 -42.29 10.07
CA LEU A 57 -35.92 -42.60 10.58
C LEU A 57 -35.83 -44.08 10.96
N GLY A 58 -34.72 -44.71 10.58
CA GLY A 58 -34.26 -46.00 11.11
C GLY A 58 -33.17 -45.81 12.16
N THR A 59 -32.91 -46.85 12.96
CA THR A 59 -31.90 -46.80 14.01
C THR A 59 -30.50 -46.57 13.42
N PRO A 60 -29.77 -45.52 13.85
CA PRO A 60 -28.40 -45.31 13.40
C PRO A 60 -27.50 -46.45 13.90
N SER A 61 -26.52 -46.85 13.11
CA SER A 61 -25.54 -47.88 13.49
C SER A 61 -24.13 -47.29 13.48
N THR A 62 -23.43 -47.42 14.60
CA THR A 62 -22.07 -46.93 14.78
C THR A 62 -21.10 -48.09 14.97
N GLU A 63 -20.01 -48.11 14.20
CA GLU A 63 -18.86 -48.99 14.40
C GLU A 63 -17.60 -48.17 14.73
N THR A 64 -16.66 -48.77 15.45
CA THR A 64 -15.39 -48.12 15.83
C THR A 64 -14.21 -49.06 15.55
N PHE A 65 -13.17 -48.51 14.94
CA PHE A 65 -11.94 -49.18 14.53
C PHE A 65 -10.74 -48.49 15.21
N SER A 66 -9.62 -49.21 15.37
CA SER A 66 -8.37 -48.57 15.76
C SER A 66 -7.84 -47.73 14.60
N PHE A 67 -7.15 -46.64 14.91
CA PHE A 67 -6.35 -45.91 13.92
C PHE A 67 -4.96 -46.53 13.70
N THR A 68 -4.52 -47.42 14.60
CA THR A 68 -3.21 -48.09 14.48
C THR A 68 -3.11 -48.83 13.15
N ASP A 69 -2.09 -48.48 12.37
CA ASP A 69 -1.81 -48.98 11.02
C ASP A 69 -2.97 -48.79 10.01
N VAL A 70 -3.73 -47.69 10.14
CA VAL A 70 -4.70 -47.23 9.11
C VAL A 70 -4.26 -45.89 8.52
N TYR A 71 -3.74 -45.92 7.29
CA TYR A 71 -3.30 -44.73 6.55
C TYR A 71 -4.22 -44.40 5.36
N HIS A 72 -5.10 -45.34 4.96
CA HIS A 72 -6.12 -45.13 3.93
C HIS A 72 -7.53 -45.57 4.36
N ILE A 73 -8.58 -44.83 3.95
CA ILE A 73 -9.99 -45.20 4.14
C ILE A 73 -10.72 -45.17 2.79
N GLU A 74 -11.30 -46.29 2.36
CA GLU A 74 -12.12 -46.38 1.14
C GLU A 74 -13.61 -46.59 1.49
N LEU A 75 -14.52 -45.76 0.97
CA LEU A 75 -15.98 -45.94 1.08
C LEU A 75 -16.66 -45.77 -0.30
N ASN A 76 -17.47 -46.74 -0.70
CA ASN A 76 -18.29 -46.67 -1.91
C ASN A 76 -19.78 -46.88 -1.59
N LEU A 77 -20.59 -45.86 -1.86
CA LEU A 77 -22.02 -45.76 -1.62
C LEU A 77 -22.80 -45.78 -2.94
N ASN A 78 -23.07 -46.98 -3.46
CA ASN A 78 -23.83 -47.21 -4.71
C ASN A 78 -25.35 -46.86 -4.62
N ILE A 79 -25.77 -46.09 -3.63
CA ILE A 79 -27.16 -45.79 -3.25
C ILE A 79 -27.26 -44.33 -2.79
N PRO A 80 -28.45 -43.69 -2.82
CA PRO A 80 -28.53 -42.28 -2.48
C PRO A 80 -28.22 -42.02 -0.99
N GLY A 81 -27.28 -41.12 -0.74
CA GLY A 81 -26.89 -40.70 0.59
C GLY A 81 -25.63 -39.82 0.61
N ASN A 82 -25.54 -39.05 1.68
CA ASN A 82 -24.46 -38.11 1.93
C ASN A 82 -23.35 -38.77 2.74
N ILE A 83 -22.11 -38.33 2.56
CA ILE A 83 -20.94 -38.75 3.32
C ILE A 83 -20.37 -37.52 4.03
N GLU A 84 -20.11 -37.60 5.32
CA GLU A 84 -19.46 -36.55 6.11
C GLU A 84 -18.25 -37.14 6.82
N LEU A 85 -17.07 -36.53 6.67
CA LEU A 85 -15.81 -37.02 7.20
C LEU A 85 -15.14 -35.89 8.00
N ILE A 86 -14.87 -36.12 9.28
CA ILE A 86 -14.46 -35.06 10.23
C ILE A 86 -13.23 -35.51 11.02
N ALA A 87 -12.18 -34.68 11.05
CA ALA A 87 -11.01 -34.95 11.88
C ALA A 87 -11.28 -34.75 13.39
N THR A 88 -10.69 -35.61 14.22
CA THR A 88 -10.78 -35.60 15.69
C THR A 88 -9.44 -36.00 16.33
N GLU A 89 -9.12 -35.43 17.48
CA GLU A 89 -7.81 -35.59 18.18
C GLU A 89 -7.57 -36.98 18.81
N GLY A 90 -8.53 -37.91 18.74
CA GLY A 90 -8.44 -39.25 19.35
C GLY A 90 -8.13 -40.36 18.36
N ASN A 91 -7.24 -41.29 18.74
CA ASN A 91 -6.69 -42.39 17.92
C ASN A 91 -7.68 -43.54 17.56
N VAL A 92 -8.94 -43.23 17.28
CA VAL A 92 -9.97 -44.19 16.86
C VAL A 92 -10.79 -43.65 15.68
N ILE A 93 -11.11 -44.54 14.74
CA ILE A 93 -12.00 -44.22 13.62
C ILE A 93 -13.40 -44.66 14.00
N THR A 94 -14.36 -43.73 14.05
CA THR A 94 -15.77 -44.03 14.37
C THR A 94 -16.66 -43.70 13.19
N VAL A 95 -17.40 -44.68 12.68
CA VAL A 95 -18.32 -44.51 11.55
C VAL A 95 -19.76 -44.70 12.00
N THR A 96 -20.59 -43.67 11.81
CA THR A 96 -22.01 -43.67 12.15
C THR A 96 -22.86 -43.55 10.89
N LEU A 97 -23.70 -44.55 10.64
CA LEU A 97 -24.63 -44.58 9.51
C LEU A 97 -26.05 -44.25 9.97
N GLU A 98 -26.50 -43.03 9.69
CA GLU A 98 -27.90 -42.61 9.79
C GLU A 98 -28.69 -43.03 8.55
N LYS A 99 -29.97 -43.33 8.73
CA LYS A 99 -30.79 -44.05 7.76
C LYS A 99 -32.18 -43.44 7.71
N GLN A 100 -32.51 -42.77 6.61
CA GLN A 100 -33.76 -42.03 6.47
C GLN A 100 -34.48 -42.45 5.18
N ALA A 101 -35.81 -42.39 5.18
CA ALA A 101 -36.60 -42.56 3.96
C ALA A 101 -37.83 -41.66 3.97
N ARG A 102 -38.27 -41.25 2.78
CA ARG A 102 -39.49 -40.44 2.62
C ARG A 102 -40.73 -41.20 3.11
N GLU A 103 -41.57 -40.54 3.90
CA GLU A 103 -42.80 -41.16 4.39
C GLU A 103 -43.87 -41.31 3.28
N THR A 104 -44.60 -42.43 3.29
CA THR A 104 -45.75 -42.69 2.40
C THR A 104 -47.07 -42.47 3.13
N THR A 105 -48.17 -42.34 2.39
CA THR A 105 -49.53 -42.27 2.98
C THR A 105 -50.02 -43.61 3.57
N ASN A 106 -49.26 -44.70 3.46
CA ASN A 106 -49.63 -46.03 3.92
C ASN A 106 -48.85 -46.41 5.19
N THR A 107 -49.52 -46.38 6.35
CA THR A 107 -48.89 -46.64 7.66
C THR A 107 -48.25 -48.03 7.78
N LYS A 108 -48.75 -49.05 7.05
CA LYS A 108 -48.14 -50.39 7.01
C LYS A 108 -46.84 -50.40 6.19
N GLN A 109 -46.83 -49.67 5.07
CA GLN A 109 -45.64 -49.50 4.24
C GLN A 109 -44.57 -48.70 4.99
N ASN A 110 -44.96 -47.69 5.79
CA ASN A 110 -44.04 -46.94 6.64
C ASN A 110 -43.37 -47.82 7.72
N ALA A 111 -44.09 -48.80 8.26
CA ALA A 111 -43.52 -49.79 9.18
C ALA A 111 -42.51 -50.72 8.47
N LEU A 112 -42.85 -51.24 7.28
CA LEU A 112 -41.93 -52.05 6.48
C LEU A 112 -40.68 -51.28 6.04
N ILE A 113 -40.81 -49.98 5.74
CA ILE A 113 -39.68 -49.09 5.46
C ILE A 113 -38.78 -48.98 6.70
N ARG A 114 -39.34 -48.78 7.90
CA ARG A 114 -38.54 -48.69 9.14
C ARG A 114 -37.76 -49.98 9.41
N ASP A 115 -38.39 -51.15 9.24
CA ASP A 115 -37.71 -52.44 9.38
C ASP A 115 -36.65 -52.66 8.29
N TYR A 116 -36.89 -52.20 7.06
CA TYR A 116 -35.87 -52.24 6.00
C TYR A 116 -34.66 -51.36 6.36
N LEU A 117 -34.88 -50.12 6.80
CA LEU A 117 -33.82 -49.21 7.26
C LEU A 117 -33.01 -49.81 8.41
N ASN A 118 -33.68 -50.39 9.42
CA ASN A 118 -33.02 -51.01 10.56
C ASN A 118 -32.10 -52.17 10.17
N ASN A 119 -32.45 -52.93 9.12
CA ASN A 119 -31.66 -54.05 8.63
C ASN A 119 -30.54 -53.65 7.63
N ILE A 120 -30.43 -52.38 7.21
CA ILE A 120 -29.24 -51.90 6.49
C ILE A 120 -28.07 -51.94 7.47
N THR A 121 -27.07 -52.75 7.15
CA THR A 121 -25.88 -52.95 7.98
C THR A 121 -24.64 -52.32 7.34
N PHE A 122 -23.74 -51.87 8.18
CA PHE A 122 -22.41 -51.38 7.81
C PHE A 122 -21.39 -52.45 8.19
N THR A 123 -20.27 -52.55 7.46
CA THR A 123 -19.13 -53.38 7.84
C THR A 123 -17.83 -52.74 7.35
N GLY A 124 -16.91 -52.45 8.27
CA GLY A 124 -15.51 -52.15 7.93
C GLY A 124 -14.62 -53.40 7.92
N THR A 125 -13.63 -53.43 7.02
CA THR A 125 -12.56 -54.44 6.99
C THR A 125 -11.21 -53.75 6.76
N GLN A 126 -10.32 -53.80 7.75
CA GLN A 126 -8.92 -53.40 7.60
C GLN A 126 -8.15 -54.49 6.83
N SER A 127 -7.41 -54.09 5.81
CA SER A 127 -6.45 -54.92 5.08
C SER A 127 -5.18 -54.10 4.91
N ASP A 128 -4.09 -54.55 5.52
CA ASP A 128 -2.83 -53.81 5.59
C ASP A 128 -3.07 -52.38 6.09
N ASP A 129 -2.67 -51.36 5.32
CA ASP A 129 -2.82 -49.93 5.64
C ASP A 129 -4.22 -49.35 5.40
N THR A 130 -5.14 -50.13 4.82
CA THR A 130 -6.38 -49.65 4.22
C THR A 130 -7.62 -50.19 4.94
N LEU A 131 -8.44 -49.29 5.48
CA LEU A 131 -9.76 -49.57 6.02
C LEU A 131 -10.83 -49.45 4.93
N GLN A 132 -11.29 -50.58 4.40
CA GLN A 132 -12.40 -50.61 3.43
C GLN A 132 -13.76 -50.65 4.14
N LEU A 133 -14.63 -49.71 3.81
CA LEU A 133 -15.95 -49.50 4.39
C LEU A 133 -17.03 -49.86 3.39
N ARG A 134 -17.94 -50.78 3.76
CA ARG A 134 -18.99 -51.29 2.85
C ARG A 134 -20.35 -51.39 3.54
N ILE A 135 -21.40 -50.99 2.83
CA ILE A 135 -22.79 -51.09 3.29
C ILE A 135 -23.48 -52.30 2.65
N ARG A 136 -24.19 -53.08 3.47
CA ARG A 136 -24.94 -54.27 3.09
C ARG A 136 -26.44 -54.00 3.22
N LEU A 137 -27.14 -54.13 2.10
CA LEU A 137 -28.59 -53.97 2.03
C LEU A 137 -29.33 -55.28 2.41
N PRO A 138 -30.52 -55.19 3.04
CA PRO A 138 -31.36 -56.35 3.30
C PRO A 138 -31.70 -57.12 2.01
N GLY A 139 -31.57 -58.45 2.05
CA GLY A 139 -31.94 -59.34 0.96
C GLY A 139 -30.82 -59.74 -0.03
N ASN A 140 -29.58 -59.30 0.18
CA ASN A 140 -28.42 -59.69 -0.64
C ASN A 140 -27.53 -60.78 0.00
N ALA A 141 -28.05 -61.55 0.98
CA ALA A 141 -27.32 -62.62 1.66
C ALA A 141 -27.87 -64.02 1.30
N PRO A 142 -27.03 -65.08 1.26
CA PRO A 142 -27.48 -66.45 1.01
C PRO A 142 -28.37 -67.04 2.12
N GLU A 143 -29.12 -68.06 1.73
CA GLU A 143 -30.09 -68.87 2.48
C GLU A 143 -29.78 -69.15 3.97
N ALA A 144 -30.68 -68.77 4.88
CA ALA A 144 -31.00 -69.54 6.10
C ALA A 144 -32.31 -69.12 6.80
N GLN A 145 -33.31 -70.02 6.76
CA GLN A 145 -34.46 -70.17 7.68
C GLN A 145 -35.57 -69.08 7.73
N PRO A 146 -36.82 -69.46 8.11
CA PRO A 146 -38.00 -68.89 7.44
C PRO A 146 -39.00 -68.16 8.35
N GLY A 147 -39.21 -66.87 8.07
CA GLY A 147 -40.51 -66.21 8.30
C GLY A 147 -41.42 -66.35 7.06
N PRO A 148 -42.72 -65.99 7.15
CA PRO A 148 -43.58 -65.92 5.97
C PRO A 148 -43.05 -64.83 5.01
N PRO A 149 -42.93 -65.11 3.70
CA PRO A 149 -42.35 -64.15 2.76
C PRO A 149 -43.26 -62.92 2.60
N PRO A 150 -42.73 -61.69 2.73
CA PRO A 150 -43.46 -60.49 2.30
C PRO A 150 -43.79 -60.55 0.81
N ASN A 151 -44.91 -59.93 0.43
CA ASN A 151 -45.40 -59.95 -0.93
C ASN A 151 -44.37 -59.31 -1.91
N PRO A 152 -43.92 -60.00 -2.97
CA PRO A 152 -42.79 -59.53 -3.79
C PRO A 152 -42.99 -58.17 -4.47
N GLU A 153 -44.23 -57.80 -4.80
CA GLU A 153 -44.55 -56.54 -5.49
C GLU A 153 -44.33 -55.31 -4.59
N ASP A 154 -44.60 -55.43 -3.28
CA ASP A 154 -44.40 -54.37 -2.29
C ASP A 154 -42.90 -54.07 -2.04
N LEU A 155 -42.02 -55.04 -2.32
CA LEU A 155 -40.56 -54.90 -2.12
C LEU A 155 -39.80 -54.38 -3.35
N GLN A 156 -40.38 -54.42 -4.55
CA GLN A 156 -39.73 -53.87 -5.75
C GLN A 156 -39.86 -52.34 -5.83
N THR A 157 -41.00 -51.79 -5.40
CA THR A 157 -41.25 -50.33 -5.41
C THR A 157 -40.49 -49.56 -4.32
N LEU A 158 -39.96 -50.25 -3.30
CA LEU A 158 -39.13 -49.66 -2.25
C LEU A 158 -37.64 -49.54 -2.61
N ARG A 159 -37.21 -50.04 -3.78
CA ARG A 159 -35.80 -49.97 -4.20
C ARG A 159 -35.45 -48.58 -4.77
N TYR A 160 -34.95 -47.74 -3.87
CA TYR A 160 -34.15 -46.52 -4.08
C TYR A 160 -34.83 -45.15 -4.21
N ASP A 161 -36.05 -45.03 -4.75
CA ASP A 161 -36.71 -43.73 -5.07
C ASP A 161 -37.18 -42.87 -3.86
N GLY A 162 -36.59 -43.07 -2.68
CA GLY A 162 -36.86 -42.28 -1.48
C GLY A 162 -35.96 -42.58 -0.28
N LEU A 163 -34.89 -43.36 -0.46
CA LEU A 163 -33.89 -43.66 0.58
C LEU A 163 -32.86 -42.52 0.63
N GLN A 164 -32.51 -42.04 1.81
CA GLN A 164 -31.38 -41.14 2.04
C GLN A 164 -30.58 -41.64 3.24
N LEU A 165 -29.32 -42.01 3.01
CA LEU A 165 -28.38 -42.32 4.08
C LEU A 165 -27.51 -41.11 4.41
N LYS A 166 -27.01 -41.03 5.64
CA LYS A 166 -25.90 -40.13 5.99
C LYS A 166 -24.82 -40.93 6.72
N CYS A 167 -23.65 -41.05 6.10
CA CYS A 167 -22.51 -41.76 6.66
C CYS A 167 -21.52 -40.76 7.26
N THR A 168 -21.47 -40.65 8.59
CA THR A 168 -20.59 -39.73 9.31
C THR A 168 -19.38 -40.48 9.86
N ILE A 169 -18.19 -40.20 9.34
CA ILE A 169 -16.90 -40.79 9.74
C ILE A 169 -16.14 -39.76 10.59
N LYS A 170 -15.64 -40.17 11.75
CA LYS A 170 -14.69 -39.42 12.58
C LYS A 170 -13.38 -40.19 12.65
N THR A 171 -12.24 -39.50 12.55
CA THR A 171 -10.90 -40.11 12.44
C THR A 171 -9.82 -39.10 12.87
N PRO A 172 -8.62 -39.52 13.28
CA PRO A 172 -7.43 -38.66 13.25
C PRO A 172 -7.24 -37.96 11.91
N ALA A 173 -6.60 -36.79 11.94
CA ALA A 173 -6.46 -35.91 10.79
C ALA A 173 -5.62 -36.55 9.67
N ASP A 174 -4.51 -37.21 10.01
CA ASP A 174 -3.47 -37.65 9.07
C ASP A 174 -3.80 -38.95 8.34
N VAL A 175 -4.81 -38.91 7.46
CA VAL A 175 -5.32 -40.08 6.73
C VAL A 175 -5.71 -39.73 5.28
N SER A 176 -5.36 -40.61 4.34
CA SER A 176 -5.81 -40.51 2.95
C SER A 176 -7.18 -41.16 2.77
N VAL A 177 -8.08 -40.60 1.98
CA VAL A 177 -9.45 -41.10 1.84
C VAL A 177 -9.92 -41.18 0.39
N LYS A 178 -10.84 -42.11 0.15
CA LYS A 178 -11.42 -42.38 -1.17
C LYS A 178 -12.92 -42.62 -1.05
N LEU A 179 -13.71 -41.62 -1.43
CA LEU A 179 -15.15 -41.59 -1.19
C LEU A 179 -15.92 -41.55 -2.52
N HIS A 180 -16.88 -42.45 -2.69
CA HIS A 180 -17.79 -42.44 -3.84
C HIS A 180 -19.24 -42.51 -3.36
N THR A 181 -20.13 -41.69 -3.91
CA THR A 181 -21.59 -41.87 -3.80
C THR A 181 -22.23 -41.73 -5.17
N LYS A 182 -23.36 -42.41 -5.43
CA LYS A 182 -24.06 -42.21 -6.70
C LYS A 182 -24.88 -40.91 -6.71
N THR A 183 -25.53 -40.60 -5.60
CA THR A 183 -26.39 -39.43 -5.44
C THR A 183 -26.31 -38.97 -4.00
N GLY A 184 -26.02 -37.70 -3.75
CA GLY A 184 -25.80 -37.14 -2.42
C GLY A 184 -24.46 -36.40 -2.31
N ASP A 185 -24.35 -35.62 -1.24
CA ASP A 185 -23.24 -34.70 -1.01
C ASP A 185 -22.10 -35.36 -0.22
N ILE A 186 -20.85 -34.96 -0.49
CA ILE A 186 -19.66 -35.40 0.26
C ILE A 186 -19.04 -34.21 0.99
N SER A 187 -19.01 -34.22 2.31
CA SER A 187 -18.34 -33.22 3.16
C SER A 187 -17.07 -33.80 3.78
N VAL A 188 -15.95 -33.09 3.70
CA VAL A 188 -14.67 -33.48 4.34
C VAL A 188 -14.10 -32.30 5.12
N GLN A 189 -13.77 -32.51 6.40
CA GLN A 189 -13.43 -31.45 7.36
C GLN A 189 -12.14 -31.78 8.13
N ARG A 190 -11.14 -30.88 8.06
CA ARG A 190 -9.85 -30.93 8.79
C ARG A 190 -8.98 -32.18 8.57
N ILE A 191 -9.23 -32.95 7.50
CA ILE A 191 -8.44 -34.13 7.10
C ILE A 191 -7.15 -33.69 6.37
N ARG A 192 -6.03 -34.35 6.68
CA ARG A 192 -4.71 -34.14 6.07
C ARG A 192 -4.27 -35.42 5.34
N GLY A 193 -4.30 -35.44 4.01
CA GLY A 193 -3.94 -36.62 3.22
C GLY A 193 -4.38 -36.55 1.76
N LYS A 194 -4.25 -37.66 1.03
CA LYS A 194 -4.78 -37.75 -0.35
C LYS A 194 -6.29 -37.90 -0.30
N ILE A 195 -7.05 -36.99 -0.92
CA ILE A 195 -8.51 -36.93 -0.90
C ILE A 195 -9.04 -37.21 -2.31
N GLU A 196 -9.37 -38.48 -2.58
CA GLU A 196 -10.08 -38.90 -3.79
C GLU A 196 -11.59 -38.89 -3.52
N THR A 197 -12.40 -38.11 -4.24
CA THR A 197 -13.87 -38.13 -4.04
C THR A 197 -14.66 -38.06 -5.34
N SER A 198 -15.86 -38.66 -5.39
CA SER A 198 -16.73 -38.53 -6.58
C SER A 198 -18.22 -38.75 -6.33
N THR A 199 -19.06 -38.02 -7.07
CA THR A 199 -20.53 -38.16 -7.04
C THR A 199 -21.19 -37.91 -8.40
N GLU A 200 -22.19 -38.69 -8.80
CA GLU A 200 -22.90 -38.42 -10.07
C GLU A 200 -23.92 -37.27 -9.94
N ASN A 201 -24.58 -37.14 -8.79
CA ASN A 201 -25.56 -36.07 -8.55
C ASN A 201 -25.50 -35.62 -7.07
N GLY A 202 -24.73 -34.57 -6.78
CA GLY A 202 -24.52 -34.04 -5.44
C GLY A 202 -23.31 -33.10 -5.39
N ASN A 203 -23.18 -32.37 -4.28
CA ASN A 203 -22.10 -31.40 -4.08
C ASN A 203 -20.92 -32.02 -3.32
N VAL A 204 -19.74 -31.42 -3.43
CA VAL A 204 -18.58 -31.79 -2.60
C VAL A 204 -18.11 -30.57 -1.81
N HIS A 205 -18.18 -30.65 -0.48
CA HIS A 205 -17.76 -29.60 0.44
C HIS A 205 -16.45 -29.96 1.15
N LEU A 206 -15.48 -29.05 1.16
CA LEU A 206 -14.21 -29.20 1.88
C LEU A 206 -14.10 -28.11 2.97
N ASN A 207 -13.61 -28.41 4.16
CA ASN A 207 -13.35 -27.37 5.16
C ASN A 207 -12.04 -27.63 5.91
N GLU A 208 -11.06 -26.73 5.78
CA GLU A 208 -9.74 -26.80 6.42
C GLU A 208 -9.00 -28.12 6.13
N THR A 209 -9.29 -28.77 5.00
CA THR A 209 -8.58 -29.99 4.58
C THR A 209 -7.20 -29.64 4.04
N SER A 210 -6.23 -30.54 4.15
CA SER A 210 -4.90 -30.40 3.54
C SER A 210 -4.54 -31.65 2.73
N GLY A 211 -3.81 -31.47 1.63
CA GLY A 211 -3.21 -32.60 0.91
C GLY A 211 -3.38 -32.56 -0.60
N ASN A 212 -3.62 -33.73 -1.19
CA ASN A 212 -3.74 -33.91 -2.65
C ASN A 212 -5.14 -34.32 -3.08
N TYR A 213 -5.79 -33.47 -3.85
CA TYR A 213 -7.21 -33.62 -4.23
C TYR A 213 -7.37 -34.32 -5.58
N ASN A 214 -8.33 -35.25 -5.69
CA ASN A 214 -8.76 -35.86 -6.94
C ASN A 214 -10.29 -36.02 -6.91
N ILE A 215 -11.01 -34.98 -7.31
CA ILE A 215 -12.45 -34.82 -7.09
C ILE A 215 -13.20 -34.80 -8.42
N ARG A 216 -14.27 -35.59 -8.55
CA ARG A 216 -15.12 -35.62 -9.75
C ARG A 216 -16.61 -35.65 -9.47
N VAL A 217 -17.32 -34.61 -9.90
CA VAL A 217 -18.77 -34.46 -9.84
C VAL A 217 -19.35 -34.55 -11.27
N THR A 218 -20.48 -35.23 -11.46
CA THR A 218 -21.19 -35.20 -12.76
C THR A 218 -22.27 -34.11 -12.78
N LYS A 219 -22.99 -33.88 -11.68
CA LYS A 219 -23.88 -32.73 -11.51
C LYS A 219 -23.88 -32.26 -10.06
N GLY A 220 -23.65 -30.97 -9.85
CA GLY A 220 -23.46 -30.37 -8.53
C GLY A 220 -22.16 -29.57 -8.43
N ASN A 221 -22.03 -28.81 -7.34
CA ASN A 221 -20.92 -27.91 -7.11
C ASN A 221 -19.77 -28.61 -6.34
N ILE A 222 -18.59 -28.00 -6.38
CA ILE A 222 -17.50 -28.33 -5.46
C ILE A 222 -17.09 -27.04 -4.77
N ASP A 223 -17.24 -26.94 -3.46
CA ASP A 223 -16.91 -25.72 -2.71
C ASP A 223 -16.15 -26.04 -1.42
N GLY A 224 -15.48 -25.04 -0.84
CA GLY A 224 -14.81 -25.27 0.44
C GLY A 224 -13.54 -24.47 0.71
N GLN A 225 -12.94 -24.75 1.86
CA GLN A 225 -11.67 -24.17 2.32
C GLN A 225 -10.59 -25.27 2.34
N ILE A 226 -9.45 -25.03 1.70
CA ILE A 226 -8.39 -26.03 1.49
C ILE A 226 -6.99 -25.49 1.73
N LEU A 227 -6.10 -26.40 2.12
CA LEU A 227 -4.66 -26.28 2.19
C LEU A 227 -4.05 -27.18 1.12
N LEU A 228 -2.97 -26.75 0.48
CA LEU A 228 -2.40 -27.40 -0.71
C LEU A 228 -1.03 -28.02 -0.40
N THR A 229 -0.79 -29.26 -0.84
CA THR A 229 0.53 -29.91 -0.70
C THR A 229 1.15 -30.28 -2.05
N GLN A 230 2.47 -30.45 -2.05
CA GLN A 230 3.29 -30.75 -3.23
C GLN A 230 2.85 -32.05 -3.93
N GLY A 231 2.02 -31.91 -4.95
CA GLY A 231 1.46 -32.99 -5.76
C GLY A 231 0.43 -32.47 -6.75
N GLN A 232 -0.15 -33.35 -7.58
CA GLN A 232 -1.18 -32.95 -8.54
C GLN A 232 -2.55 -32.90 -7.87
N ASN A 233 -3.15 -31.71 -7.86
CA ASN A 233 -4.51 -31.48 -7.39
C ASN A 233 -5.46 -31.38 -8.59
N LYS A 234 -6.58 -32.10 -8.59
CA LYS A 234 -7.50 -32.15 -9.73
C LYS A 234 -8.97 -32.16 -9.27
N LEU A 235 -9.78 -31.26 -9.81
CA LEU A 235 -11.20 -31.10 -9.45
C LEU A 235 -12.06 -30.88 -10.70
N GLU A 236 -13.02 -31.76 -10.96
CA GLU A 236 -13.86 -31.72 -12.16
C GLU A 236 -15.36 -31.72 -11.79
N THR A 237 -16.16 -30.83 -12.39
CA THR A 237 -17.62 -30.97 -12.47
C THR A 237 -18.11 -30.86 -13.91
N GLN A 238 -19.05 -31.73 -14.31
CA GLN A 238 -19.65 -31.69 -15.65
C GLN A 238 -20.87 -30.76 -15.79
N ASN A 239 -21.50 -30.39 -14.67
CA ASN A 239 -22.65 -29.48 -14.64
C ASN A 239 -22.81 -28.87 -13.25
N GLY A 240 -22.01 -27.83 -12.97
CA GLY A 240 -21.97 -27.12 -11.70
C GLY A 240 -20.83 -26.11 -11.66
N SER A 241 -20.69 -25.40 -10.53
CA SER A 241 -19.59 -24.45 -10.30
C SER A 241 -18.62 -24.94 -9.23
N ILE A 242 -17.38 -24.45 -9.26
CA ILE A 242 -16.33 -24.80 -8.31
C ILE A 242 -15.91 -23.53 -7.53
N GLY A 243 -16.02 -23.54 -6.20
CA GLY A 243 -15.92 -22.37 -5.32
C GLY A 243 -15.01 -22.60 -4.11
N LEU A 244 -13.69 -22.48 -4.29
CA LEU A 244 -12.70 -22.80 -3.27
C LEU A 244 -12.08 -21.55 -2.61
N VAL A 245 -11.63 -21.70 -1.37
CA VAL A 245 -10.74 -20.80 -0.65
C VAL A 245 -9.47 -21.58 -0.32
N VAL A 246 -8.34 -21.18 -0.88
CA VAL A 246 -7.03 -21.66 -0.42
C VAL A 246 -6.65 -20.85 0.83
N LEU A 247 -6.27 -21.54 1.90
CA LEU A 247 -6.01 -20.95 3.22
C LEU A 247 -4.52 -20.66 3.45
N ASP A 248 -3.62 -21.38 2.79
CA ASP A 248 -2.17 -21.22 2.90
C ASP A 248 -1.53 -20.64 1.63
N PRO A 249 -0.33 -20.04 1.70
CA PRO A 249 0.42 -19.60 0.52
C PRO A 249 1.24 -20.74 -0.12
N VAL A 250 0.94 -22.03 0.16
CA VAL A 250 1.80 -23.15 -0.24
C VAL A 250 1.56 -23.50 -1.70
N ALA A 251 2.41 -22.96 -2.56
CA ALA A 251 2.40 -23.13 -3.99
C ALA A 251 2.47 -24.61 -4.43
N ALA A 252 1.35 -25.21 -4.82
CA ALA A 252 1.26 -26.53 -5.48
C ALA A 252 0.33 -26.50 -6.73
N PRO A 253 0.57 -27.34 -7.76
CA PRO A 253 -0.16 -27.29 -9.04
C PRO A 253 -1.59 -27.84 -8.94
N MET A 254 -2.48 -27.33 -9.81
CA MET A 254 -3.91 -27.63 -9.74
C MET A 254 -4.59 -27.66 -11.14
N ASP A 255 -5.55 -28.57 -11.34
CA ASP A 255 -6.29 -28.75 -12.60
C ASP A 255 -7.80 -28.78 -12.30
N ILE A 256 -8.48 -27.65 -12.54
CA ILE A 256 -9.90 -27.45 -12.25
C ILE A 256 -10.69 -27.31 -13.55
N THR A 257 -11.74 -28.12 -13.69
CA THR A 257 -12.65 -28.08 -14.85
C THR A 257 -14.11 -28.00 -14.38
N ALA A 258 -14.81 -26.91 -14.70
CA ALA A 258 -16.24 -26.70 -14.43
C ALA A 258 -17.03 -26.54 -15.73
N GLN A 259 -17.38 -27.67 -16.36
CA GLN A 259 -18.25 -27.66 -17.52
C GLN A 259 -19.68 -27.30 -17.08
N GLY A 260 -20.36 -26.48 -17.86
CA GLY A 260 -21.71 -25.99 -17.55
C GLY A 260 -21.78 -24.93 -16.43
N GLY A 261 -20.66 -24.51 -15.84
CA GLY A 261 -20.67 -23.51 -14.77
C GLY A 261 -19.37 -22.71 -14.63
N SER A 262 -19.18 -22.13 -13.44
CA SER A 262 -18.16 -21.13 -13.13
C SER A 262 -17.08 -21.66 -12.17
N ILE A 263 -15.89 -21.06 -12.19
CA ILE A 263 -14.84 -21.29 -11.20
C ILE A 263 -14.67 -20.01 -10.37
N ARG A 264 -14.57 -20.13 -9.05
CA ARG A 264 -14.20 -19.05 -8.12
C ARG A 264 -13.18 -19.61 -7.14
N LEU A 265 -11.93 -19.19 -7.27
CA LEU A 265 -10.89 -19.43 -6.27
C LEU A 265 -10.65 -18.15 -5.49
N ARG A 266 -10.55 -18.26 -4.18
CA ARG A 266 -9.99 -17.23 -3.31
C ARG A 266 -8.63 -17.72 -2.85
N LEU A 267 -7.57 -16.97 -3.08
CA LEU A 267 -6.22 -17.31 -2.64
C LEU A 267 -5.75 -16.25 -1.62
N PRO A 268 -4.75 -16.53 -0.78
CA PRO A 268 -4.05 -15.49 -0.04
C PRO A 268 -3.46 -14.44 -0.99
N GLU A 269 -3.34 -13.19 -0.55
CA GLU A 269 -3.01 -12.07 -1.46
C GLU A 269 -1.64 -12.21 -2.13
N ASN A 270 -0.73 -12.99 -1.52
CA ASN A 270 0.64 -13.28 -1.95
C ASN A 270 0.82 -14.65 -2.66
N TYR A 271 -0.25 -15.43 -2.91
CA TYR A 271 -0.13 -16.77 -3.52
C TYR A 271 0.35 -16.71 -4.98
N GLY A 272 1.47 -17.36 -5.29
CA GLY A 272 2.07 -17.42 -6.64
C GLY A 272 1.63 -18.64 -7.46
N ALA A 273 1.27 -18.43 -8.74
CA ALA A 273 0.83 -19.50 -9.65
C ALA A 273 0.95 -19.11 -11.14
N ASP A 274 1.28 -20.07 -12.00
CA ASP A 274 1.18 -19.92 -13.46
C ASP A 274 -0.21 -20.39 -13.92
N VAL A 275 -1.05 -19.54 -14.50
CA VAL A 275 -2.47 -19.88 -14.76
C VAL A 275 -2.81 -20.01 -16.25
N GLU A 276 -3.25 -21.20 -16.67
CA GLU A 276 -3.85 -21.50 -17.97
C GLU A 276 -5.38 -21.36 -17.86
N PHE A 277 -5.95 -20.27 -18.39
CA PHE A 277 -7.40 -20.02 -18.37
C PHE A 277 -8.10 -20.46 -19.66
N GLU A 278 -9.16 -21.26 -19.56
CA GLU A 278 -10.03 -21.64 -20.68
C GLU A 278 -11.51 -21.43 -20.33
N SER A 279 -12.01 -20.19 -20.46
CA SER A 279 -13.44 -19.86 -20.31
C SER A 279 -14.16 -19.83 -21.66
N GLN A 280 -15.19 -20.65 -21.85
CA GLN A 280 -15.96 -20.69 -23.12
C GLN A 280 -16.74 -19.38 -23.36
N LYS A 281 -17.22 -18.71 -22.31
CA LYS A 281 -17.80 -17.36 -22.36
C LYS A 281 -16.76 -16.22 -22.29
N GLN A 282 -15.46 -16.55 -22.24
CA GLN A 282 -14.33 -15.62 -22.13
C GLN A 282 -14.43 -14.61 -20.97
N GLN A 283 -15.07 -15.02 -19.86
CA GLN A 283 -15.19 -14.19 -18.67
C GLN A 283 -14.15 -14.64 -17.64
N ILE A 284 -13.09 -13.86 -17.48
CA ILE A 284 -12.02 -14.09 -16.50
C ILE A 284 -11.90 -12.84 -15.63
N VAL A 285 -11.93 -13.02 -14.32
CA VAL A 285 -11.77 -11.97 -13.30
C VAL A 285 -10.58 -12.36 -12.44
N VAL A 286 -9.59 -11.50 -12.33
CA VAL A 286 -8.44 -11.70 -11.43
C VAL A 286 -8.29 -10.46 -10.57
N ASN A 287 -8.47 -10.62 -9.27
CA ASN A 287 -8.33 -9.59 -8.24
C ASN A 287 -7.14 -9.91 -7.31
N LEU A 288 -6.05 -10.36 -7.93
CA LEU A 288 -4.74 -10.61 -7.35
C LEU A 288 -3.69 -10.03 -8.32
N PRO A 289 -2.47 -9.67 -7.89
CA PRO A 289 -1.43 -9.19 -8.80
C PRO A 289 -1.13 -10.22 -9.90
N ALA A 290 -1.20 -9.81 -11.16
CA ALA A 290 -1.18 -10.73 -12.30
C ALA A 290 -0.51 -10.11 -13.54
N GLN A 291 0.33 -10.90 -14.21
CA GLN A 291 1.00 -10.57 -15.48
C GLN A 291 0.79 -11.71 -16.49
N PHE A 292 0.39 -11.38 -17.72
CA PHE A 292 0.34 -12.35 -18.81
C PHE A 292 1.74 -12.53 -19.42
N ASP A 293 2.18 -13.77 -19.63
CA ASP A 293 3.41 -14.10 -20.35
C ASP A 293 3.10 -14.42 -21.83
N GLU A 294 3.68 -13.64 -22.73
CA GLU A 294 3.51 -13.81 -24.18
C GLU A 294 4.33 -14.98 -24.76
N GLU A 295 5.34 -15.52 -24.06
CA GLU A 295 6.12 -16.68 -24.54
C GLU A 295 5.48 -18.03 -24.20
N THR A 296 4.97 -18.23 -22.97
CA THR A 296 4.27 -19.47 -22.57
C THR A 296 2.76 -19.43 -22.82
N GLY A 297 2.14 -18.25 -22.82
CA GLY A 297 0.69 -18.09 -22.90
C GLY A 297 -0.07 -18.27 -21.57
N PHE A 298 0.64 -18.35 -20.43
CA PHE A 298 0.05 -18.41 -19.10
C PHE A 298 -0.07 -17.03 -18.44
N THR A 299 -0.89 -16.93 -17.40
CA THR A 299 -0.99 -15.74 -16.55
C THR A 299 -0.28 -15.98 -15.22
N LEU A 300 0.86 -15.36 -15.02
CA LEU A 300 1.63 -15.38 -13.78
C LEU A 300 0.88 -14.57 -12.71
N ILE A 301 0.40 -15.21 -11.66
CA ILE A 301 -0.13 -14.58 -10.45
C ILE A 301 1.01 -14.44 -9.44
N ASN A 302 1.17 -13.29 -8.81
CA ASN A 302 2.24 -12.97 -7.84
C ASN A 302 3.62 -13.49 -8.28
N ASP A 303 4.11 -12.97 -9.40
CA ASP A 303 5.39 -13.32 -10.06
C ASP A 303 5.53 -14.77 -10.56
N GLY A 304 4.48 -15.59 -10.47
CA GLY A 304 4.37 -16.92 -11.06
C GLY A 304 4.49 -18.06 -10.04
N GLY A 305 4.46 -19.30 -10.53
CA GLY A 305 4.50 -20.48 -9.67
C GLY A 305 4.07 -21.78 -10.36
N PRO A 306 3.56 -22.77 -9.62
CA PRO A 306 3.14 -24.03 -10.20
C PRO A 306 1.87 -23.87 -11.03
N LEU A 307 1.73 -24.71 -12.07
CA LEU A 307 0.68 -24.59 -13.07
C LEU A 307 -0.72 -24.86 -12.52
N PHE A 308 -1.60 -23.87 -12.69
CA PHE A 308 -3.04 -23.90 -12.46
C PHE A 308 -3.76 -23.96 -13.81
N ARG A 309 -4.38 -25.08 -14.16
CA ARG A 309 -5.29 -25.17 -15.31
C ARG A 309 -6.72 -24.93 -14.86
N LEU A 310 -7.37 -23.87 -15.36
CA LEU A 310 -8.72 -23.49 -14.96
C LEU A 310 -9.61 -23.42 -16.20
N LYS A 311 -10.51 -24.39 -16.35
CA LYS A 311 -11.36 -24.56 -17.55
C LYS A 311 -12.83 -24.46 -17.16
N ALA A 312 -13.60 -23.54 -17.74
CA ALA A 312 -14.99 -23.27 -17.37
C ALA A 312 -15.88 -22.99 -18.59
N THR A 313 -17.18 -23.27 -18.48
CA THR A 313 -18.14 -22.75 -19.47
C THR A 313 -18.43 -21.27 -19.24
N ASP A 314 -18.57 -20.86 -17.97
CA ASP A 314 -18.90 -19.50 -17.55
C ASP A 314 -17.67 -18.76 -16.99
N THR A 315 -17.87 -17.91 -15.98
CA THR A 315 -16.83 -17.06 -15.40
C THR A 315 -15.76 -17.88 -14.66
N ILE A 316 -14.50 -17.48 -14.79
CA ILE A 316 -13.41 -17.87 -13.88
C ILE A 316 -13.05 -16.65 -13.04
N SER A 317 -12.99 -16.79 -11.72
CA SER A 317 -12.64 -15.73 -10.78
C SER A 317 -11.48 -16.16 -9.88
N LEU A 318 -10.40 -15.37 -9.82
CA LEU A 318 -9.39 -15.41 -8.77
C LEU A 318 -9.55 -14.17 -7.87
N LEU A 319 -9.63 -14.35 -6.56
CA LEU A 319 -9.97 -13.31 -5.58
C LEU A 319 -9.08 -13.43 -4.33
N PRO A 320 -9.01 -12.40 -3.46
CA PRO A 320 -8.43 -12.53 -2.12
C PRO A 320 -9.38 -13.27 -1.16
N SER A 321 -8.82 -13.97 -0.18
CA SER A 321 -9.54 -14.80 0.80
C SER A 321 -10.15 -14.03 1.99
N SER A 322 -9.74 -12.79 2.23
CA SER A 322 -10.04 -11.98 3.42
C SER A 322 -11.53 -11.97 3.85
N PRO A 323 -11.85 -12.25 5.14
CA PRO A 323 -13.22 -12.38 5.62
C PRO A 323 -13.86 -11.05 6.01
N SER A 324 -15.20 -10.99 5.92
CA SER A 324 -16.04 -9.92 6.46
C SER A 324 -16.98 -10.52 7.51
N GLY A 325 -16.87 -10.10 8.77
CA GLY A 325 -17.43 -10.84 9.91
C GLY A 325 -18.82 -10.42 10.39
N GLU A 326 -19.33 -11.19 11.37
CA GLU A 326 -20.48 -10.85 12.22
C GLU A 326 -20.28 -11.46 13.64
N LYS A 327 -21.19 -11.22 14.58
CA LYS A 327 -20.93 -11.37 16.04
C LYS A 327 -21.07 -12.80 16.61
N ALA A 328 -20.36 -13.04 17.71
CA ALA A 328 -20.29 -14.31 18.44
C ALA A 328 -21.48 -14.62 19.39
N PRO A 329 -21.67 -15.90 19.77
CA PRO A 329 -22.36 -16.35 20.98
C PRO A 329 -21.37 -16.66 22.14
N THR A 330 -21.90 -16.91 23.35
CA THR A 330 -21.17 -16.82 24.64
C THR A 330 -21.02 -18.15 25.43
N GLU A 331 -20.23 -18.07 26.50
CA GLU A 331 -20.02 -19.04 27.62
C GLU A 331 -18.98 -20.18 27.42
N PRO A 332 -18.27 -20.64 28.48
CA PRO A 332 -18.00 -20.02 29.79
C PRO A 332 -16.50 -19.83 30.08
N GLU A 333 -16.16 -19.03 31.09
CA GLU A 333 -14.78 -18.69 31.45
C GLU A 333 -14.00 -19.84 32.11
N THR A 334 -12.82 -20.16 31.59
CA THR A 334 -11.71 -20.73 32.37
C THR A 334 -10.45 -19.95 32.04
N ASN A 335 -9.88 -19.26 33.03
CA ASN A 335 -8.76 -18.33 32.82
C ASN A 335 -7.46 -19.11 32.51
N PRO A 336 -6.85 -18.94 31.31
CA PRO A 336 -5.61 -19.64 30.95
C PRO A 336 -4.36 -19.06 31.64
N PHE A 337 -4.46 -17.87 32.25
CA PHE A 337 -3.33 -17.15 32.86
C PHE A 337 -3.10 -17.49 34.35
N ALA A 338 -3.68 -18.58 34.85
CA ALA A 338 -3.60 -18.95 36.26
C ALA A 338 -2.20 -19.42 36.69
N ASP A 339 -1.58 -20.29 35.89
CA ASP A 339 -0.51 -21.21 36.35
C ASP A 339 0.93 -20.82 35.91
N ALA A 340 1.12 -19.67 35.25
CA ALA A 340 2.39 -19.30 34.61
C ALA A 340 2.84 -17.84 34.87
N ALA A 341 2.82 -17.41 36.13
CA ALA A 341 3.33 -16.10 36.54
C ALA A 341 4.83 -16.16 36.89
N GLN A 342 5.61 -15.18 36.41
CA GLN A 342 7.02 -15.00 36.70
C GLN A 342 7.18 -14.18 38.00
N PRO A 343 7.71 -14.74 39.10
CA PRO A 343 7.94 -13.98 40.31
C PRO A 343 9.03 -12.93 40.10
N VAL A 344 8.80 -11.71 40.60
CA VAL A 344 9.74 -10.59 40.61
C VAL A 344 10.06 -10.21 42.07
N PRO A 345 11.31 -10.34 42.52
CA PRO A 345 11.68 -10.20 43.92
C PRO A 345 11.90 -8.74 44.35
N GLN A 346 11.51 -8.45 45.60
CA GLN A 346 11.78 -7.19 46.27
C GLN A 346 13.25 -7.08 46.72
N ILE A 347 13.88 -5.93 46.48
CA ILE A 347 15.22 -5.58 46.96
C ILE A 347 15.19 -4.57 48.11
N VAL A 348 16.24 -4.61 48.95
CA VAL A 348 16.39 -3.76 50.15
C VAL A 348 17.29 -2.53 49.91
N LYS A 349 18.14 -2.58 48.88
CA LYS A 349 19.04 -1.49 48.47
C LYS A 349 18.91 -1.31 46.97
N ALA A 350 18.44 -0.14 46.54
CA ALA A 350 18.39 0.26 45.14
C ALA A 350 19.78 0.19 44.46
N PRO A 351 19.85 -0.20 43.17
CA PRO A 351 21.07 -0.06 42.36
C PRO A 351 21.36 1.40 42.02
N VAL A 352 22.61 1.70 41.71
CA VAL A 352 23.00 2.93 41.03
C VAL A 352 22.74 2.77 39.54
N ILE A 353 21.90 3.61 38.94
CA ILE A 353 21.60 3.58 37.50
C ILE A 353 22.74 4.26 36.74
N ASP A 354 23.78 3.49 36.40
CA ASP A 354 24.95 3.92 35.62
C ASP A 354 25.22 3.05 34.36
N GLY A 355 24.47 1.95 34.22
CA GLY A 355 24.55 0.98 33.12
C GLY A 355 25.33 -0.29 33.48
N ASN A 356 25.83 -0.44 34.71
CA ASN A 356 26.72 -1.51 35.14
C ASN A 356 26.02 -2.61 35.96
N LEU A 357 25.61 -3.69 35.28
CA LEU A 357 24.99 -4.87 35.89
C LEU A 357 25.93 -5.70 36.81
N SER A 358 27.08 -5.16 37.22
CA SER A 358 28.03 -5.74 38.17
C SER A 358 27.74 -5.38 39.65
N GLU A 359 26.56 -4.86 39.99
CA GLU A 359 26.08 -4.78 41.38
C GLU A 359 25.47 -6.12 41.85
N ILE A 360 25.76 -6.51 43.10
CA ILE A 360 25.30 -7.79 43.68
C ILE A 360 23.77 -7.92 43.70
N GLY A 361 23.03 -6.81 43.75
CA GLY A 361 21.56 -6.80 43.69
C GLY A 361 21.00 -7.50 42.44
N TRP A 362 21.66 -7.35 41.29
CA TRP A 362 21.25 -7.98 40.03
C TRP A 362 21.34 -9.52 40.05
N GLN A 363 22.15 -10.11 40.93
CA GLN A 363 22.16 -11.57 41.13
C GLN A 363 20.92 -12.08 41.86
N THR A 364 20.19 -11.20 42.55
CA THR A 364 18.93 -11.53 43.24
C THR A 364 17.69 -11.17 42.43
N ALA A 365 17.86 -10.63 41.21
CA ALA A 365 16.78 -10.30 40.29
C ALA A 365 16.25 -11.54 39.55
N ALA A 366 15.01 -11.48 39.07
CA ALA A 366 14.43 -12.50 38.22
C ALA A 366 15.02 -12.42 36.80
N LEU A 367 15.61 -13.53 36.32
CA LEU A 367 16.20 -13.63 34.98
C LEU A 367 15.16 -14.08 33.95
N LEU A 368 14.97 -13.28 32.89
CA LEU A 368 14.22 -13.63 31.69
C LEU A 368 15.20 -14.09 30.60
N SER A 369 15.21 -15.39 30.34
CA SER A 369 16.03 -16.07 29.33
C SER A 369 15.47 -17.49 29.09
N PRO A 370 15.55 -18.07 27.88
CA PRO A 370 16.07 -17.49 26.64
C PRO A 370 15.07 -16.53 25.97
N PHE A 371 15.60 -15.64 25.12
CA PHE A 371 14.79 -14.94 24.11
C PHE A 371 14.58 -15.86 22.89
N GLN A 372 13.54 -15.60 22.11
CA GLN A 372 13.13 -16.36 20.91
C GLN A 372 13.05 -15.46 19.68
N ASN A 373 13.06 -16.08 18.49
CA ASN A 373 12.83 -15.39 17.21
C ASN A 373 11.34 -14.98 17.05
N PRO A 374 10.97 -14.15 16.05
CA PRO A 374 9.61 -13.64 15.90
C PRO A 374 8.57 -14.69 15.48
N ASP A 375 8.99 -15.89 15.09
CA ASP A 375 8.15 -17.07 14.81
C ASP A 375 8.12 -18.10 15.96
N GLY A 376 8.78 -17.79 17.08
CA GLY A 376 8.93 -18.69 18.22
C GLY A 376 9.90 -19.86 17.97
N THR A 377 10.76 -19.77 16.95
CA THR A 377 11.85 -20.74 16.72
C THR A 377 13.04 -20.51 17.66
N ASP A 378 13.95 -21.49 17.68
CA ASP A 378 15.11 -21.58 18.58
C ASP A 378 16.04 -20.34 18.59
N VAL A 379 16.73 -20.21 19.73
CA VAL A 379 17.66 -19.16 20.19
C VAL A 379 18.20 -18.18 19.12
N PRO A 380 18.07 -16.85 19.32
CA PRO A 380 18.63 -15.83 18.42
C PRO A 380 20.16 -15.88 18.32
N SER A 381 20.70 -15.37 17.21
CA SER A 381 22.14 -15.34 16.92
C SER A 381 22.93 -14.42 17.85
N ASN A 382 22.29 -13.39 18.40
CA ASN A 382 22.87 -12.48 19.39
C ASN A 382 21.99 -12.50 20.68
N PRO A 383 22.33 -13.32 21.69
CA PRO A 383 21.47 -13.51 22.85
C PRO A 383 21.28 -12.23 23.67
N THR A 384 20.22 -12.23 24.47
CA THR A 384 19.83 -11.14 25.37
C THR A 384 19.36 -11.73 26.69
N GLU A 385 19.78 -11.16 27.81
CA GLU A 385 19.37 -11.52 29.17
C GLU A 385 18.71 -10.29 29.82
N THR A 386 17.56 -10.46 30.48
CA THR A 386 16.90 -9.37 31.22
C THR A 386 16.70 -9.73 32.69
N PHE A 387 16.93 -8.78 33.58
CA PHE A 387 16.92 -8.91 35.03
C PHE A 387 15.85 -7.98 35.61
N LEU A 388 14.89 -8.52 36.37
CA LEU A 388 13.79 -7.77 36.97
C LEU A 388 13.81 -7.79 38.50
N MET A 389 13.68 -6.62 39.13
CA MET A 389 13.56 -6.48 40.60
C MET A 389 12.80 -5.20 40.97
N TRP A 390 12.38 -5.03 42.24
CA TRP A 390 11.57 -3.88 42.65
C TRP A 390 11.83 -3.38 44.08
N ASP A 391 11.51 -2.11 44.34
CA ASP A 391 11.39 -1.57 45.70
C ASP A 391 10.12 -0.71 45.87
N ALA A 392 10.05 0.07 46.96
CA ALA A 392 8.90 0.90 47.29
C ALA A 392 8.72 2.12 46.38
N GLU A 393 9.75 2.52 45.62
CA GLU A 393 9.73 3.67 44.72
C GLU A 393 9.74 3.26 43.24
N ASN A 394 10.51 2.22 42.88
CA ASN A 394 10.82 1.90 41.48
C ASN A 394 10.65 0.41 41.15
N PHE A 395 10.34 0.14 39.88
CA PHE A 395 10.55 -1.14 39.21
C PHE A 395 11.84 -1.04 38.38
N TYR A 396 12.72 -2.04 38.49
CA TYR A 396 14.04 -2.04 37.87
C TYR A 396 14.12 -3.07 36.75
N VAL A 397 14.60 -2.63 35.59
CA VAL A 397 14.87 -3.48 34.42
C VAL A 397 16.34 -3.34 34.05
N GLY A 398 17.11 -4.40 34.24
CA GLY A 398 18.49 -4.52 33.74
C GLY A 398 18.51 -5.39 32.49
N VAL A 399 19.25 -5.03 31.44
CA VAL A 399 19.34 -5.84 30.21
C VAL A 399 20.79 -5.96 29.77
N LYS A 400 21.22 -7.19 29.45
CA LYS A 400 22.54 -7.50 28.89
C LYS A 400 22.37 -8.05 27.48
N ALA A 401 22.79 -7.27 26.50
CA ALA A 401 22.58 -7.51 25.09
C ALA A 401 23.92 -7.84 24.41
N TYR A 402 24.16 -9.13 24.13
CA TYR A 402 25.46 -9.60 23.64
C TYR A 402 25.75 -9.14 22.21
N LEU A 403 27.03 -8.90 21.91
CA LEU A 403 27.54 -8.45 20.62
C LEU A 403 28.51 -9.51 20.06
N SER A 404 28.36 -9.86 18.79
CA SER A 404 29.27 -10.77 18.08
C SER A 404 30.44 -10.02 17.41
N ASP A 405 31.61 -10.68 17.33
CA ASP A 405 32.96 -10.16 16.97
C ASP A 405 33.12 -9.36 15.65
N SER A 406 32.05 -9.07 14.90
CA SER A 406 32.11 -8.37 13.61
C SER A 406 31.05 -7.28 13.42
N PHE A 407 30.34 -6.90 14.50
CA PHE A 407 29.25 -5.94 14.47
C PHE A 407 29.35 -4.92 15.61
N LEU A 408 28.90 -3.69 15.34
CA LEU A 408 28.62 -2.67 16.34
C LEU A 408 27.12 -2.36 16.35
N PRO A 409 26.55 -1.91 17.49
CA PRO A 409 25.19 -1.42 17.53
C PRO A 409 25.03 -0.19 16.62
N TYR A 410 24.03 -0.22 15.74
CA TYR A 410 23.71 0.93 14.90
C TYR A 410 23.02 2.01 15.71
N VAL A 411 23.61 3.21 15.78
CA VAL A 411 23.01 4.37 16.47
C VAL A 411 22.92 5.57 15.54
N SER A 412 21.72 6.13 15.45
CA SER A 412 21.38 7.33 14.70
C SER A 412 20.58 8.33 15.53
N GLN A 413 19.80 7.90 16.52
CA GLN A 413 19.00 8.76 17.39
C GLN A 413 19.75 9.13 18.68
N THR A 414 19.61 10.40 19.10
CA THR A 414 20.41 11.00 20.19
C THR A 414 19.65 12.09 20.96
N GLN A 415 18.33 11.97 21.07
CA GLN A 415 17.47 12.88 21.82
C GLN A 415 16.38 12.07 22.52
N HIS A 416 15.96 12.52 23.71
CA HIS A 416 14.67 12.10 24.26
C HIS A 416 13.59 12.38 23.21
N ASP A 417 12.58 11.52 23.10
CA ASP A 417 11.47 11.68 22.15
C ASP A 417 11.87 11.77 20.66
N SER A 418 12.94 11.08 20.27
CA SER A 418 13.25 10.84 18.84
C SER A 418 12.87 9.42 18.41
N PRO A 419 12.83 9.08 17.10
CA PRO A 419 12.43 7.76 16.58
C PRO A 419 13.40 6.60 16.93
N ILE A 420 13.57 6.27 18.22
CA ILE A 420 14.64 5.38 18.72
C ILE A 420 14.62 3.98 18.06
N TRP A 421 13.44 3.51 17.64
CA TRP A 421 13.23 2.22 16.94
C TRP A 421 13.90 2.11 15.55
N GLU A 422 14.53 3.17 15.05
CA GLU A 422 15.36 3.12 13.85
C GLU A 422 16.80 2.68 14.11
N ASP A 423 17.21 2.63 15.39
CA ASP A 423 18.51 2.18 15.87
C ASP A 423 18.51 0.68 16.24
N GLU A 424 19.63 0.17 16.74
CA GLU A 424 19.56 -0.95 17.68
C GLU A 424 18.94 -0.45 18.99
N CYS A 425 17.95 -1.17 19.51
CA CYS A 425 17.27 -0.81 20.76
C CYS A 425 16.69 -2.01 21.51
N ILE A 426 16.51 -1.80 22.82
CA ILE A 426 15.61 -2.60 23.66
C ILE A 426 14.26 -1.88 23.71
N GLU A 427 13.19 -2.65 23.56
CA GLU A 427 11.82 -2.19 23.71
C GLU A 427 11.11 -2.94 24.84
N ILE A 428 10.48 -2.19 25.73
CA ILE A 428 9.80 -2.68 26.94
C ILE A 428 8.32 -2.30 26.84
N LEU A 429 7.45 -3.27 27.12
CA LEU A 429 6.00 -3.15 27.14
C LEU A 429 5.49 -3.52 28.52
N ILE A 430 4.71 -2.63 29.15
CA ILE A 430 4.18 -2.82 30.51
C ILE A 430 2.71 -2.43 30.55
N ASP A 431 1.85 -3.37 30.94
CA ASP A 431 0.45 -3.13 31.28
C ASP A 431 0.22 -3.47 32.76
N PRO A 432 0.09 -2.45 33.64
CA PRO A 432 -0.10 -2.65 35.07
C PRO A 432 -1.57 -2.83 35.50
N ASP A 433 -2.55 -2.60 34.62
CA ASP A 433 -3.96 -2.94 34.87
C ASP A 433 -4.67 -3.34 33.56
N PRO A 434 -4.70 -4.65 33.21
CA PRO A 434 -5.23 -5.14 31.94
C PRO A 434 -6.75 -4.96 31.77
N LYS A 435 -7.44 -4.39 32.76
CA LYS A 435 -8.82 -3.91 32.64
C LYS A 435 -8.93 -2.61 31.83
N THR A 436 -7.84 -1.85 31.69
CA THR A 436 -7.87 -0.45 31.23
C THR A 436 -7.60 -0.26 29.74
N ALA A 437 -7.15 -1.30 29.03
CA ALA A 437 -6.66 -1.26 27.65
C ALA A 437 -5.52 -0.24 27.41
N ILE A 438 -4.79 0.12 28.48
CA ILE A 438 -3.68 1.07 28.47
C ILE A 438 -2.39 0.32 28.79
N TYR A 439 -1.37 0.50 27.96
CA TYR A 439 -0.03 0.02 28.24
C TYR A 439 1.01 1.11 27.99
N TYR A 440 2.18 0.94 28.59
CA TYR A 440 3.34 1.81 28.44
C TYR A 440 4.37 1.14 27.54
N HIS A 441 4.87 1.88 26.57
CA HIS A 441 5.94 1.47 25.66
C HIS A 441 7.17 2.34 25.91
N PHE A 442 8.32 1.70 26.05
CA PHE A 442 9.62 2.34 26.18
C PHE A 442 10.56 1.79 25.12
N VAL A 443 11.31 2.66 24.45
CA VAL A 443 12.29 2.28 23.43
C VAL A 443 13.62 2.94 23.80
N ILE A 444 14.66 2.14 24.09
CA ILE A 444 15.96 2.62 24.57
C ILE A 444 17.10 2.11 23.68
N ASN A 445 17.95 3.01 23.18
CA ASN A 445 19.15 2.62 22.42
C ASN A 445 20.41 2.51 23.31
N PRO A 446 21.51 1.90 22.81
CA PRO A 446 22.78 1.74 23.53
C PRO A 446 23.46 3.02 24.05
N MET A 447 22.99 4.20 23.65
CA MET A 447 23.50 5.51 24.09
C MET A 447 22.56 6.20 25.11
N SER A 448 21.69 5.44 25.78
CA SER A 448 20.70 5.91 26.76
C SER A 448 19.68 6.91 26.21
N ALA A 449 19.59 7.09 24.89
CA ALA A 449 18.51 7.86 24.28
C ALA A 449 17.24 7.00 24.32
N TYR A 450 16.17 7.53 24.90
CA TYR A 450 14.90 6.84 25.00
C TYR A 450 13.71 7.65 24.48
N PHE A 451 12.66 6.92 24.14
CA PHE A 451 11.32 7.39 23.83
C PHE A 451 10.35 6.62 24.72
N ASP A 452 9.39 7.32 25.30
CA ASP A 452 8.35 6.74 26.15
C ASP A 452 6.95 7.16 25.68
N GLN A 453 5.99 6.23 25.73
CA GLN A 453 4.62 6.50 25.35
C GLN A 453 3.61 5.71 26.19
N ARG A 454 2.54 6.38 26.63
CA ARG A 454 1.29 5.75 27.05
C ARG A 454 0.39 5.50 25.84
N VAL A 455 0.04 4.26 25.59
CA VAL A 455 -0.83 3.84 24.48
C VAL A 455 -2.19 3.43 25.04
N ASN A 456 -3.29 3.97 24.50
CA ASN A 456 -4.65 3.78 25.06
C ASN A 456 -5.52 2.76 24.29
N THR A 457 -5.00 2.13 23.23
CA THR A 457 -5.66 1.04 22.47
C THR A 457 -4.61 0.30 21.62
N PRO A 458 -4.65 -1.03 21.51
CA PRO A 458 -3.91 -1.79 20.49
C PRO A 458 -4.27 -1.34 19.05
N GLY A 459 -3.39 -1.56 18.08
CA GLY A 459 -3.63 -1.09 16.71
C GLY A 459 -2.88 -1.85 15.62
N GLU A 460 -3.47 -1.83 14.43
CA GLU A 460 -2.92 -2.38 13.18
C GLU A 460 -1.47 -1.91 12.91
N PRO A 461 -0.61 -2.75 12.28
CA PRO A 461 0.78 -2.43 11.93
C PRO A 461 1.00 -1.06 11.27
N SER A 462 1.36 -0.06 12.08
CA SER A 462 1.58 1.29 11.58
C SER A 462 2.97 1.41 10.96
N PHE A 463 3.02 1.31 9.63
CA PHE A 463 4.22 1.49 8.81
C PHE A 463 4.94 2.85 9.00
N GLN A 464 4.39 3.79 9.79
CA GLN A 464 5.11 4.98 10.24
C GLN A 464 6.25 4.64 11.22
N PHE A 465 6.08 3.57 12.02
CA PHE A 465 7.06 3.06 12.98
C PHE A 465 7.91 1.91 12.41
N ALA A 466 7.58 1.42 11.20
CA ALA A 466 8.48 0.54 10.45
C ALA A 466 9.80 1.28 10.17
N PRO A 467 10.98 0.64 10.33
CA PRO A 467 12.24 1.31 10.02
C PRO A 467 12.36 1.70 8.54
N ARG A 468 13.08 2.79 8.23
CA ARG A 468 13.12 3.39 6.88
C ARG A 468 13.50 2.43 5.76
N ASP A 469 14.43 1.51 6.00
CA ASP A 469 14.83 0.50 5.02
C ASP A 469 13.68 -0.45 4.67
N VAL A 470 12.88 -0.87 5.64
CA VAL A 470 11.64 -1.63 5.44
C VAL A 470 10.62 -0.82 4.64
N GLN A 471 10.38 0.44 5.02
CA GLN A 471 9.46 1.34 4.28
C GLN A 471 9.87 1.49 2.80
N THR A 472 11.16 1.67 2.51
CA THR A 472 11.65 1.87 1.14
C THR A 472 11.64 0.59 0.29
N THR A 473 11.91 -0.58 0.88
CA THR A 473 11.98 -1.85 0.14
C THR A 473 10.60 -2.26 -0.39
N LEU A 474 9.53 -1.95 0.35
CA LEU A 474 8.15 -2.16 -0.06
C LEU A 474 7.64 -1.14 -1.10
N ASN A 475 8.50 -0.25 -1.60
CA ASN A 475 8.24 0.70 -2.68
C ASN A 475 7.03 1.64 -2.45
N ARG A 476 6.60 1.78 -1.18
CA ARG A 476 5.55 2.70 -0.76
C ARG A 476 6.14 4.12 -0.70
N ARG A 477 5.39 5.11 -1.21
CA ARG A 477 5.87 6.52 -1.23
C ARG A 477 6.20 6.97 0.19
N THR A 478 7.40 7.51 0.38
CA THR A 478 7.95 7.89 1.69
C THR A 478 6.99 8.81 2.45
N MET A 479 6.39 8.29 3.52
CA MET A 479 5.48 9.08 4.37
C MET A 479 6.28 9.98 5.31
N GLN A 480 6.91 11.01 4.75
CA GLN A 480 7.51 12.12 5.50
C GLN A 480 6.43 13.01 6.13
N THR A 481 5.61 12.40 6.98
CA THR A 481 4.98 13.11 8.09
C THR A 481 6.08 13.38 9.12
N ALA A 482 6.15 14.61 9.63
CA ALA A 482 7.11 14.91 10.68
C ALA A 482 6.65 14.17 11.95
N PHE A 483 7.45 13.20 12.41
CA PHE A 483 7.22 12.57 13.71
C PHE A 483 7.18 13.65 14.79
N LYS A 484 6.20 13.54 15.67
CA LYS A 484 6.02 14.41 16.84
C LYS A 484 5.57 13.52 17.98
N ALA A 485 6.45 13.31 18.96
CA ALA A 485 6.13 12.61 20.19
C ALA A 485 5.05 13.33 21.01
N ASP A 486 4.50 12.62 22.00
CA ASP A 486 3.50 13.17 22.91
C ASP A 486 4.15 14.01 24.01
N SER A 487 4.40 15.28 23.69
CA SER A 487 4.93 16.28 24.62
C SER A 487 3.97 16.66 25.76
N THR A 488 2.95 15.86 26.08
CA THR A 488 2.01 16.07 27.19
C THR A 488 2.16 15.06 28.33
N TRP A 489 3.00 14.04 28.14
CA TRP A 489 3.27 12.99 29.12
C TRP A 489 4.78 12.64 29.14
N ASN A 490 5.26 12.12 30.26
CA ASN A 490 6.61 11.59 30.45
C ASN A 490 6.61 10.64 31.65
N SER A 491 7.50 9.65 31.65
CA SER A 491 7.60 8.61 32.68
C SER A 491 8.47 8.98 33.89
N GLU A 492 9.28 10.05 33.80
CA GLU A 492 10.37 10.38 34.74
C GLU A 492 11.40 9.24 34.92
N ALA A 493 11.49 8.32 33.95
CA ALA A 493 12.39 7.17 33.99
C ALA A 493 13.88 7.57 34.04
N LYS A 494 14.65 6.88 34.91
CA LYS A 494 16.11 6.97 34.90
C LYS A 494 16.64 5.84 34.04
N VAL A 495 17.47 6.19 33.05
CA VAL A 495 18.02 5.29 32.05
C VAL A 495 19.52 5.52 31.96
N ALA A 496 20.31 4.44 32.03
CA ALA A 496 21.74 4.46 31.75
C ALA A 496 22.16 3.19 31.01
N SER A 497 23.16 3.28 30.13
CA SER A 497 23.64 2.15 29.33
C SER A 497 25.14 2.22 29.10
N GLN A 498 25.80 1.07 29.03
CA GLN A 498 27.25 0.97 28.82
C GLN A 498 27.54 0.06 27.61
N ILE A 499 28.36 0.54 26.67
CA ILE A 499 28.79 -0.26 25.50
C ILE A 499 30.21 -0.80 25.74
N ASN A 500 30.28 -2.12 25.96
CA ASN A 500 31.52 -2.88 26.10
C ASN A 500 31.88 -3.59 24.78
N THR A 501 32.96 -4.37 24.75
CA THR A 501 33.45 -4.98 23.50
C THR A 501 32.71 -6.25 23.06
N THR A 502 31.93 -6.87 23.95
CA THR A 502 31.27 -8.18 23.74
C THR A 502 29.78 -8.16 24.12
N PHE A 503 29.29 -7.06 24.68
CA PHE A 503 27.88 -6.78 24.97
C PHE A 503 27.70 -5.28 25.15
N TRP A 504 26.45 -4.82 25.14
CA TRP A 504 26.07 -3.59 25.81
C TRP A 504 25.07 -3.90 26.94
N SER A 505 25.12 -3.12 27.99
CA SER A 505 24.21 -3.22 29.13
C SER A 505 23.34 -1.98 29.26
N LEU A 506 22.17 -2.16 29.86
CA LEU A 506 21.14 -1.16 30.09
C LEU A 506 20.58 -1.34 31.50
N GLU A 507 20.37 -0.23 32.20
CA GLU A 507 19.64 -0.17 33.46
C GLU A 507 18.54 0.89 33.36
N VAL A 508 17.34 0.52 33.78
CA VAL A 508 16.17 1.40 33.85
C VAL A 508 15.57 1.33 35.25
N ALA A 509 15.28 2.48 35.84
CA ALA A 509 14.41 2.61 37.00
C ALA A 509 13.13 3.34 36.60
N LEU A 510 12.00 2.65 36.71
CA LEU A 510 10.66 3.14 36.38
C LEU A 510 9.89 3.48 37.67
N PRO A 511 9.50 4.75 37.90
CA PRO A 511 8.77 5.14 39.11
C PRO A 511 7.41 4.43 39.21
N ARG A 512 7.19 3.63 40.25
CA ARG A 512 5.96 2.81 40.41
C ARG A 512 4.70 3.65 40.45
N LYS A 513 4.77 4.84 41.04
CA LYS A 513 3.68 5.82 41.10
C LYS A 513 3.17 6.30 39.73
N MET A 514 3.96 6.11 38.66
CA MET A 514 3.56 6.42 37.28
C MET A 514 2.89 5.21 36.59
N LEU A 515 3.11 4.00 37.09
CA LEU A 515 2.47 2.75 36.61
C LEU A 515 1.18 2.41 37.37
N GLU A 516 1.12 2.68 38.67
CA GLU A 516 0.04 2.26 39.56
C GLU A 516 -1.17 3.24 39.57
N PRO A 517 -2.43 2.75 39.59
CA PRO A 517 -3.61 3.62 39.67
C PRO A 517 -3.65 4.50 40.92
N SER A 518 -4.18 5.72 40.79
CA SER A 518 -4.36 6.62 41.94
C SER A 518 -5.54 6.19 42.82
N PRO A 519 -5.38 6.06 44.15
CA PRO A 519 -6.40 5.50 45.04
C PRO A 519 -7.50 6.51 45.44
N GLU A 520 -8.31 6.94 44.47
CA GLU A 520 -9.47 7.82 44.69
C GLU A 520 -10.76 7.30 44.02
N MET A 521 -11.36 6.22 44.54
CA MET A 521 -12.82 6.08 44.71
C MET A 521 -13.24 4.83 45.50
N ASP A 522 -14.41 4.92 46.16
CA ASP A 522 -15.24 3.86 46.76
C ASP A 522 -14.59 2.73 47.58
N SER A 523 -14.27 3.07 48.83
CA SER A 523 -14.03 2.14 49.92
C SER A 523 -15.31 1.39 50.36
N GLN A 524 -15.77 0.38 49.59
CA GLN A 524 -16.73 -0.60 50.13
C GLN A 524 -16.75 -2.03 49.56
N SER A 525 -15.80 -2.43 48.70
CA SER A 525 -15.50 -3.86 48.47
C SER A 525 -14.10 -4.05 47.89
N ALA A 526 -13.21 -4.74 48.63
CA ALA A 526 -11.86 -5.08 48.17
C ALA A 526 -11.77 -6.58 47.80
N PRO A 527 -11.96 -6.97 46.54
CA PRO A 527 -11.49 -8.26 46.05
C PRO A 527 -9.95 -8.23 45.96
N VAL A 528 -9.30 -9.33 46.33
CA VAL A 528 -7.82 -9.42 46.32
C VAL A 528 -7.33 -9.73 44.90
N ILE A 529 -7.18 -8.69 44.06
CA ILE A 529 -6.65 -8.80 42.68
C ILE A 529 -5.85 -7.52 42.30
N GLU A 530 -4.63 -7.34 42.83
CA GLU A 530 -3.77 -6.21 42.43
C GLU A 530 -2.27 -6.42 42.76
N SER A 531 -1.67 -7.49 42.21
CA SER A 531 -0.23 -7.79 42.35
C SER A 531 0.41 -8.45 41.12
N ARG A 532 -0.25 -8.37 39.95
CA ARG A 532 0.20 -8.94 38.68
C ARG A 532 0.15 -7.89 37.57
N TRP A 533 1.24 -7.75 36.82
CA TRP A 533 1.32 -6.89 35.62
C TRP A 533 1.58 -7.78 34.40
N LEU A 534 1.20 -7.33 33.20
CA LEU A 534 1.67 -7.93 31.96
C LEU A 534 2.94 -7.21 31.48
N PHE A 535 3.89 -7.97 30.95
CA PHE A 535 5.20 -7.48 30.55
C PHE A 535 5.70 -8.19 29.29
N ASN A 536 6.36 -7.46 28.40
CA ASN A 536 7.25 -8.06 27.40
C ASN A 536 8.47 -7.17 27.16
N VAL A 537 9.58 -7.80 26.79
CA VAL A 537 10.84 -7.14 26.44
C VAL A 537 11.39 -7.78 25.18
N HIS A 538 11.87 -6.95 24.25
CA HIS A 538 12.43 -7.42 23.00
C HIS A 538 13.58 -6.53 22.51
N ARG A 539 14.51 -7.13 21.77
CA ARG A 539 15.66 -6.47 21.17
C ARG A 539 15.45 -6.37 19.66
N LYS A 540 15.46 -5.14 19.14
CA LYS A 540 15.59 -4.86 17.71
C LYS A 540 17.08 -4.65 17.46
N LEU A 541 17.79 -5.71 17.10
CA LEU A 541 19.21 -5.62 16.74
C LEU A 541 19.31 -5.05 15.33
N TYR A 542 20.11 -4.00 15.17
CA TYR A 542 20.42 -3.41 13.87
C TYR A 542 21.93 -3.22 13.76
N SER A 543 22.53 -3.96 12.82
CA SER A 543 23.98 -4.13 12.78
C SER A 543 24.57 -3.80 11.41
N SER A 544 25.75 -3.20 11.43
CA SER A 544 26.57 -2.89 10.26
C SER A 544 27.84 -3.72 10.25
N ASN A 545 28.02 -4.54 9.21
CA ASN A 545 29.17 -5.45 9.07
C ASN A 545 30.50 -4.69 8.85
N MET A 546 31.48 -4.90 9.73
CA MET A 546 32.80 -4.25 9.71
C MET A 546 33.66 -4.52 8.45
N LYS A 547 33.33 -5.51 7.62
CA LYS A 547 34.22 -6.01 6.54
C LYS A 547 33.91 -5.49 5.13
N SER A 548 32.94 -4.59 4.97
CA SER A 548 32.48 -4.12 3.65
C SER A 548 32.64 -2.61 3.45
N LEU A 549 33.08 -2.22 2.25
CA LEU A 549 33.10 -0.82 1.78
C LEU A 549 31.69 -0.25 1.50
N ILE A 550 30.66 -1.10 1.53
CA ILE A 550 29.24 -0.73 1.50
C ILE A 550 28.60 -1.43 2.71
N PRO A 551 28.15 -0.71 3.76
CA PRO A 551 27.61 -1.34 4.96
C PRO A 551 26.42 -2.26 4.65
N ALA A 552 26.64 -3.57 4.75
CA ALA A 552 25.56 -4.54 4.76
C ALA A 552 24.80 -4.35 6.09
N LYS A 553 23.57 -3.85 5.97
CA LYS A 553 22.64 -3.59 7.07
C LYS A 553 21.81 -4.85 7.30
N SER A 554 21.94 -5.44 8.48
CA SER A 554 21.17 -6.62 8.91
C SER A 554 20.31 -6.28 10.12
N ARG A 555 19.07 -6.78 10.13
CA ARG A 555 18.13 -6.67 11.25
C ARG A 555 17.84 -8.05 11.80
N GLU A 556 17.81 -8.17 13.12
CA GLU A 556 17.44 -9.37 13.87
C GLU A 556 16.51 -8.90 15.00
N TYR A 557 15.42 -9.64 15.23
CA TYR A 557 14.40 -9.30 16.21
C TYR A 557 14.26 -10.47 17.17
N SER A 558 14.35 -10.22 18.47
CA SER A 558 14.25 -11.29 19.47
C SER A 558 13.46 -10.84 20.70
N TYR A 559 12.63 -11.74 21.23
CA TYR A 559 11.58 -11.44 22.21
C TYR A 559 11.67 -12.36 23.43
N TRP A 560 11.26 -11.90 24.61
CA TRP A 560 11.03 -12.81 25.74
C TRP A 560 9.77 -13.67 25.55
N GLN A 561 8.65 -13.07 25.13
CA GLN A 561 7.48 -13.78 24.61
C GLN A 561 7.32 -13.43 23.13
N SER A 562 7.41 -14.43 22.24
CA SER A 562 7.36 -14.20 20.79
C SER A 562 5.99 -13.69 20.34
N THR A 563 6.00 -12.81 19.32
CA THR A 563 4.78 -12.37 18.63
C THR A 563 4.21 -13.44 17.69
N TYR A 564 5.02 -14.44 17.32
CA TYR A 564 4.74 -15.43 16.27
C TYR A 564 4.31 -14.80 14.92
N ASP A 565 4.79 -13.58 14.65
CA ASP A 565 4.54 -12.78 13.45
C ASP A 565 5.87 -12.51 12.71
N ASN A 566 6.06 -13.21 11.58
CA ASN A 566 7.18 -13.02 10.66
C ASN A 566 6.90 -12.00 9.53
N GLU A 567 5.69 -11.46 9.40
CA GLU A 567 5.37 -10.41 8.42
C GLU A 567 5.71 -9.01 8.97
N PHE A 568 5.39 -8.76 10.25
CA PHE A 568 5.65 -7.47 10.92
C PHE A 568 6.50 -7.56 12.21
N PRO A 569 7.68 -8.22 12.20
CA PRO A 569 8.55 -8.41 13.40
C PRO A 569 9.18 -7.12 13.95
N TRP A 570 8.76 -5.95 13.46
CA TRP A 570 9.11 -4.62 13.99
C TRP A 570 7.95 -3.94 14.75
N TRP A 571 6.74 -4.53 14.73
CA TRP A 571 5.51 -4.01 15.31
C TRP A 571 5.02 -4.87 16.49
N PRO A 572 5.45 -4.59 17.73
CA PRO A 572 5.11 -5.41 18.90
C PRO A 572 3.75 -5.04 19.54
N HIS A 573 2.98 -4.13 18.93
CA HIS A 573 1.85 -3.42 19.56
C HIS A 573 0.51 -4.17 19.52
N SER A 574 0.55 -5.49 19.71
CA SER A 574 -0.61 -6.40 19.74
C SER A 574 -0.68 -7.13 21.09
N PRO A 575 -0.96 -6.43 22.22
CA PRO A 575 -0.51 -6.88 23.54
C PRO A 575 -1.35 -8.02 24.15
N HIS A 576 -2.60 -8.21 23.70
CA HIS A 576 -3.60 -9.02 24.42
C HIS A 576 -4.04 -10.30 23.71
N GLU A 577 -3.81 -10.46 22.40
CA GLU A 577 -4.32 -11.60 21.63
C GLU A 577 -3.28 -12.17 20.65
N TYR A 578 -2.96 -13.45 20.83
CA TYR A 578 -2.30 -14.30 19.84
C TYR A 578 -3.13 -15.58 19.60
N VAL A 579 -3.19 -16.03 18.34
CA VAL A 579 -3.87 -17.26 17.92
C VAL A 579 -2.83 -18.28 17.44
N GLY A 580 -2.51 -19.24 18.31
CA GLY A 580 -1.50 -20.26 18.06
C GLY A 580 -1.93 -21.32 17.04
N ALA A 581 -1.10 -21.57 16.03
CA ALA A 581 -1.33 -22.58 14.98
C ALA A 581 -1.45 -24.04 15.48
N LEU A 582 -1.23 -24.29 16.79
CA LEU A 582 -1.29 -25.61 17.43
C LEU A 582 -2.21 -25.66 18.67
N SER A 583 -2.94 -24.59 19.02
CA SER A 583 -3.96 -24.65 20.06
C SER A 583 -5.05 -23.60 19.86
N GLY A 584 -6.31 -24.02 19.80
CA GLY A 584 -7.49 -23.14 19.72
C GLY A 584 -7.79 -22.42 21.05
N ARG A 585 -6.82 -21.66 21.56
CA ARG A 585 -6.90 -20.80 22.75
C ARG A 585 -6.17 -19.49 22.46
N TYR A 586 -6.67 -18.40 23.05
CA TYR A 586 -5.95 -17.13 23.11
C TYR A 586 -4.67 -17.31 23.95
N GLY A 587 -3.51 -17.08 23.34
CA GLY A 587 -2.25 -16.89 24.04
C GLY A 587 -1.97 -15.40 24.23
N PRO A 588 -1.21 -14.97 25.26
CA PRO A 588 -0.89 -13.57 25.46
C PRO A 588 0.43 -13.22 24.75
N ALA A 589 0.51 -12.04 24.12
CA ALA A 589 1.75 -11.51 23.57
C ALA A 589 2.66 -10.86 24.64
N MET A 590 2.30 -11.00 25.92
CA MET A 590 3.02 -10.50 27.10
C MET A 590 2.95 -11.55 28.22
N GLY A 591 4.05 -11.76 28.93
CA GLY A 591 4.09 -12.66 30.09
C GLY A 591 3.51 -11.98 31.33
N VAL A 592 3.10 -12.78 32.32
CA VAL A 592 2.57 -12.27 33.60
C VAL A 592 3.71 -12.16 34.62
N LEU A 593 3.92 -10.98 35.20
CA LEU A 593 4.79 -10.77 36.36
C LEU A 593 3.98 -10.86 37.66
N GLU A 594 4.58 -11.35 38.74
CA GLU A 594 3.99 -11.38 40.09
C GLU A 594 4.98 -10.83 41.12
N PHE A 595 4.60 -9.78 41.84
CA PHE A 595 5.52 -9.04 42.72
C PHE A 595 5.61 -9.70 44.11
N VAL A 596 6.76 -10.30 44.44
CA VAL A 596 6.96 -11.08 45.67
C VAL A 596 7.88 -10.37 46.68
N THR A 597 7.46 -10.35 47.95
CA THR A 597 8.17 -9.70 49.07
C THR A 597 9.18 -10.62 49.77
N THR A 598 9.02 -11.94 49.64
CA THR A 598 10.05 -12.93 49.98
C THR A 598 10.85 -13.28 48.73
N PRO A 599 12.20 -13.32 48.79
CA PRO A 599 13.01 -13.66 47.62
C PRO A 599 12.75 -15.11 47.19
N SER A 600 12.19 -15.28 46.00
CA SER A 600 12.13 -16.56 45.30
C SER A 600 13.52 -16.90 44.73
N ALA A 601 14.46 -17.19 45.62
CA ALA A 601 15.64 -17.96 45.23
C ALA A 601 15.16 -19.29 44.63
N SER A 602 15.76 -19.76 43.53
CA SER A 602 15.48 -21.12 43.06
C SER A 602 15.87 -22.12 44.15
N GLU A 603 15.21 -23.28 44.18
CA GLU A 603 15.34 -24.24 45.29
C GLU A 603 16.78 -24.75 45.50
N ASP A 604 17.67 -24.56 44.53
CA ASP A 604 19.12 -24.83 44.61
C ASP A 604 19.85 -24.01 45.68
N PHE A 605 19.61 -22.68 45.72
CA PHE A 605 20.42 -21.73 46.51
C PHE A 605 20.24 -21.86 48.03
N ALA A 606 19.15 -22.50 48.48
CA ALA A 606 18.86 -22.69 49.91
C ALA A 606 19.84 -23.66 50.60
N SER A 607 20.67 -24.38 49.83
CA SER A 607 21.60 -25.40 50.32
C SER A 607 23.08 -24.98 50.37
N GLU A 608 23.43 -23.80 49.87
CA GLU A 608 24.83 -23.46 49.56
C GLU A 608 25.73 -23.15 50.78
N THR A 609 26.98 -23.60 50.67
CA THR A 609 28.07 -23.25 51.59
C THR A 609 28.41 -21.77 51.51
N LYS A 610 28.00 -21.01 52.52
CA LYS A 610 28.43 -19.61 52.73
C LYS A 610 29.87 -19.58 53.24
N VAL A 611 30.65 -18.60 52.80
CA VAL A 611 32.08 -18.46 53.11
C VAL A 611 32.42 -16.99 53.35
N ARG A 612 33.27 -16.69 54.35
CA ARG A 612 33.75 -15.32 54.62
C ARG A 612 35.03 -15.01 53.84
N VAL A 613 35.10 -13.85 53.20
CA VAL A 613 36.34 -13.34 52.58
C VAL A 613 37.22 -12.71 53.65
N ALA A 614 38.38 -13.29 53.96
CA ALA A 614 39.33 -12.72 54.91
C ALA A 614 40.34 -11.76 54.25
N THR A 615 40.81 -12.09 53.05
CA THR A 615 41.81 -11.30 52.32
C THR A 615 41.63 -11.45 50.81
N ILE A 616 41.94 -10.39 50.05
CA ILE A 616 41.95 -10.37 48.58
C ILE A 616 43.35 -9.96 48.09
N GLU A 617 44.12 -10.91 47.56
CA GLU A 617 45.38 -10.65 46.88
C GLU A 617 45.16 -10.57 45.36
N ILE A 618 45.72 -9.55 44.69
CA ILE A 618 45.74 -9.45 43.22
C ILE A 618 47.19 -9.53 42.73
N LYS A 619 47.45 -10.35 41.71
CA LYS A 619 48.80 -10.62 41.17
C LYS A 619 48.80 -10.74 39.65
N GLY A 620 49.80 -10.15 38.99
CA GLY A 620 50.00 -10.23 37.54
C GLY A 620 49.66 -8.95 36.76
N ASN A 621 49.10 -7.95 37.44
CA ASN A 621 49.05 -6.57 36.98
C ASN A 621 50.45 -5.92 36.95
N THR A 622 50.68 -5.03 35.99
CA THR A 622 51.99 -4.39 35.70
C THR A 622 51.87 -2.91 35.30
N LYS A 623 50.73 -2.50 34.76
CA LYS A 623 50.38 -1.11 34.40
C LYS A 623 49.25 -0.54 35.26
N ILE A 624 48.29 -1.37 35.65
CA ILE A 624 47.13 -1.01 36.45
C ILE A 624 47.49 -1.20 37.94
N PRO A 625 47.41 -0.17 38.79
CA PRO A 625 47.68 -0.28 40.22
C PRO A 625 46.74 -1.29 40.88
N THR A 626 47.25 -2.06 41.85
CA THR A 626 46.45 -3.06 42.59
C THR A 626 45.25 -2.41 43.28
N GLU A 627 45.43 -1.19 43.77
CA GLU A 627 44.44 -0.36 44.43
C GLU A 627 43.27 0.00 43.48
N ALA A 628 43.56 0.26 42.20
CA ALA A 628 42.53 0.57 41.20
C ALA A 628 41.68 -0.65 40.84
N ILE A 629 42.28 -1.85 40.87
CA ILE A 629 41.56 -3.12 40.66
C ILE A 629 40.75 -3.48 41.92
N GLN A 630 41.29 -3.26 43.13
CA GLN A 630 40.55 -3.47 44.38
C GLN A 630 39.35 -2.52 44.52
N GLN A 631 39.42 -1.31 43.97
CA GLN A 631 38.31 -0.36 43.92
C GLN A 631 37.22 -0.74 42.90
N SER A 632 37.52 -1.58 41.90
CA SER A 632 36.53 -2.08 40.92
C SER A 632 35.94 -3.45 41.27
N LEU A 633 36.20 -3.98 42.48
CA LEU A 633 35.57 -5.20 42.99
C LEU A 633 34.25 -4.90 43.71
N PRO A 634 33.15 -5.60 43.37
CA PRO A 634 31.88 -5.51 44.11
C PRO A 634 31.88 -6.20 45.49
N ILE A 635 33.03 -6.74 45.94
CA ILE A 635 33.21 -7.35 47.26
C ILE A 635 34.43 -6.76 47.98
N GLN A 636 34.41 -6.82 49.31
CA GLN A 636 35.46 -6.35 50.21
C GLN A 636 35.83 -7.46 51.22
N PRO A 637 36.95 -7.32 51.95
CA PRO A 637 37.24 -8.17 53.12
C PRO A 637 36.11 -8.09 54.18
N GLU A 638 35.90 -9.19 54.89
CA GLU A 638 34.78 -9.51 55.79
C GLU A 638 33.41 -9.81 55.14
N ASP A 639 33.24 -9.65 53.83
CA ASP A 639 31.99 -10.05 53.15
C ASP A 639 31.74 -11.57 53.24
N ILE A 640 30.47 -11.95 53.37
CA ILE A 640 30.00 -13.34 53.38
C ILE A 640 29.35 -13.64 52.03
N ILE A 641 29.95 -14.55 51.26
CA ILE A 641 29.56 -14.84 49.89
C ILE A 641 29.39 -16.34 49.61
N THR A 642 28.73 -16.67 48.50
CA THR A 642 28.49 -18.03 48.01
C THR A 642 29.38 -18.40 46.80
N SER A 643 29.38 -19.68 46.40
CA SER A 643 30.16 -20.15 45.25
C SER A 643 29.73 -19.52 43.91
N PRO A 644 28.43 -19.28 43.63
CA PRO A 644 27.99 -18.50 42.47
C PRO A 644 28.47 -17.04 42.49
N GLN A 645 28.43 -16.37 43.64
CA GLN A 645 28.96 -15.00 43.80
C GLN A 645 30.47 -14.93 43.48
N LEU A 646 31.24 -15.95 43.91
CA LEU A 646 32.66 -16.10 43.55
C LEU A 646 32.88 -16.32 42.04
N SER A 647 31.98 -17.03 41.37
CA SER A 647 32.05 -17.25 39.91
C SER A 647 31.75 -15.96 39.14
N TRP A 648 30.65 -15.28 39.49
CA TRP A 648 30.21 -14.02 38.88
C TRP A 648 31.24 -12.89 39.05
N LEU A 649 31.98 -12.86 40.17
CA LEU A 649 33.11 -11.95 40.37
C LEU A 649 34.19 -12.08 39.28
N ILE A 650 34.49 -13.30 38.85
CA ILE A 650 35.46 -13.57 37.77
C ILE A 650 34.92 -13.07 36.43
N THR A 651 33.61 -13.23 36.20
CA THR A 651 32.92 -12.71 35.01
C THR A 651 32.99 -11.19 34.95
N ALA A 652 32.57 -10.49 36.02
CA ALA A 652 32.61 -9.02 36.09
C ALA A 652 34.04 -8.45 35.84
N LEU A 653 35.07 -9.08 36.43
CA LEU A 653 36.47 -8.69 36.19
C LEU A 653 36.93 -8.90 34.75
N ARG A 654 36.44 -9.93 34.06
CA ARG A 654 36.75 -10.16 32.62
C ARG A 654 36.03 -9.13 31.74
N GLU A 655 34.82 -8.74 32.13
CA GLU A 655 33.95 -7.84 31.37
C GLU A 655 34.39 -6.36 31.43
N GLN A 656 35.17 -5.95 32.45
CA GLN A 656 35.85 -4.64 32.50
C GLN A 656 36.89 -4.43 31.38
N GLY A 657 37.26 -5.46 30.61
CA GLY A 657 38.17 -5.36 29.45
C GLY A 657 39.64 -5.01 29.79
N TRP A 658 39.96 -4.81 31.07
CA TRP A 658 41.31 -4.55 31.58
C TRP A 658 42.25 -5.77 31.47
N PHE A 659 41.70 -6.98 31.34
CA PHE A 659 42.45 -8.24 31.41
C PHE A 659 42.10 -9.18 30.25
N GLN A 660 43.11 -9.91 29.75
CA GLN A 660 42.94 -11.03 28.79
C GLN A 660 42.60 -12.35 29.48
N ASP A 661 43.04 -12.53 30.72
CA ASP A 661 42.74 -13.71 31.54
C ASP A 661 42.66 -13.29 33.01
N VAL A 662 41.70 -13.89 33.72
CA VAL A 662 41.43 -13.70 35.14
C VAL A 662 41.17 -15.06 35.75
N ARG A 663 41.92 -15.43 36.79
CA ARG A 663 41.82 -16.72 37.50
C ARG A 663 41.72 -16.49 38.99
N LEU A 664 40.87 -17.26 39.67
CA LEU A 664 40.68 -17.21 41.11
C LEU A 664 41.21 -18.49 41.76
N GLU A 665 42.11 -18.33 42.73
CA GLU A 665 42.57 -19.40 43.62
C GLU A 665 42.08 -19.12 45.04
N THR A 666 41.14 -19.92 45.53
CA THR A 666 40.66 -19.83 46.92
C THR A 666 41.55 -20.66 47.85
N LYS A 667 41.88 -20.13 49.03
CA LYS A 667 42.55 -20.88 50.11
C LYS A 667 41.76 -20.77 51.39
N GLN A 668 41.37 -21.91 51.96
CA GLN A 668 40.75 -21.96 53.28
C GLN A 668 41.77 -21.60 54.36
N ILE A 669 41.32 -20.81 55.32
CA ILE A 669 42.07 -20.45 56.52
C ILE A 669 41.53 -21.33 57.65
N GLU A 670 42.37 -22.22 58.17
CA GLU A 670 42.05 -22.97 59.39
C GLU A 670 42.12 -22.01 60.59
N GLU A 671 40.99 -21.78 61.26
CA GLU A 671 40.99 -21.08 62.54
C GLU A 671 41.68 -21.95 63.60
N ALA A 672 42.88 -21.52 64.00
CA ALA A 672 43.66 -22.22 65.01
C ALA A 672 42.93 -22.20 66.36
N VAL A 673 42.46 -23.38 66.80
CA VAL A 673 41.85 -23.58 68.12
C VAL A 673 42.85 -23.14 69.20
N SER A 674 42.56 -22.01 69.84
CA SER A 674 43.41 -21.42 70.88
C SER A 674 42.92 -21.84 72.27
N ASP A 675 43.80 -22.49 73.01
CA ASP A 675 43.55 -23.03 74.35
C ASP A 675 43.27 -21.91 75.37
N PRO A 676 42.12 -21.91 76.08
CA PRO A 676 41.71 -20.76 76.91
C PRO A 676 42.44 -20.69 78.26
N GLN A 677 43.72 -20.31 78.24
CA GLN A 677 44.41 -19.91 79.47
C GLN A 677 45.57 -18.90 79.31
N SER A 678 45.54 -17.89 80.19
CA SER A 678 46.56 -16.86 80.43
C SER A 678 46.79 -15.78 79.33
N ALA A 679 47.25 -14.55 79.61
CA ALA A 679 47.08 -13.68 80.78
C ALA A 679 47.71 -12.28 80.53
N VAL A 680 47.05 -11.20 80.98
CA VAL A 680 47.67 -10.05 81.70
C VAL A 680 48.52 -9.00 80.92
N ARG A 681 48.00 -7.76 80.89
CA ARG A 681 48.69 -6.42 80.77
C ARG A 681 49.16 -5.98 79.36
N LYS A 682 49.24 -4.67 79.02
CA LYS A 682 48.92 -3.43 79.77
C LYS A 682 48.52 -2.25 78.85
N ASN A 683 47.86 -1.25 79.44
CA ASN A 683 47.38 0.00 78.84
C ASN A 683 48.48 0.87 78.19
N SER A 684 48.08 1.66 77.19
CA SER A 684 48.32 3.12 77.19
C SER A 684 47.29 3.90 76.34
N ASP A 685 46.22 4.35 77.00
CA ASP A 685 45.49 5.60 76.70
C ASP A 685 46.48 6.81 76.81
N PRO A 686 46.18 8.06 76.35
CA PRO A 686 44.85 8.70 76.45
C PRO A 686 44.36 9.66 75.33
N GLN A 687 43.06 9.94 75.38
CA GLN A 687 42.38 11.22 75.03
C GLN A 687 42.23 11.62 73.53
N SER A 688 41.14 12.29 73.11
CA SER A 688 39.96 12.78 73.84
C SER A 688 38.69 12.89 72.97
N ALA A 689 37.56 12.40 73.50
CA ALA A 689 36.26 13.07 73.74
C ALA A 689 35.77 14.18 72.76
N ILE A 690 34.46 14.31 72.47
CA ILE A 690 33.43 14.84 73.39
C ILE A 690 31.99 14.59 72.85
N ARG A 691 31.07 14.11 73.71
CA ARG A 691 29.57 14.28 73.76
C ARG A 691 28.69 14.02 72.51
N SER A 692 27.37 13.79 72.62
CA SER A 692 26.43 13.82 73.77
C SER A 692 25.16 12.99 73.51
N GLN A 693 24.58 12.44 74.59
CA GLN A 693 23.14 12.19 74.88
C GLN A 693 22.29 11.47 73.79
N LYS A 694 21.66 10.30 74.03
CA LYS A 694 20.95 9.74 75.20
C LYS A 694 19.66 10.47 75.58
N GLU A 695 18.54 9.82 75.29
CA GLU A 695 17.31 9.88 76.09
C GLU A 695 16.67 8.47 76.06
N ASP A 696 16.04 8.05 77.16
CA ASP A 696 15.37 6.75 77.32
C ASP A 696 13.86 6.99 77.54
N VAL A 697 13.02 5.94 77.38
CA VAL A 697 11.73 5.64 78.06
C VAL A 697 11.08 4.48 77.27
N ASP A 698 11.00 3.26 77.82
CA ASP A 698 9.92 2.69 78.68
C ASP A 698 8.64 2.34 77.88
N SER A 699 7.91 1.23 78.07
CA SER A 699 7.96 0.17 79.10
C SER A 699 7.52 -1.23 78.58
N SER A 700 7.80 -2.27 79.36
CA SER A 700 7.29 -3.67 79.35
C SER A 700 5.86 -3.92 78.77
N GLU A 701 5.53 -5.09 78.17
CA GLU A 701 5.32 -6.36 78.88
C GLU A 701 5.43 -7.69 78.05
N THR A 702 6.26 -8.60 78.56
CA THR A 702 6.11 -10.07 78.67
C THR A 702 5.33 -10.92 77.63
N SER A 703 6.02 -11.85 76.95
CA SER A 703 5.94 -13.29 77.28
C SER A 703 7.02 -14.14 76.58
N SER A 704 7.42 -15.25 77.20
CA SER A 704 8.36 -16.28 76.68
C SER A 704 8.04 -17.62 77.37
N PRO A 705 8.61 -18.78 76.96
CA PRO A 705 9.32 -19.11 75.72
C PRO A 705 8.78 -20.38 75.02
N ILE A 706 9.23 -20.66 73.80
CA ILE A 706 9.46 -22.03 73.32
C ILE A 706 10.88 -22.07 72.72
N ALA A 707 11.63 -23.14 73.00
CA ALA A 707 12.99 -23.30 72.50
C ALA A 707 13.02 -24.08 71.18
N ASP A 708 13.87 -23.65 70.25
CA ASP A 708 14.50 -24.57 69.28
C ASP A 708 16.02 -24.60 69.59
N ASN A 709 16.63 -25.77 69.38
CA ASN A 709 17.93 -26.14 69.92
C ASN A 709 18.92 -26.44 68.79
N ARG A 710 19.47 -25.38 68.19
CA ARG A 710 20.43 -25.48 67.07
C ARG A 710 21.75 -24.84 67.46
N GLN A 711 22.85 -25.57 67.26
CA GLN A 711 24.20 -25.03 67.42
C GLN A 711 24.52 -24.04 66.29
N PRO A 712 25.32 -22.99 66.53
CA PRO A 712 25.79 -22.12 65.47
C PRO A 712 26.72 -22.89 64.52
N ILE A 713 26.38 -22.92 63.24
CA ILE A 713 27.24 -23.49 62.19
C ILE A 713 28.39 -22.50 61.94
N ALA A 714 29.63 -22.96 62.07
CA ALA A 714 30.80 -22.14 61.76
C ALA A 714 30.88 -21.89 60.24
N ILE A 715 30.91 -20.61 59.85
CA ILE A 715 31.10 -20.19 58.46
C ILE A 715 32.61 -20.18 58.19
N PRO A 716 33.14 -20.99 57.26
CA PRO A 716 34.57 -21.02 56.97
C PRO A 716 35.06 -19.70 56.35
N SER A 717 36.33 -19.37 56.61
CA SER A 717 37.00 -18.18 56.08
C SER A 717 38.00 -18.54 54.97
N ILE A 718 38.05 -17.75 53.90
CA ILE A 718 38.95 -17.94 52.75
C ILE A 718 39.76 -16.69 52.41
N SER A 719 40.98 -16.91 51.92
CA SER A 719 41.73 -15.93 51.13
C SER A 719 41.44 -16.12 49.63
N LEU A 720 41.18 -15.01 48.94
CA LEU A 720 41.01 -14.94 47.49
C LEU A 720 42.31 -14.49 46.85
N HIS A 721 42.91 -15.33 45.99
CA HIS A 721 44.09 -14.98 45.21
C HIS A 721 43.68 -14.83 43.74
N ILE A 722 43.52 -13.59 43.29
CA ILE A 722 43.14 -13.24 41.92
C ILE A 722 44.42 -13.09 41.08
N ARG A 723 44.61 -13.94 40.07
CA ARG A 723 45.66 -13.78 39.06
C ARG A 723 45.08 -13.15 37.81
N VAL A 724 45.69 -12.07 37.33
CA VAL A 724 45.27 -11.35 36.13
C VAL A 724 46.39 -11.29 35.09
N THR A 725 46.02 -11.24 33.82
CA THR A 725 46.92 -10.90 32.70
C THR A 725 46.36 -9.66 32.01
N GLU A 726 47.08 -8.54 32.03
CA GLU A 726 46.57 -7.27 31.49
C GLU A 726 46.36 -7.30 29.98
N ALA A 727 45.27 -6.67 29.53
CA ALA A 727 45.05 -6.35 28.14
C ALA A 727 45.94 -5.18 27.67
N PRO A 728 46.04 -4.92 26.35
CA PRO A 728 46.67 -3.71 25.84
C PRO A 728 45.90 -2.46 26.30
N VAL A 729 46.31 -1.90 27.45
CA VAL A 729 45.74 -0.68 28.03
C VAL A 729 46.62 0.55 27.80
N LEU A 730 45.94 1.68 27.62
CA LEU A 730 46.45 3.06 27.63
C LEU A 730 46.00 3.73 28.93
N PHE A 731 46.79 4.69 29.42
CA PHE A 731 46.34 5.63 30.45
C PHE A 731 46.04 6.97 29.78
N ALA A 732 44.90 7.58 30.11
CA ALA A 732 44.49 8.87 29.59
C ALA A 732 44.13 9.80 30.76
N GLN A 733 45.01 10.75 31.09
CA GLN A 733 44.74 11.80 32.06
C GLN A 733 43.79 12.87 31.51
N GLU A 734 43.84 13.14 30.20
CA GLU A 734 42.92 14.06 29.53
C GLU A 734 42.48 13.46 28.18
N ILE A 735 41.20 13.61 27.83
CA ILE A 735 40.70 13.31 26.49
C ILE A 735 40.44 14.63 25.74
N LYS A 736 40.82 14.72 24.47
CA LYS A 736 40.55 15.85 23.57
C LYS A 736 39.77 15.41 22.34
N ILE A 737 38.94 16.30 21.81
CA ILE A 737 38.18 16.12 20.56
C ILE A 737 38.45 17.35 19.69
N GLY A 738 38.97 17.13 18.48
CA GLY A 738 39.34 18.19 17.55
C GLY A 738 38.80 17.97 16.13
N GLY A 739 38.73 19.05 15.34
CA GLY A 739 38.26 19.06 13.95
C GLY A 739 36.74 19.12 13.77
N ASN A 740 35.98 18.73 14.80
CA ASN A 740 34.52 18.85 14.87
C ASN A 740 34.04 20.33 14.83
N ARG A 741 33.40 20.75 13.73
CA ARG A 741 32.78 22.06 13.56
C ARG A 741 31.24 21.98 13.64
N SER A 742 30.63 20.85 13.28
CA SER A 742 29.19 20.64 13.31
C SER A 742 28.64 20.24 14.68
N PHE A 743 29.43 19.54 15.51
CA PHE A 743 29.01 19.05 16.83
C PHE A 743 29.98 19.50 17.94
N PRO A 744 29.51 19.99 19.10
CA PRO A 744 30.41 20.47 20.16
C PRO A 744 31.29 19.38 20.77
N SER A 745 32.55 19.69 21.08
CA SER A 745 33.48 18.73 21.71
C SER A 745 32.99 18.23 23.07
N ARG A 746 32.21 19.05 23.79
CA ARG A 746 31.52 18.65 25.04
C ARG A 746 30.50 17.53 24.78
N PHE A 747 29.62 17.74 23.79
CA PHE A 747 28.61 16.75 23.40
C PHE A 747 29.30 15.42 23.03
N ILE A 748 30.36 15.43 22.22
CA ILE A 748 31.05 14.20 21.82
C ILE A 748 31.66 13.46 23.03
N LYS A 749 32.21 14.18 24.03
CA LYS A 749 32.73 13.55 25.26
C LYS A 749 31.65 12.92 26.13
N GLU A 750 30.59 13.68 26.41
CA GLU A 750 29.48 13.23 27.26
C GLU A 750 28.71 12.10 26.58
N TRP A 751 28.40 12.26 25.29
CA TRP A 751 27.65 11.27 24.51
C TRP A 751 28.37 9.93 24.43
N PHE A 752 29.65 9.91 24.06
CA PHE A 752 30.39 8.66 23.91
C PHE A 752 31.03 8.15 25.21
N GLN A 753 30.73 8.72 26.38
CA GLN A 753 31.29 8.33 27.68
C GLN A 753 32.83 8.27 27.63
N LEU A 754 33.44 9.38 27.22
CA LEU A 754 34.88 9.49 27.03
C LEU A 754 35.56 9.97 28.32
N GLU A 755 35.79 9.02 29.23
CA GLU A 755 36.34 9.26 30.56
C GLU A 755 37.87 9.07 30.65
N SER A 756 38.50 9.81 31.55
CA SER A 756 39.93 9.72 31.86
C SER A 756 40.22 8.55 32.80
N GLY A 757 41.15 7.66 32.43
CA GLY A 757 41.50 6.49 33.25
C GLY A 757 42.34 5.46 32.48
N TYR A 758 42.23 4.19 32.90
CA TYR A 758 42.82 3.04 32.20
C TYR A 758 41.84 2.51 31.15
N LEU A 759 42.18 2.72 29.88
CA LEU A 759 41.33 2.38 28.74
C LEU A 759 41.95 1.25 27.92
N ALA A 760 41.20 0.19 27.68
CA ALA A 760 41.61 -0.86 26.73
C ALA A 760 41.70 -0.29 25.31
N VAL A 761 42.75 -0.64 24.56
CA VAL A 761 42.92 -0.20 23.15
C VAL A 761 41.75 -0.67 22.27
N ALA A 762 41.12 -1.81 22.61
CA ALA A 762 39.89 -2.27 21.97
C ALA A 762 38.72 -1.30 22.22
N ALA A 763 38.52 -0.85 23.46
CA ALA A 763 37.50 0.15 23.80
C ALA A 763 37.77 1.51 23.13
N VAL A 764 39.02 1.96 23.05
CA VAL A 764 39.37 3.22 22.33
C VAL A 764 39.02 3.13 20.84
N ARG A 765 39.26 1.98 20.19
CA ARG A 765 38.86 1.73 18.79
C ARG A 765 37.35 1.63 18.61
N LEU A 766 36.65 0.98 19.54
CA LEU A 766 35.19 0.94 19.59
C LEU A 766 34.62 2.36 19.64
N LYS A 767 35.09 3.21 20.55
CA LYS A 767 34.66 4.62 20.66
C LYS A 767 35.03 5.43 19.40
N GLN A 768 36.23 5.24 18.80
CA GLN A 768 36.60 5.85 17.51
C GLN A 768 35.58 5.53 16.41
N GLN A 769 35.22 4.25 16.27
CA GLN A 769 34.29 3.79 15.24
C GLN A 769 32.86 4.30 15.49
N LEU A 770 32.37 4.25 16.74
CA LEU A 770 31.06 4.80 17.11
C LEU A 770 30.92 6.30 16.79
N ILE A 771 31.99 7.10 16.99
CA ILE A 771 32.00 8.52 16.57
C ILE A 771 31.93 8.60 15.04
N SER A 772 32.68 7.78 14.30
CA SER A 772 32.69 7.78 12.83
C SER A 772 31.32 7.41 12.24
N ASP A 773 30.65 6.41 12.81
CA ASP A 773 29.34 5.95 12.37
C ASP A 773 28.24 6.96 12.72
N PHE A 774 28.33 7.66 13.87
CA PHE A 774 27.44 8.77 14.21
C PHE A 774 27.43 9.89 13.16
N TYR A 775 28.59 10.25 12.59
CA TYR A 775 28.70 11.23 11.51
C TYR A 775 28.15 10.68 10.19
N SER A 776 28.57 9.46 9.82
CA SER A 776 28.10 8.76 8.61
C SER A 776 26.56 8.67 8.57
N ASN A 777 25.95 8.23 9.68
CA ASN A 777 24.50 8.12 9.86
C ASN A 777 23.75 9.47 9.79
N ARG A 778 24.44 10.58 10.03
CA ARG A 778 23.91 11.95 9.86
C ARG A 778 24.11 12.51 8.45
N GLY A 779 24.55 11.66 7.51
CA GLY A 779 24.74 12.00 6.11
C GLY A 779 26.06 12.71 5.82
N TYR A 780 27.03 12.71 6.74
CA TYR A 780 28.40 13.18 6.47
C TYR A 780 29.18 12.08 5.74
N GLU A 781 28.84 11.85 4.48
CA GLU A 781 29.33 10.75 3.61
C GLU A 781 30.87 10.72 3.45
N PHE A 782 31.56 11.79 3.85
CA PHE A 782 33.00 11.95 3.78
C PHE A 782 33.69 12.09 5.14
N ALA A 783 32.98 11.90 6.25
CA ALA A 783 33.59 12.00 7.58
C ALA A 783 34.61 10.87 7.85
N THR A 784 35.63 11.15 8.67
CA THR A 784 36.56 10.16 9.21
C THR A 784 37.01 10.55 10.61
N VAL A 785 37.29 9.54 11.45
CA VAL A 785 37.77 9.73 12.82
C VAL A 785 39.07 8.96 13.00
N ALA A 786 40.09 9.59 13.57
CA ALA A 786 41.33 8.96 14.02
C ALA A 786 41.53 9.26 15.52
N TYR A 787 42.33 8.44 16.20
CA TYR A 787 42.79 8.74 17.56
C TYR A 787 44.31 8.70 17.66
N GLN A 788 44.87 9.53 18.53
CA GLN A 788 46.29 9.49 18.92
C GLN A 788 46.44 9.66 20.44
N SER A 789 47.43 8.99 21.02
CA SER A 789 47.75 9.09 22.46
C SER A 789 49.16 9.64 22.61
N VAL A 790 49.31 10.80 23.23
CA VAL A 790 50.59 11.50 23.40
C VAL A 790 50.64 12.13 24.78
N ASN A 791 51.67 11.81 25.57
CA ASN A 791 51.88 12.33 26.93
C ASN A 791 50.62 12.22 27.81
N ASP A 792 50.03 11.01 27.86
CA ASP A 792 48.79 10.68 28.58
C ASP A 792 47.55 11.53 28.20
N VAL A 793 47.61 12.24 27.07
CA VAL A 793 46.44 12.86 26.42
C VAL A 793 45.99 11.96 25.26
N LEU A 794 44.71 11.56 25.27
CA LEU A 794 44.07 10.85 24.17
C LEU A 794 43.24 11.82 23.33
N GLU A 795 43.66 12.08 22.10
CA GLU A 795 42.98 13.01 21.19
C GLU A 795 42.27 12.25 20.06
N PHE A 796 40.97 12.50 19.90
CA PHE A 796 40.19 12.09 18.73
C PHE A 796 40.13 13.24 17.73
N SER A 797 40.66 13.02 16.53
CA SER A 797 40.69 13.97 15.42
C SER A 797 39.64 13.58 14.39
N ILE A 798 38.72 14.49 14.10
CA ILE A 798 37.55 14.29 13.24
C ILE A 798 37.68 15.20 12.02
N ASP A 799 37.79 14.60 10.83
CA ASP A 799 37.48 15.31 9.58
C ASP A 799 35.99 15.08 9.28
N GLU A 800 35.20 16.14 9.25
CA GLU A 800 33.76 16.06 8.95
C GLU A 800 33.48 15.94 7.44
N GLY A 801 34.50 16.10 6.60
CA GLY A 801 34.45 15.88 5.16
C GLY A 801 33.98 17.11 4.36
N THR A 802 34.90 17.71 3.60
CA THR A 802 34.60 18.84 2.69
C THR A 802 34.65 18.41 1.23
N LEU A 803 33.82 19.01 0.36
CA LEU A 803 33.90 18.77 -1.09
C LEU A 803 35.16 19.40 -1.69
N HIS A 804 35.78 18.68 -2.63
CA HIS A 804 36.97 19.13 -3.35
C HIS A 804 36.60 19.53 -4.79
N GLU A 805 35.85 18.68 -5.50
CA GLU A 805 35.43 18.90 -6.89
C GLU A 805 33.90 18.79 -7.06
N ILE A 806 33.34 19.63 -7.93
CA ILE A 806 31.98 19.46 -8.48
C ILE A 806 32.07 19.31 -10.00
N ARG A 807 31.50 18.22 -10.51
CA ARG A 807 31.52 17.79 -11.92
C ARG A 807 30.09 17.73 -12.46
N PHE A 808 29.88 18.24 -13.67
CA PHE A 808 28.60 18.20 -14.36
C PHE A 808 28.69 17.33 -15.61
N THR A 809 27.61 16.62 -15.93
CA THR A 809 27.45 15.84 -17.17
C THR A 809 26.18 16.25 -17.90
N GLY A 810 26.06 15.89 -19.18
CA GLY A 810 24.89 16.20 -20.03
C GLY A 810 24.76 17.66 -20.49
N ASN A 811 25.46 18.61 -19.86
CA ASN A 811 25.43 20.03 -20.20
C ASN A 811 26.25 20.37 -21.47
N SER A 812 25.61 20.29 -22.64
CA SER A 812 26.22 20.63 -23.93
C SER A 812 26.13 22.12 -24.30
N ARG A 813 25.18 22.85 -23.69
CA ARG A 813 24.83 24.25 -23.98
C ARG A 813 24.73 25.11 -22.71
N ILE A 814 24.60 24.51 -21.52
CA ILE A 814 24.67 25.23 -20.23
C ILE A 814 26.12 25.25 -19.73
N SER A 815 26.62 26.44 -19.37
CA SER A 815 28.04 26.60 -18.98
C SER A 815 28.33 26.10 -17.56
N ARG A 816 29.54 25.56 -17.32
CA ARG A 816 29.94 25.10 -15.97
C ARG A 816 29.84 26.22 -14.91
N ALA A 817 30.18 27.46 -15.28
CA ALA A 817 30.11 28.61 -14.36
C ALA A 817 28.66 28.92 -13.93
N GLU A 818 27.70 28.83 -14.87
CA GLU A 818 26.28 29.01 -14.59
C GLU A 818 25.72 27.87 -13.71
N LEU A 819 26.13 26.62 -13.97
CA LEU A 819 25.75 25.47 -13.14
C LEU A 819 26.30 25.59 -11.71
N LEU A 820 27.56 26.02 -11.54
CA LEU A 820 28.15 26.29 -10.23
C LEU A 820 27.44 27.43 -9.49
N SER A 821 27.15 28.55 -10.17
CA SER A 821 26.43 29.69 -9.58
C SER A 821 24.98 29.34 -9.20
N ALA A 822 24.33 28.47 -9.97
CA ALA A 822 23.03 27.92 -9.62
C ALA A 822 23.12 26.98 -8.39
N LEU A 823 24.11 26.09 -8.35
CA LEU A 823 24.30 25.12 -7.27
C LEU A 823 24.77 25.74 -5.96
N ASP A 824 25.60 26.78 -5.98
CA ASP A 824 25.96 27.60 -4.81
C ASP A 824 26.66 26.80 -3.68
N LEU A 825 27.54 25.85 -4.04
CA LEU A 825 28.38 25.07 -3.11
C LEU A 825 29.86 25.45 -3.24
N LYS A 826 30.56 25.64 -2.12
CA LYS A 826 32.00 25.96 -2.07
C LYS A 826 32.84 24.70 -1.88
N THR A 827 33.85 24.50 -2.73
CA THR A 827 34.81 23.38 -2.60
C THR A 827 36.20 23.87 -2.20
N GLN A 828 37.09 22.97 -1.78
CA GLN A 828 38.49 23.33 -1.48
C GLN A 828 39.26 23.89 -2.70
N ASP A 829 39.04 23.34 -3.90
CA ASP A 829 39.73 23.78 -5.13
C ASP A 829 39.14 25.08 -5.75
N SER A 830 38.44 25.92 -4.97
CA SER A 830 37.77 27.13 -5.47
C SER A 830 38.74 28.31 -5.66
N ASP A 831 39.51 28.28 -6.75
CA ASP A 831 40.21 29.41 -7.39
C ASP A 831 40.94 30.43 -6.48
N GLY A 832 42.09 30.02 -5.92
CA GLY A 832 43.34 30.80 -5.92
C GLY A 832 43.49 32.13 -5.17
N GLU A 833 42.41 32.83 -4.81
CA GLU A 833 42.44 34.13 -4.14
C GLU A 833 42.18 34.04 -2.63
N ARG A 834 42.73 35.01 -1.88
CA ARG A 834 42.72 35.02 -0.41
C ARG A 834 41.42 35.62 0.15
N ASP A 835 40.28 34.96 -0.04
CA ASP A 835 39.08 35.26 0.76
C ASP A 835 38.90 34.24 1.89
N SER A 836 38.71 34.70 3.12
CA SER A 836 38.91 33.93 4.34
C SER A 836 37.67 33.17 4.81
N GLN A 837 36.99 32.48 3.88
CA GLN A 837 35.81 31.68 4.17
C GLN A 837 36.09 30.19 3.97
N ALA A 838 36.07 29.42 5.07
CA ALA A 838 36.29 27.98 5.05
C ALA A 838 35.27 27.26 4.15
N SER A 839 35.72 26.24 3.43
CA SER A 839 34.89 25.41 2.54
C SER A 839 33.70 24.79 3.28
N ASP A 840 32.63 24.54 2.52
CA ASP A 840 31.40 23.93 3.05
C ASP A 840 31.68 22.48 3.47
N ILE A 841 31.30 22.15 4.70
CA ILE A 841 31.29 20.76 5.19
C ILE A 841 30.14 20.05 4.48
N TYR A 842 30.43 18.94 3.81
CA TYR A 842 29.43 18.27 3.01
C TYR A 842 28.66 17.25 3.85
N HIS A 843 27.34 17.43 3.87
CA HIS A 843 26.39 16.41 4.29
C HIS A 843 25.25 16.30 3.27
N HIS A 844 24.69 15.11 3.12
CA HIS A 844 23.75 14.75 2.05
C HIS A 844 22.57 15.72 1.91
N SER A 845 22.00 16.18 3.04
CA SER A 845 20.88 17.13 3.07
C SER A 845 21.25 18.54 2.58
N LEU A 846 22.50 18.99 2.73
CA LEU A 846 23.00 20.22 2.10
C LEU A 846 23.07 20.05 0.58
N GLY A 847 23.63 18.93 0.10
CA GLY A 847 23.68 18.58 -1.32
C GLY A 847 22.29 18.58 -1.96
N GLN A 848 21.33 17.87 -1.36
CA GLN A 848 19.95 17.81 -1.85
C GLN A 848 19.24 19.18 -1.83
N SER A 849 19.46 20.01 -0.81
CA SER A 849 18.93 21.37 -0.73
C SER A 849 19.48 22.26 -1.85
N LYS A 850 20.80 22.21 -2.08
CA LYS A 850 21.50 22.97 -3.11
C LYS A 850 21.12 22.52 -4.53
N ILE A 851 20.92 21.23 -4.77
CA ILE A 851 20.36 20.69 -6.03
C ILE A 851 18.93 21.18 -6.29
N ASN A 852 18.08 21.28 -5.25
CA ASN A 852 16.72 21.81 -5.40
C ASN A 852 16.73 23.32 -5.71
N SER A 853 17.60 24.10 -5.05
CA SER A 853 17.87 25.51 -5.37
C SER A 853 18.34 25.67 -6.82
N MET A 854 19.31 24.87 -7.26
CA MET A 854 19.85 24.82 -8.62
C MET A 854 18.74 24.55 -9.66
N ARG A 855 17.96 23.49 -9.46
CA ARG A 855 16.85 23.09 -10.34
C ARG A 855 15.83 24.23 -10.49
N LYS A 856 15.49 24.93 -9.39
CA LYS A 856 14.61 26.11 -9.43
C LYS A 856 15.24 27.25 -10.24
N LYS A 857 16.42 27.74 -9.84
CA LYS A 857 17.13 28.86 -10.50
C LYS A 857 17.26 28.64 -12.01
N LEU A 858 17.66 27.43 -12.44
CA LEU A 858 17.82 27.11 -13.86
C LEU A 858 16.48 27.01 -14.60
N SER A 859 15.43 26.46 -13.97
CA SER A 859 14.10 26.40 -14.59
C SER A 859 13.46 27.79 -14.83
N GLU A 860 13.81 28.77 -13.99
CA GLU A 860 13.33 30.15 -14.10
C GLU A 860 14.14 31.00 -15.10
N ASN A 861 15.43 30.72 -15.27
CA ASN A 861 16.37 31.62 -15.97
C ASN A 861 17.05 31.04 -17.22
N ASN A 862 17.14 29.70 -17.39
CA ASN A 862 17.87 29.08 -18.50
C ASN A 862 16.93 28.36 -19.49
N GLU A 863 16.89 28.84 -20.74
CA GLU A 863 15.97 28.30 -21.76
C GLU A 863 16.41 26.99 -22.46
N HIS A 864 17.58 26.47 -22.08
CA HIS A 864 18.12 25.18 -22.51
C HIS A 864 17.94 24.09 -21.45
N PHE A 865 17.72 24.43 -20.17
CA PHE A 865 17.48 23.47 -19.10
C PHE A 865 16.16 22.70 -19.29
N LYS A 866 16.19 21.39 -19.00
CA LYS A 866 14.99 20.54 -18.89
C LYS A 866 14.85 19.94 -17.49
N SER A 867 15.90 19.31 -16.97
CA SER A 867 15.89 18.71 -15.63
C SER A 867 17.31 18.50 -15.08
N VAL A 868 17.42 18.20 -13.79
CA VAL A 868 18.54 17.44 -13.24
C VAL A 868 18.09 15.98 -13.22
N ARG A 869 18.81 15.11 -13.92
CA ARG A 869 18.46 13.69 -14.15
C ARG A 869 18.90 12.78 -13.01
N ASP A 870 20.11 13.00 -12.51
CA ASP A 870 20.72 12.23 -11.41
C ASP A 870 21.76 13.11 -10.68
N TRP A 871 22.07 12.79 -9.43
CA TRP A 871 23.21 13.37 -8.71
C TRP A 871 23.75 12.41 -7.64
N ARG A 872 25.06 12.40 -7.42
CA ARG A 872 25.72 11.57 -6.39
C ARG A 872 27.05 12.18 -5.92
N VAL A 873 27.62 11.61 -4.87
CA VAL A 873 28.98 11.93 -4.42
C VAL A 873 29.83 10.66 -4.29
N GLN A 874 31.14 10.78 -4.47
CA GLN A 874 32.10 9.66 -4.42
C GLN A 874 33.53 10.15 -4.12
N ARG A 875 34.39 9.27 -3.59
CA ARG A 875 35.82 9.53 -3.44
C ARG A 875 36.59 9.08 -4.69
N GLU A 876 37.25 10.00 -5.38
CA GLU A 876 38.09 9.72 -6.55
C GLU A 876 39.51 10.22 -6.30
N GLY A 877 40.52 9.35 -6.39
CA GLY A 877 41.93 9.75 -6.31
C GLY A 877 42.35 10.46 -5.01
N GLY A 878 41.61 10.26 -3.91
CA GLY A 878 41.79 10.96 -2.64
C GLY A 878 41.00 12.26 -2.49
N LYS A 879 40.26 12.71 -3.52
CA LYS A 879 39.36 13.86 -3.47
C LYS A 879 37.91 13.44 -3.25
N ASN A 880 37.17 14.24 -2.49
CA ASN A 880 35.71 14.12 -2.34
C ASN A 880 35.01 14.85 -3.51
N VAL A 881 34.29 14.14 -4.37
CA VAL A 881 33.73 14.65 -5.64
C VAL A 881 32.21 14.54 -5.67
N MET A 882 31.53 15.59 -6.13
CA MET A 882 30.10 15.58 -6.46
C MET A 882 29.90 15.52 -7.99
N ILE A 883 28.98 14.67 -8.46
CA ILE A 883 28.64 14.51 -9.88
C ILE A 883 27.14 14.79 -10.07
N VAL A 884 26.79 15.63 -11.05
CA VAL A 884 25.40 16.07 -11.32
C VAL A 884 25.09 15.95 -12.81
N ASP A 885 24.09 15.15 -13.18
CA ASP A 885 23.69 14.92 -14.59
C ASP A 885 22.56 15.87 -15.01
N ILE A 886 22.80 16.67 -16.05
CA ILE A 886 21.92 17.75 -16.52
C ILE A 886 21.25 17.34 -17.83
N GLU A 887 19.93 17.47 -17.87
CA GLU A 887 19.15 17.24 -19.08
C GLU A 887 18.77 18.56 -19.75
N GLU A 888 18.90 18.63 -21.08
CA GLU A 888 18.65 19.83 -21.87
C GLU A 888 17.49 19.68 -22.87
N GLN A 889 16.91 20.80 -23.28
CA GLN A 889 15.83 20.90 -24.27
C GLN A 889 16.30 20.47 -25.68
N PRO A 890 15.46 19.74 -26.45
CA PRO A 890 15.80 19.36 -27.84
C PRO A 890 15.84 20.59 -28.77
N PHE A 891 16.79 20.58 -29.72
CA PHE A 891 17.07 21.69 -30.65
C PHE A 891 15.90 22.02 -31.60
N ALA A 892 15.19 21.01 -32.07
CA ALA A 892 14.00 21.14 -32.91
C ALA A 892 12.85 20.33 -32.31
N ARG A 893 11.62 20.83 -32.46
CA ARG A 893 10.40 20.13 -32.04
C ARG A 893 9.56 19.78 -33.28
N PRO A 894 9.70 18.56 -33.84
CA PRO A 894 8.82 18.07 -34.90
C PRO A 894 7.50 17.61 -34.30
N GLY A 895 6.39 18.09 -34.84
CA GLY A 895 5.05 17.57 -34.56
C GLY A 895 4.39 17.14 -35.85
N GLY A 896 3.97 15.87 -35.95
CA GLY A 896 3.31 15.31 -37.13
C GLY A 896 1.95 14.69 -36.78
N PHE A 897 0.98 14.80 -37.68
CA PHE A 897 -0.37 14.28 -37.49
C PHE A 897 -0.91 13.64 -38.78
N PRO A 898 -1.58 12.47 -38.70
CA PRO A 898 -2.30 11.91 -39.85
C PRO A 898 -3.56 12.73 -40.16
N ILE A 899 -3.98 12.70 -41.42
CA ILE A 899 -5.27 13.24 -41.85
C ILE A 899 -6.11 12.06 -42.34
N LEU A 900 -7.19 11.78 -41.63
CA LEU A 900 -8.18 10.75 -41.96
C LEU A 900 -9.57 11.38 -41.84
N GLN A 901 -10.30 11.47 -42.95
CA GLN A 901 -11.66 12.02 -43.00
C GLN A 901 -12.48 11.30 -44.06
N PHE A 902 -13.81 11.43 -44.00
CA PHE A 902 -14.72 10.96 -45.06
C PHE A 902 -15.82 11.99 -45.32
N ASN A 903 -16.12 12.27 -46.58
CA ASN A 903 -17.24 13.13 -46.96
C ASN A 903 -17.79 12.85 -48.38
N ARG A 904 -18.96 13.42 -48.71
CA ARG A 904 -19.67 13.19 -49.99
C ARG A 904 -18.93 13.62 -51.26
N VAL A 905 -17.88 14.44 -51.14
CA VAL A 905 -17.07 14.94 -52.26
C VAL A 905 -15.78 14.16 -52.42
N HIS A 906 -15.06 13.87 -51.35
CA HIS A 906 -13.78 13.14 -51.42
C HIS A 906 -13.92 11.62 -51.29
N GLY A 907 -15.05 11.12 -50.78
CA GLY A 907 -15.09 9.79 -50.20
C GLY A 907 -14.11 9.71 -49.04
N LEU A 908 -13.33 8.63 -48.96
CA LEU A 908 -12.19 8.55 -48.06
C LEU A 908 -11.14 9.59 -48.44
N MET A 909 -10.68 10.38 -47.48
CA MET A 909 -9.52 11.27 -47.63
C MET A 909 -8.42 10.84 -46.66
N LEU A 910 -7.23 10.55 -47.22
CA LEU A 910 -6.02 10.23 -46.45
C LEU A 910 -4.96 11.30 -46.69
N GLY A 911 -4.12 11.54 -45.69
CA GLY A 911 -3.00 12.48 -45.79
C GLY A 911 -2.16 12.56 -44.53
N ALA A 912 -1.26 13.52 -44.51
CA ALA A 912 -0.44 13.86 -43.35
C ALA A 912 -0.19 15.37 -43.30
N GLY A 913 -0.04 15.90 -42.09
CA GLY A 913 0.44 17.25 -41.83
C GLY A 913 1.51 17.27 -40.75
N GLY A 914 2.21 18.38 -40.65
CA GLY A 914 3.20 18.56 -39.60
C GLY A 914 3.68 20.00 -39.46
N THR A 915 4.36 20.24 -38.35
CA THR A 915 5.04 21.49 -38.04
C THR A 915 6.46 21.19 -37.55
N LEU A 916 7.41 22.02 -37.98
CA LEU A 916 8.79 22.01 -37.51
C LEU A 916 9.03 23.35 -36.82
N SER A 917 9.13 23.31 -35.49
CA SER A 917 9.48 24.49 -34.69
C SER A 917 10.99 24.51 -34.40
N THR A 918 11.65 25.62 -34.70
CA THR A 918 13.07 25.87 -34.42
C THR A 918 13.28 27.17 -33.65
N ARG A 919 14.47 27.35 -33.09
CA ARG A 919 14.87 28.52 -32.29
C ARG A 919 16.18 29.13 -32.83
N LEU A 920 16.26 29.34 -34.14
CA LEU A 920 17.51 29.78 -34.79
C LEU A 920 17.73 31.28 -34.64
N THR A 921 16.68 32.09 -34.76
CA THR A 921 16.74 33.55 -34.49
C THR A 921 15.49 34.11 -33.80
N GLY A 922 14.53 33.26 -33.42
CA GLY A 922 13.32 33.65 -32.74
C GLY A 922 12.46 32.44 -32.38
N THR A 923 11.14 32.56 -32.55
CA THR A 923 10.27 31.37 -32.66
C THR A 923 9.91 31.18 -34.12
N GLU A 924 10.70 30.37 -34.83
CA GLU A 924 10.42 29.98 -36.21
C GLU A 924 9.52 28.73 -36.22
N GLN A 925 8.45 28.75 -37.02
CA GLN A 925 7.57 27.60 -37.25
C GLN A 925 7.30 27.44 -38.75
N VAL A 926 7.79 26.35 -39.33
CA VAL A 926 7.41 25.90 -40.68
C VAL A 926 6.28 24.87 -40.53
N PHE A 927 5.28 24.92 -41.39
CA PHE A 927 4.19 23.95 -41.38
C PHE A 927 3.73 23.60 -42.79
N GLY A 928 3.17 22.40 -42.95
CA GLY A 928 2.56 21.98 -44.19
C GLY A 928 1.70 20.74 -44.01
N SER A 929 0.83 20.49 -44.99
CA SER A 929 0.00 19.30 -45.07
C SER A 929 -0.36 18.95 -46.51
N ILE A 930 -0.60 17.67 -46.74
CA ILE A 930 -1.06 17.12 -48.02
C ILE A 930 -2.06 16.01 -47.78
N SER A 931 -3.14 15.99 -48.55
CA SER A 931 -4.14 14.91 -48.53
C SER A 931 -4.77 14.66 -49.90
N TYR A 932 -5.27 13.46 -50.09
CA TYR A 932 -5.89 12.99 -51.33
C TYR A 932 -7.28 12.40 -51.06
N GLY A 933 -8.29 12.90 -51.77
CA GLY A 933 -9.67 12.42 -51.69
C GLY A 933 -9.97 11.38 -52.77
N PHE A 934 -10.04 10.10 -52.39
CA PHE A 934 -10.02 8.96 -53.32
C PHE A 934 -11.18 8.92 -54.32
N SER A 935 -12.40 9.34 -53.94
CA SER A 935 -13.54 9.40 -54.86
C SER A 935 -13.58 10.68 -55.71
N SER A 936 -12.80 11.71 -55.35
CA SER A 936 -12.73 12.98 -56.10
C SER A 936 -11.53 13.11 -57.04
N GLU A 937 -10.50 12.31 -56.82
CA GLU A 937 -9.15 12.48 -57.42
C GLU A 937 -8.51 13.85 -57.11
N ILE A 938 -9.03 14.58 -56.12
CA ILE A 938 -8.51 15.89 -55.70
C ILE A 938 -7.41 15.72 -54.65
N TRP A 939 -6.23 16.20 -55.01
CA TRP A 939 -5.20 16.62 -54.06
C TRP A 939 -5.56 17.95 -53.40
N ASN A 940 -5.53 17.98 -52.06
CA ASN A 940 -5.49 19.16 -51.22
C ASN A 940 -4.07 19.33 -50.66
N TYR A 941 -3.62 20.57 -50.50
CA TYR A 941 -2.32 20.89 -49.91
C TYR A 941 -2.32 22.29 -49.26
N HIS A 942 -1.45 22.46 -48.27
CA HIS A 942 -1.12 23.74 -47.66
C HIS A 942 0.35 23.74 -47.25
N GLY A 943 1.00 24.90 -47.39
CA GLY A 943 2.36 25.12 -46.90
C GLY A 943 2.54 26.56 -46.47
N GLY A 944 3.29 26.79 -45.39
CA GLY A 944 3.57 28.13 -44.90
C GLY A 944 4.63 28.19 -43.82
N ILE A 945 4.92 29.42 -43.42
CA ILE A 945 5.94 29.76 -42.43
C ILE A 945 5.42 30.90 -41.56
N GLU A 946 5.72 30.83 -40.27
CA GLU A 946 5.57 31.92 -39.32
C GLU A 946 6.89 32.17 -38.59
N LYS A 947 7.25 33.44 -38.42
CA LYS A 947 8.43 33.87 -37.66
C LYS A 947 8.04 34.88 -36.59
N GLY A 948 8.30 34.52 -35.34
CA GLY A 948 8.13 35.39 -34.18
C GLY A 948 9.41 36.14 -33.83
N PHE A 949 9.25 37.44 -33.56
CA PHE A 949 10.28 38.40 -33.15
C PHE A 949 9.96 38.91 -31.74
N PHE A 950 11.02 39.22 -30.98
CA PHE A 950 11.03 39.71 -29.60
C PHE A 950 10.45 38.73 -28.54
N LYS A 951 11.16 38.51 -27.43
CA LYS A 951 10.74 37.52 -26.40
C LYS A 951 9.56 37.99 -25.52
N ARG A 952 9.51 39.30 -25.17
CA ARG A 952 8.59 39.87 -24.15
C ARG A 952 7.25 40.38 -24.68
N GLN A 953 7.21 40.88 -25.93
CA GLN A 953 5.98 41.22 -26.64
C GLN A 953 6.11 40.57 -28.02
N ARG A 954 5.46 39.43 -28.23
CA ARG A 954 5.75 38.58 -29.39
C ARG A 954 5.05 39.14 -30.62
N LEU A 955 5.82 39.71 -31.55
CA LEU A 955 5.34 40.14 -32.85
C LEU A 955 5.68 39.07 -33.88
N LYS A 956 4.68 38.49 -34.54
CA LYS A 956 4.87 37.45 -35.55
C LYS A 956 4.47 37.93 -36.93
N PHE A 957 5.19 37.46 -37.94
CA PHE A 957 4.84 37.59 -39.35
C PHE A 957 4.73 36.20 -39.95
N GLY A 958 3.69 35.94 -40.74
CA GLY A 958 3.52 34.64 -41.39
C GLY A 958 2.85 34.75 -42.75
N GLY A 959 3.03 33.70 -43.56
CA GLY A 959 2.43 33.57 -44.87
C GLY A 959 2.25 32.12 -45.28
N SER A 960 1.23 31.84 -46.07
CA SER A 960 0.96 30.50 -46.59
C SER A 960 0.25 30.50 -47.94
N PHE A 961 0.32 29.36 -48.63
CA PHE A 961 -0.38 29.09 -49.89
C PHE A 961 -1.10 27.74 -49.79
N TYR A 962 -2.22 27.60 -50.50
CA TYR A 962 -3.03 26.39 -50.39
C TYR A 962 -3.97 26.11 -51.57
N LYS A 963 -4.39 24.85 -51.62
CA LYS A 963 -5.57 24.36 -52.31
C LYS A 963 -6.30 23.42 -51.34
N LEU A 964 -7.48 23.82 -50.87
CA LEU A 964 -8.23 23.11 -49.84
C LEU A 964 -9.68 22.88 -50.28
N THR A 965 -10.32 21.91 -49.67
CA THR A 965 -11.76 21.70 -49.72
C THR A 965 -12.34 22.13 -48.36
N ASP A 966 -13.15 23.17 -48.39
CA ASP A 966 -13.78 23.82 -47.22
C ASP A 966 -15.30 23.64 -47.29
N VAL A 967 -16.03 24.09 -46.27
CA VAL A 967 -17.48 23.90 -46.13
C VAL A 967 -18.23 25.21 -45.93
N SER A 968 -19.41 25.30 -46.56
CA SER A 968 -20.19 26.55 -46.76
C SER A 968 -20.82 27.16 -45.50
N SER A 969 -20.93 26.40 -44.43
CA SER A 969 -21.85 26.68 -43.31
C SER A 969 -21.20 26.24 -42.01
N ASN A 970 -20.34 27.10 -41.46
CA ASN A 970 -19.15 26.60 -40.80
C ASN A 970 -18.54 27.52 -39.72
N LEU A 971 -18.84 27.23 -38.46
CA LEU A 971 -17.92 27.55 -37.36
C LEU A 971 -17.70 26.37 -36.40
N TYR A 972 -18.74 25.59 -36.07
CA TYR A 972 -18.73 24.75 -34.86
C TYR A 972 -19.01 23.25 -35.03
N LEU A 973 -19.26 22.72 -36.24
CA LEU A 973 -19.34 21.25 -36.40
C LEU A 973 -17.92 20.65 -36.47
N HIS A 974 -17.62 19.71 -35.59
CA HIS A 974 -16.31 19.05 -35.54
C HIS A 974 -16.13 18.10 -36.75
N HIS A 975 -14.89 17.95 -37.22
CA HIS A 975 -14.59 17.08 -38.38
C HIS A 975 -14.86 15.60 -38.08
N GLY A 976 -14.75 15.19 -36.81
CA GLY A 976 -15.14 13.85 -36.35
C GLY A 976 -16.63 13.59 -36.53
N ASP A 977 -17.50 14.48 -36.02
CA ASP A 977 -18.96 14.35 -36.15
C ASP A 977 -19.40 14.35 -37.62
N ALA A 978 -18.86 15.27 -38.44
CA ALA A 978 -19.17 15.34 -39.87
C ALA A 978 -18.75 14.06 -40.61
N THR A 979 -17.56 13.54 -40.28
CA THR A 979 -17.04 12.27 -40.81
C THR A 979 -17.92 11.10 -40.38
N LEU A 980 -18.26 10.96 -39.09
CA LEU A 980 -19.10 9.89 -38.58
C LEU A 980 -20.51 9.93 -39.20
N SER A 981 -21.12 11.12 -39.27
CA SER A 981 -22.46 11.31 -39.83
C SER A 981 -22.54 10.87 -41.29
N ALA A 982 -21.55 11.26 -42.11
CA ALA A 982 -21.44 10.84 -43.51
C ALA A 982 -21.06 9.35 -43.66
N THR A 983 -20.09 8.87 -42.89
CA THR A 983 -19.54 7.49 -42.98
C THR A 983 -20.56 6.45 -42.54
N TYR A 984 -21.15 6.63 -41.35
CA TYR A 984 -21.91 5.58 -40.68
C TYR A 984 -23.39 5.63 -41.07
N TYR A 985 -24.03 6.79 -40.84
CA TYR A 985 -25.45 7.01 -41.09
C TYR A 985 -25.75 7.44 -42.54
N GLY A 986 -24.75 7.92 -43.30
CA GLY A 986 -24.97 8.52 -44.62
C GLY A 986 -25.60 9.93 -44.56
N SER A 987 -25.68 10.53 -43.38
CA SER A 987 -26.23 11.87 -43.15
C SER A 987 -25.20 12.92 -43.54
N ALA A 988 -25.22 13.30 -44.82
CA ALA A 988 -24.31 14.31 -45.35
C ALA A 988 -24.78 15.74 -44.98
N LEU A 989 -24.30 16.22 -43.83
CA LEU A 989 -24.69 17.50 -43.22
C LEU A 989 -24.12 18.73 -43.95
N GLN A 990 -22.80 18.77 -44.22
CA GLN A 990 -22.09 19.93 -44.77
C GLN A 990 -22.05 19.93 -46.31
N ASP A 991 -22.14 21.09 -46.95
CA ASP A 991 -21.78 21.26 -48.36
C ASP A 991 -20.36 21.81 -48.51
N TYR A 992 -19.65 21.32 -49.51
CA TYR A 992 -18.20 21.51 -49.70
C TYR A 992 -17.89 22.36 -50.94
N TYR A 993 -16.81 23.13 -50.91
CA TYR A 993 -16.31 23.91 -52.04
C TYR A 993 -14.78 24.00 -52.04
N GLN A 994 -14.19 24.33 -53.18
CA GLN A 994 -12.74 24.44 -53.30
C GLN A 994 -12.28 25.88 -53.09
N ARG A 995 -11.30 26.05 -52.20
CA ARG A 995 -10.56 27.31 -51.97
C ARG A 995 -9.14 27.13 -52.50
N ARG A 996 -8.64 28.07 -53.30
CA ARG A 996 -7.23 28.09 -53.75
C ARG A 996 -6.70 29.51 -53.71
N GLY A 997 -5.61 29.74 -52.97
CA GLY A 997 -5.08 31.08 -52.77
C GLY A 997 -3.87 31.14 -51.86
N SER A 998 -3.65 32.33 -51.31
CA SER A 998 -2.62 32.62 -50.32
C SER A 998 -3.11 33.60 -49.26
N GLN A 999 -2.49 33.53 -48.09
CA GLN A 999 -2.73 34.38 -46.93
C GLN A 999 -1.41 34.93 -46.40
N GLY A 1000 -1.43 36.16 -45.88
CA GLY A 1000 -0.33 36.76 -45.13
C GLY A 1000 -0.86 37.49 -43.89
N TRP A 1001 -0.19 37.34 -42.75
CA TRP A 1001 -0.65 37.89 -41.48
C TRP A 1001 0.46 38.45 -40.59
N ILE A 1002 0.05 39.38 -39.72
CA ILE A 1002 0.85 39.96 -38.65
C ILE A 1002 0.09 39.70 -37.35
N THR A 1003 0.72 39.02 -36.39
CA THR A 1003 0.13 38.73 -35.07
C THR A 1003 0.92 39.45 -33.97
N TYR A 1004 0.30 40.39 -33.28
CA TYR A 1004 0.85 41.02 -32.08
C TYR A 1004 0.24 40.37 -30.82
N ALA A 1005 1.07 39.71 -30.02
CA ALA A 1005 0.69 39.10 -28.76
C ALA A 1005 1.33 39.87 -27.58
N PRO A 1006 0.62 40.85 -26.98
CA PRO A 1006 1.10 41.62 -25.84
C PRO A 1006 1.07 40.84 -24.51
N SER A 1007 0.34 39.71 -24.46
CA SER A 1007 0.28 38.80 -23.34
C SER A 1007 0.17 37.35 -23.84
N GLU A 1008 0.28 36.37 -22.94
CA GLU A 1008 0.02 34.96 -23.28
C GLU A 1008 -1.48 34.61 -23.35
N TRP A 1009 -2.36 35.57 -23.07
CA TRP A 1009 -3.81 35.39 -22.95
C TRP A 1009 -4.59 36.18 -24.00
N SER A 1010 -3.92 36.97 -24.85
CA SER A 1010 -4.55 37.85 -25.84
C SER A 1010 -3.67 38.08 -27.07
N TYR A 1011 -4.25 38.09 -28.26
CA TYR A 1011 -3.57 38.50 -29.49
C TYR A 1011 -4.44 39.40 -30.38
N LEU A 1012 -3.77 40.22 -31.18
CA LEU A 1012 -4.34 40.96 -32.30
C LEU A 1012 -3.69 40.44 -33.59
N ARG A 1013 -4.48 39.98 -34.55
CA ARG A 1013 -4.02 39.46 -35.85
C ARG A 1013 -4.62 40.30 -36.98
N LEU A 1014 -3.77 40.94 -37.77
CA LEU A 1014 -4.14 41.54 -39.06
C LEU A 1014 -3.79 40.53 -40.16
N GLU A 1015 -4.71 40.25 -41.08
CA GLU A 1015 -4.54 39.23 -42.11
C GLU A 1015 -5.14 39.65 -43.44
N PHE A 1016 -4.37 39.46 -44.50
CA PHE A 1016 -4.79 39.63 -45.89
C PHE A 1016 -4.95 38.26 -46.56
N THR A 1017 -6.12 38.03 -47.17
CA THR A 1017 -6.47 36.80 -47.90
C THR A 1017 -6.70 37.12 -49.38
N GLY A 1018 -6.13 36.32 -50.28
CA GLY A 1018 -6.39 36.39 -51.71
C GLY A 1018 -6.60 35.00 -52.30
N GLU A 1019 -7.85 34.65 -52.63
CA GLU A 1019 -8.21 33.28 -53.02
C GLU A 1019 -9.38 33.19 -54.00
N ARG A 1020 -9.50 32.04 -54.65
CA ARG A 1020 -10.55 31.72 -55.61
C ARG A 1020 -11.46 30.61 -55.07
N HIS A 1021 -12.77 30.78 -55.25
CA HIS A 1021 -13.80 29.80 -54.87
C HIS A 1021 -14.37 29.08 -56.09
N ASP A 1022 -14.27 27.75 -56.11
CA ASP A 1022 -14.80 26.89 -57.16
C ASP A 1022 -15.79 25.84 -56.60
N ASN A 1023 -16.78 25.47 -57.42
CA ASN A 1023 -17.81 24.49 -57.07
C ASN A 1023 -17.25 23.06 -57.09
N LEU A 1024 -17.63 22.26 -56.09
CA LEU A 1024 -17.39 20.82 -56.04
C LEU A 1024 -18.69 20.01 -56.20
N SER A 1025 -18.57 18.79 -56.72
CA SER A 1025 -19.67 17.86 -56.95
C SER A 1025 -19.63 16.71 -55.95
N LYS A 1026 -20.79 16.10 -55.64
CA LYS A 1026 -20.84 14.79 -54.99
C LYS A 1026 -20.17 13.75 -55.90
N SER A 1027 -19.29 12.92 -55.35
CA SER A 1027 -18.62 11.82 -56.07
C SER A 1027 -18.98 10.44 -55.54
N THR A 1028 -19.51 10.35 -54.31
CA THR A 1028 -19.87 9.09 -53.67
C THR A 1028 -21.20 9.18 -52.93
N ASP A 1029 -21.90 8.05 -52.88
CA ASP A 1029 -23.10 7.80 -52.08
C ASP A 1029 -22.86 6.77 -50.95
N TRP A 1030 -21.61 6.30 -50.80
CA TRP A 1030 -21.26 5.26 -49.84
C TRP A 1030 -21.51 5.67 -48.39
N SER A 1031 -22.06 4.75 -47.60
CA SER A 1031 -22.22 4.84 -46.14
C SER A 1031 -22.41 3.44 -45.54
N TYR A 1032 -22.08 3.23 -44.27
CA TYR A 1032 -22.03 1.89 -43.67
C TYR A 1032 -23.42 1.27 -43.45
N LEU A 1033 -24.35 1.97 -42.79
CA LEU A 1033 -25.71 1.49 -42.56
C LEU A 1033 -26.58 1.66 -43.81
N ASN A 1034 -26.75 2.91 -44.24
CA ASN A 1034 -27.75 3.31 -45.23
C ASN A 1034 -27.26 3.14 -46.68
N ARG A 1035 -26.63 2.00 -47.00
CA ARG A 1035 -25.96 1.72 -48.30
C ARG A 1035 -26.84 1.99 -49.53
N ASN A 1036 -28.13 1.66 -49.44
CA ASN A 1036 -29.05 1.68 -50.57
C ASN A 1036 -29.83 3.01 -50.73
N LEU A 1037 -29.65 3.97 -49.80
CA LEU A 1037 -30.32 5.27 -49.87
C LEU A 1037 -29.44 6.31 -50.60
N ILE A 1038 -29.95 6.88 -51.68
CA ILE A 1038 -29.30 7.96 -52.45
C ILE A 1038 -29.09 9.19 -51.53
N LYS A 1039 -27.87 9.71 -51.47
CA LYS A 1039 -27.50 10.87 -50.64
C LYS A 1039 -27.77 12.17 -51.37
N ARG A 1040 -28.17 13.20 -50.60
CA ARG A 1040 -28.31 14.57 -51.09
C ARG A 1040 -27.02 15.01 -51.79
N GLY A 1041 -27.16 15.61 -52.99
CA GLY A 1041 -26.06 16.25 -53.70
C GLY A 1041 -25.38 17.36 -52.87
N ASN A 1042 -24.22 17.79 -53.38
CA ASN A 1042 -23.47 18.92 -52.84
C ASN A 1042 -24.03 20.23 -53.41
N SER A 1043 -24.37 21.20 -52.54
CA SER A 1043 -24.96 22.47 -52.98
C SER A 1043 -24.00 23.32 -53.82
N ARG A 1044 -24.54 24.07 -54.79
CA ARG A 1044 -23.75 25.02 -55.59
C ARG A 1044 -23.55 26.35 -54.87
N ILE A 1045 -22.28 26.73 -54.72
CA ILE A 1045 -21.81 28.02 -54.24
C ILE A 1045 -21.78 29.08 -55.35
N ASN A 1046 -21.71 30.35 -54.97
CA ASN A 1046 -21.33 31.45 -55.87
C ASN A 1046 -19.82 31.31 -56.16
N ARG A 1047 -19.42 31.15 -57.42
CA ARG A 1047 -17.99 31.15 -57.80
C ARG A 1047 -17.47 32.57 -57.92
N GLY A 1048 -16.18 32.76 -57.63
CA GLY A 1048 -15.52 34.05 -57.78
C GLY A 1048 -14.24 34.17 -56.95
N GLN A 1049 -13.49 35.23 -57.20
CA GLN A 1049 -12.28 35.64 -56.52
C GLN A 1049 -12.60 36.45 -55.25
N LEU A 1050 -12.23 35.91 -54.10
CA LEU A 1050 -12.19 36.63 -52.83
C LEU A 1050 -10.87 37.39 -52.71
N ARG A 1051 -10.94 38.64 -52.28
CA ARG A 1051 -9.84 39.30 -51.57
C ARG A 1051 -10.42 39.98 -50.34
N SER A 1052 -9.76 39.82 -49.20
CA SER A 1052 -10.20 40.45 -47.96
C SER A 1052 -9.04 40.87 -47.06
N LEU A 1053 -9.29 41.91 -46.27
CA LEU A 1053 -8.46 42.34 -45.16
C LEU A 1053 -9.25 42.13 -43.88
N SER A 1054 -8.71 41.37 -42.94
CA SER A 1054 -9.35 41.07 -41.66
C SER A 1054 -8.49 41.49 -40.46
N LEU A 1055 -9.15 42.00 -39.43
CA LEU A 1055 -8.56 42.30 -38.13
C LEU A 1055 -9.29 41.47 -37.07
N VAL A 1056 -8.55 40.61 -36.37
CA VAL A 1056 -9.06 39.72 -35.33
C VAL A 1056 -8.40 40.06 -33.99
N TYR A 1057 -9.19 40.46 -33.00
CA TYR A 1057 -8.77 40.52 -31.60
C TYR A 1057 -9.37 39.33 -30.84
N ALA A 1058 -8.53 38.54 -30.16
CA ALA A 1058 -9.01 37.39 -29.42
C ALA A 1058 -8.28 37.24 -28.08
N PHE A 1059 -8.98 36.76 -27.06
CA PHE A 1059 -8.43 36.50 -25.74
C PHE A 1059 -8.99 35.21 -25.11
N ASP A 1060 -8.15 34.54 -24.33
CA ASP A 1060 -8.49 33.32 -23.61
C ASP A 1060 -7.83 33.32 -22.23
N THR A 1061 -8.67 33.47 -21.20
CA THR A 1061 -8.30 33.49 -19.78
C THR A 1061 -8.80 32.25 -19.04
N ARG A 1062 -9.18 31.20 -19.76
CA ARG A 1062 -9.62 29.94 -19.15
C ARG A 1062 -8.49 29.26 -18.39
N ASP A 1063 -8.90 28.51 -17.38
CA ASP A 1063 -8.08 27.56 -16.61
C ASP A 1063 -7.61 26.39 -17.50
N HIS A 1064 -8.54 25.68 -18.14
CA HIS A 1064 -8.26 24.64 -19.12
C HIS A 1064 -8.54 25.18 -20.52
N ARG A 1065 -7.49 25.36 -21.32
CA ARG A 1065 -7.55 25.94 -22.67
C ARG A 1065 -7.41 24.85 -23.71
N SER A 1066 -8.43 24.72 -24.55
CA SER A 1066 -8.36 23.95 -25.81
C SER A 1066 -8.19 24.88 -26.99
N THR A 1067 -7.41 24.42 -27.98
CA THR A 1067 -7.27 25.06 -29.28
C THR A 1067 -7.38 24.04 -30.41
N THR A 1068 -8.23 24.33 -31.39
CA THR A 1068 -8.37 23.53 -32.61
C THR A 1068 -7.74 24.29 -33.77
N THR A 1069 -6.73 23.68 -34.40
CA THR A 1069 -6.14 24.23 -35.62
C THR A 1069 -7.07 23.98 -36.80
N ARG A 1070 -7.73 25.03 -37.30
CA ARG A 1070 -8.67 24.94 -38.43
C ARG A 1070 -8.29 25.91 -39.53
N HIS A 1071 -8.14 25.41 -40.76
CA HIS A 1071 -7.55 26.15 -41.88
C HIS A 1071 -6.23 26.82 -41.47
N PHE A 1072 -5.51 26.16 -40.54
CA PHE A 1072 -4.23 26.58 -39.97
C PHE A 1072 -4.26 27.87 -39.14
N HIS A 1073 -5.46 28.38 -38.81
CA HIS A 1073 -5.69 29.31 -37.71
C HIS A 1073 -5.91 28.54 -36.40
N THR A 1074 -5.35 29.03 -35.30
CA THR A 1074 -5.61 28.52 -33.95
C THR A 1074 -6.93 29.08 -33.42
N LEU A 1075 -8.00 28.28 -33.45
CA LEU A 1075 -9.31 28.65 -32.89
C LEU A 1075 -9.44 28.16 -31.44
N PHE A 1076 -10.03 28.97 -30.56
CA PHE A 1076 -10.27 28.61 -29.16
C PHE A 1076 -11.46 27.65 -29.00
N SER A 1077 -11.25 26.35 -29.20
CA SER A 1077 -12.26 25.32 -28.93
C SER A 1077 -12.67 25.27 -27.46
N ALA A 1078 -13.88 24.78 -27.17
CA ALA A 1078 -14.30 24.49 -25.80
C ALA A 1078 -13.43 23.37 -25.19
N ASN A 1079 -13.40 23.27 -23.87
CA ASN A 1079 -12.78 22.16 -23.17
C ASN A 1079 -13.74 21.75 -22.04
N GLU A 1080 -14.09 20.46 -21.95
CA GLU A 1080 -15.04 19.94 -20.96
C GLU A 1080 -14.56 20.15 -19.50
N ARG A 1081 -13.26 20.39 -19.30
CA ARG A 1081 -12.63 20.68 -18.01
C ARG A 1081 -12.57 22.17 -17.68
N THR A 1082 -12.96 23.08 -18.58
CA THR A 1082 -12.96 24.53 -18.27
C THR A 1082 -13.96 24.80 -17.14
N ARG A 1083 -13.48 25.15 -15.94
CA ARG A 1083 -14.33 25.52 -14.79
C ARG A 1083 -14.46 27.03 -14.61
N ARG A 1084 -13.42 27.80 -14.97
CA ARG A 1084 -13.41 29.27 -14.85
C ARG A 1084 -12.69 29.99 -15.99
N GLY A 1085 -13.17 31.19 -16.29
CA GLY A 1085 -12.49 32.19 -17.14
C GLY A 1085 -13.39 32.81 -18.19
N TRP A 1086 -12.79 33.41 -19.20
CA TRP A 1086 -13.44 33.98 -20.37
C TRP A 1086 -12.72 33.57 -21.66
N ARG A 1087 -13.48 33.28 -22.72
CA ARG A 1087 -13.04 33.16 -24.10
C ARG A 1087 -13.72 34.28 -24.90
N GLY A 1088 -12.97 35.06 -25.67
CA GLY A 1088 -13.54 36.09 -26.55
C GLY A 1088 -12.82 36.18 -27.88
N GLN A 1089 -13.58 36.42 -28.95
CA GLN A 1089 -13.06 36.70 -30.29
C GLN A 1089 -13.93 37.76 -30.97
N PHE A 1090 -13.29 38.82 -31.45
CA PHE A 1090 -13.89 39.88 -32.27
C PHE A 1090 -13.16 39.91 -33.59
N ALA A 1091 -13.89 40.01 -34.70
CA ALA A 1091 -13.32 40.12 -36.03
C ALA A 1091 -14.09 41.12 -36.90
N VAL A 1092 -13.35 41.87 -37.70
CA VAL A 1092 -13.87 42.67 -38.81
C VAL A 1092 -13.14 42.21 -40.07
N GLU A 1093 -13.88 41.83 -41.11
CA GLU A 1093 -13.35 41.45 -42.42
C GLU A 1093 -13.96 42.35 -43.49
N MET A 1094 -13.11 43.11 -44.19
CA MET A 1094 -13.49 43.91 -45.36
C MET A 1094 -13.24 43.08 -46.61
N VAL A 1095 -14.29 42.75 -47.37
CA VAL A 1095 -14.22 41.94 -48.60
C VAL A 1095 -14.51 42.83 -49.81
N GLY A 1096 -13.69 42.72 -50.86
CA GLY A 1096 -13.89 43.47 -52.10
C GLY A 1096 -13.36 44.90 -52.04
N GLN A 1097 -14.23 45.88 -52.31
CA GLN A 1097 -13.96 47.32 -52.28
C GLN A 1097 -12.64 47.69 -53.00
N GLY A 1098 -11.81 48.54 -52.38
CA GLY A 1098 -10.51 48.97 -52.92
C GLY A 1098 -9.46 47.86 -53.05
N PHE A 1099 -9.71 46.64 -52.56
CA PHE A 1099 -8.83 45.48 -52.80
C PHE A 1099 -9.20 44.73 -54.10
N GLY A 1100 -10.44 44.88 -54.58
CA GLY A 1100 -11.00 44.23 -55.76
C GLY A 1100 -11.34 42.74 -55.56
N GLY A 1101 -12.27 42.22 -56.36
CA GLY A 1101 -12.75 40.84 -56.28
C GLY A 1101 -14.13 40.68 -56.91
N ASP A 1102 -14.69 39.48 -56.82
CA ASP A 1102 -16.04 39.15 -57.33
C ASP A 1102 -17.12 39.19 -56.22
N TYR A 1103 -16.74 39.55 -54.99
CA TYR A 1103 -17.62 39.75 -53.83
C TYR A 1103 -17.28 41.06 -53.15
N ASP A 1104 -18.29 41.76 -52.62
CA ASP A 1104 -18.15 43.08 -52.01
C ASP A 1104 -19.08 43.17 -50.79
N PHE A 1105 -18.51 43.14 -49.58
CA PHE A 1105 -19.24 43.22 -48.30
C PHE A 1105 -18.27 43.46 -47.11
N ASN A 1106 -18.72 44.16 -46.07
CA ASN A 1106 -18.06 44.17 -44.77
C ASN A 1106 -18.74 43.16 -43.84
N PHE A 1107 -17.93 42.40 -43.10
CA PHE A 1107 -18.40 41.33 -42.24
C PHE A 1107 -17.86 41.47 -40.81
N TYR A 1108 -18.76 41.53 -39.84
CA TYR A 1108 -18.47 41.80 -38.44
C TYR A 1108 -18.85 40.58 -37.60
N ARG A 1109 -17.95 40.12 -36.72
CA ARG A 1109 -18.19 38.99 -35.82
C ARG A 1109 -17.77 39.33 -34.39
N PHE A 1110 -18.60 38.93 -33.43
CA PHE A 1110 -18.19 38.78 -32.05
C PHE A 1110 -18.62 37.42 -31.51
N GLU A 1111 -17.78 36.82 -30.66
CA GLU A 1111 -18.16 35.74 -29.76
C GLU A 1111 -17.54 36.01 -28.38
N LEU A 1112 -18.34 35.86 -27.33
CA LEU A 1112 -17.91 35.96 -25.94
C LEU A 1112 -18.53 34.81 -25.14
N ALA A 1113 -17.68 33.98 -24.51
CA ALA A 1113 -18.08 32.88 -23.64
C ALA A 1113 -17.47 33.05 -22.24
N ARG A 1114 -18.29 32.83 -21.22
CA ARG A 1114 -17.99 33.02 -19.80
C ARG A 1114 -18.24 31.70 -19.07
N TYR A 1115 -17.25 31.24 -18.31
CA TYR A 1115 -17.31 30.02 -17.52
C TYR A 1115 -17.24 30.38 -16.04
N THR A 1116 -18.31 30.13 -15.28
CA THR A 1116 -18.46 30.58 -13.89
C THR A 1116 -18.73 29.40 -12.94
N PRO A 1117 -17.81 29.05 -12.03
CA PRO A 1117 -18.12 28.10 -10.97
C PRO A 1117 -19.07 28.75 -9.96
N LEU A 1118 -20.07 28.00 -9.48
CA LEU A 1118 -21.03 28.47 -8.49
C LEU A 1118 -20.64 27.96 -7.10
N SER A 1119 -20.64 26.64 -6.91
CA SER A 1119 -20.22 25.96 -5.67
C SER A 1119 -19.90 24.49 -5.96
N GLY A 1120 -18.87 23.92 -5.34
CA GLY A 1120 -18.50 22.51 -5.52
C GLY A 1120 -18.32 22.09 -6.99
N SER A 1121 -19.16 21.15 -7.46
CA SER A 1121 -19.21 20.68 -8.85
C SER A 1121 -20.10 21.52 -9.78
N HIS A 1122 -20.82 22.53 -9.26
CA HIS A 1122 -21.83 23.30 -9.99
C HIS A 1122 -21.20 24.47 -10.74
N GLN A 1123 -21.62 24.66 -11.99
CA GLN A 1123 -21.08 25.65 -12.91
C GLN A 1123 -22.17 26.24 -13.81
N LEU A 1124 -22.07 27.53 -14.09
CA LEU A 1124 -22.88 28.24 -15.07
C LEU A 1124 -22.01 28.78 -16.19
N ASN A 1125 -22.34 28.40 -17.42
CA ASN A 1125 -21.68 28.87 -18.62
C ASN A 1125 -22.67 29.71 -19.45
N ILE A 1126 -22.17 30.80 -20.03
CA ILE A 1126 -22.94 31.73 -20.85
C ILE A 1126 -22.12 32.04 -22.09
N ARG A 1127 -22.73 31.98 -23.27
CA ARG A 1127 -22.08 32.31 -24.54
C ARG A 1127 -23.00 33.17 -25.39
N VAL A 1128 -22.46 34.27 -25.89
CA VAL A 1128 -23.15 35.18 -26.82
C VAL A 1128 -22.32 35.28 -28.09
N ALA A 1129 -22.93 35.09 -29.24
CA ALA A 1129 -22.29 35.25 -30.54
C ALA A 1129 -23.17 36.06 -31.49
N GLY A 1130 -22.54 36.93 -32.27
CA GLY A 1130 -23.18 37.76 -33.28
C GLY A 1130 -22.31 37.83 -34.54
N ASP A 1131 -22.96 37.75 -35.69
CA ASP A 1131 -22.34 37.86 -37.01
C ASP A 1131 -23.22 38.77 -37.87
N PHE A 1132 -22.63 39.77 -38.53
CA PHE A 1132 -23.37 40.79 -39.27
C PHE A 1132 -22.70 41.10 -40.61
N SER A 1133 -23.51 41.38 -41.62
CA SER A 1133 -23.09 41.79 -42.96
C SER A 1133 -23.87 43.02 -43.41
N ASP A 1134 -23.18 43.99 -44.01
CA ASP A 1134 -23.80 45.21 -44.56
C ASP A 1134 -24.35 45.02 -45.99
N ALA A 1135 -24.04 43.88 -46.61
CA ALA A 1135 -24.43 43.49 -47.96
C ALA A 1135 -24.75 41.98 -48.02
N PRO A 1136 -25.51 41.49 -49.04
CA PRO A 1136 -25.94 40.10 -49.12
C PRO A 1136 -24.76 39.14 -49.28
N LEU A 1137 -24.74 38.09 -48.45
CA LEU A 1137 -23.64 37.14 -48.42
C LEU A 1137 -23.71 36.12 -49.57
N PRO A 1138 -22.58 35.77 -50.21
CA PRO A 1138 -22.54 34.65 -51.15
C PRO A 1138 -22.86 33.34 -50.41
N ARG A 1139 -23.46 32.36 -51.10
CA ARG A 1139 -24.02 31.13 -50.47
C ARG A 1139 -23.07 30.37 -49.55
N GLN A 1140 -21.77 30.43 -49.79
CA GLN A 1140 -20.72 29.80 -48.97
C GLN A 1140 -20.27 30.61 -47.74
N ARG A 1141 -20.90 31.75 -47.48
CA ARG A 1141 -20.70 32.62 -46.31
C ARG A 1141 -21.98 32.83 -45.49
N LEU A 1142 -23.13 32.37 -45.97
CA LEU A 1142 -24.42 32.48 -45.27
C LEU A 1142 -24.36 31.95 -43.84
N LEU A 1143 -25.06 32.65 -42.96
CA LEU A 1143 -25.07 32.38 -41.54
C LEU A 1143 -26.21 31.44 -41.19
N HIS A 1144 -25.95 30.48 -40.31
CA HIS A 1144 -26.89 29.41 -40.00
C HIS A 1144 -27.11 29.24 -38.50
N LEU A 1145 -28.32 28.77 -38.18
CA LEU A 1145 -28.74 28.27 -36.87
C LEU A 1145 -29.49 26.94 -37.02
N GLY A 1146 -29.41 26.12 -35.98
CA GLY A 1146 -29.97 24.77 -35.91
C GLY A 1146 -28.91 23.68 -36.00
N GLY A 1147 -29.16 22.55 -35.33
CA GLY A 1147 -28.18 21.51 -35.07
C GLY A 1147 -27.33 21.80 -33.83
N GLY A 1148 -26.65 20.75 -33.33
CA GLY A 1148 -26.14 20.72 -31.96
C GLY A 1148 -25.25 21.89 -31.50
N ASN A 1149 -24.47 22.51 -32.39
CA ASN A 1149 -23.52 23.55 -32.00
C ASN A 1149 -24.04 25.00 -32.15
N THR A 1150 -25.37 25.19 -32.29
CA THR A 1150 -26.00 26.52 -32.25
C THR A 1150 -27.33 26.49 -31.48
N LEU A 1151 -28.38 25.91 -32.08
CA LEU A 1151 -29.68 25.68 -31.44
C LEU A 1151 -29.94 24.17 -31.43
N ARG A 1152 -29.68 23.53 -30.29
CA ARG A 1152 -30.02 22.12 -30.06
C ARG A 1152 -31.53 21.93 -30.20
N GLY A 1153 -32.00 20.74 -30.61
CA GLY A 1153 -33.43 20.49 -30.83
C GLY A 1153 -34.00 21.00 -32.16
N HIS A 1154 -33.24 21.80 -32.92
CA HIS A 1154 -33.54 22.13 -34.31
C HIS A 1154 -32.65 21.35 -35.30
N ASN A 1155 -33.15 21.11 -36.51
CA ASN A 1155 -32.40 20.45 -37.58
C ASN A 1155 -31.16 21.26 -38.00
N PHE A 1156 -30.09 20.57 -38.43
CA PHE A 1156 -28.82 21.17 -38.81
C PHE A 1156 -28.99 22.24 -39.91
N ASN A 1157 -28.57 23.47 -39.63
CA ASN A 1157 -28.64 24.64 -40.52
C ASN A 1157 -30.04 24.92 -41.09
N VAL A 1158 -31.11 24.59 -40.36
CA VAL A 1158 -32.50 24.76 -40.82
C VAL A 1158 -32.91 26.23 -41.00
N PHE A 1159 -32.23 27.15 -40.31
CA PHE A 1159 -32.39 28.60 -40.51
C PHE A 1159 -31.15 29.19 -41.19
N ALA A 1160 -31.35 30.22 -42.03
CA ALA A 1160 -30.30 30.90 -42.77
C ALA A 1160 -30.54 32.42 -42.85
N GLY A 1161 -29.48 33.22 -43.01
CA GLY A 1161 -29.54 34.68 -43.24
C GLY A 1161 -28.16 35.31 -43.48
N ASP A 1162 -28.13 36.63 -43.69
CA ASP A 1162 -26.90 37.45 -43.80
C ASP A 1162 -26.40 37.94 -42.44
N ASN A 1163 -27.31 38.00 -41.46
CA ASN A 1163 -27.07 38.42 -40.09
C ASN A 1163 -27.53 37.33 -39.09
N ARG A 1164 -26.89 37.25 -37.92
CA ARG A 1164 -27.16 36.25 -36.88
C ARG A 1164 -26.92 36.79 -35.48
N LEU A 1165 -27.77 36.40 -34.54
CA LEU A 1165 -27.54 36.50 -33.10
C LEU A 1165 -27.82 35.15 -32.41
N LEU A 1166 -27.00 34.79 -31.43
CA LEU A 1166 -27.07 33.54 -30.68
C LEU A 1166 -26.71 33.77 -29.21
N LEU A 1167 -27.50 33.17 -28.32
CA LEU A 1167 -27.26 33.05 -26.88
C LEU A 1167 -27.40 31.58 -26.49
N ASN A 1168 -26.35 31.01 -25.89
CA ASN A 1168 -26.39 29.71 -25.23
C ASN A 1168 -26.19 29.90 -23.73
N LEU A 1169 -27.14 29.44 -22.93
CA LEU A 1169 -27.10 29.41 -21.48
C LEU A 1169 -27.11 27.94 -21.05
N GLU A 1170 -26.13 27.51 -20.26
CA GLU A 1170 -26.12 26.12 -19.80
C GLU A 1170 -25.46 25.98 -18.43
N TYR A 1171 -26.17 25.27 -17.57
CA TYR A 1171 -25.80 24.91 -16.21
C TYR A 1171 -25.27 23.49 -16.21
N ARG A 1172 -24.14 23.25 -15.52
CA ARG A 1172 -23.40 21.99 -15.53
C ARG A 1172 -23.05 21.54 -14.11
N LEU A 1173 -23.09 20.23 -13.91
CA LEU A 1173 -22.45 19.52 -12.81
C LEU A 1173 -21.23 18.80 -13.39
N ILE A 1174 -20.02 19.09 -12.92
CA ILE A 1174 -18.77 18.51 -13.44
C ILE A 1174 -18.01 17.78 -12.33
N LYS A 1175 -17.83 16.46 -12.48
CA LYS A 1175 -17.03 15.63 -11.58
C LYS A 1175 -15.85 15.03 -12.34
N GLU A 1176 -14.66 15.11 -11.73
CA GLU A 1176 -13.40 14.61 -12.24
C GLU A 1176 -12.78 13.65 -11.22
N THR A 1177 -12.07 12.63 -11.72
CA THR A 1177 -11.34 11.63 -10.95
C THR A 1177 -10.00 11.38 -11.64
N THR A 1178 -8.90 11.43 -10.89
CA THR A 1178 -7.57 10.99 -11.31
C THR A 1178 -7.30 9.60 -10.73
N PRO A 1179 -7.25 8.52 -11.54
CA PRO A 1179 -6.85 7.21 -11.07
C PRO A 1179 -5.43 7.24 -10.50
N SER A 1180 -5.21 6.57 -9.37
CA SER A 1180 -3.85 6.49 -8.78
C SER A 1180 -2.90 5.79 -9.76
N GLY A 1181 -1.72 6.38 -10.00
CA GLY A 1181 -0.71 5.84 -10.90
C GLY A 1181 -0.86 6.19 -12.38
N GLN A 1182 -1.83 7.03 -12.79
CA GLN A 1182 -1.97 7.46 -14.19
C GLN A 1182 -2.05 8.99 -14.34
N ASP A 1183 -1.30 9.55 -15.29
CA ASP A 1183 -1.40 10.95 -15.73
C ASP A 1183 -2.64 11.19 -16.62
N ALA A 1184 -3.80 10.63 -16.23
CA ALA A 1184 -5.05 10.72 -16.99
C ALA A 1184 -6.19 11.22 -16.08
N VAL A 1185 -6.97 12.18 -16.56
CA VAL A 1185 -8.17 12.66 -15.86
C VAL A 1185 -9.40 12.07 -16.52
N LEU A 1186 -10.16 11.29 -15.76
CA LEU A 1186 -11.48 10.81 -16.13
C LEU A 1186 -12.53 11.78 -15.58
N GLY A 1187 -13.61 12.02 -16.30
CA GLY A 1187 -14.69 12.85 -15.78
C GLY A 1187 -16.02 12.64 -16.48
N TRP A 1188 -17.06 13.18 -15.86
CA TRP A 1188 -18.39 13.21 -16.42
C TRP A 1188 -19.08 14.54 -16.10
N THR A 1189 -20.03 14.92 -16.96
CA THR A 1189 -20.90 16.05 -16.70
C THR A 1189 -22.37 15.70 -16.89
N LEU A 1190 -23.21 16.30 -16.04
CA LEU A 1190 -24.64 16.45 -16.30
C LEU A 1190 -24.92 17.92 -16.58
N SER A 1191 -25.94 18.22 -17.37
CA SER A 1191 -26.21 19.58 -17.82
C SER A 1191 -27.66 19.83 -18.19
N CYS A 1192 -28.09 21.07 -18.00
CA CYS A 1192 -29.37 21.62 -18.47
C CYS A 1192 -29.07 22.89 -19.27
N PHE A 1193 -29.65 23.02 -20.46
CA PHE A 1193 -29.34 24.10 -21.39
C PHE A 1193 -30.58 24.77 -21.96
N LEU A 1194 -30.44 26.06 -22.28
CA LEU A 1194 -31.37 26.87 -23.06
C LEU A 1194 -30.57 27.56 -24.16
N ASP A 1195 -30.93 27.28 -25.40
CA ASP A 1195 -30.35 27.92 -26.58
C ASP A 1195 -31.40 28.86 -27.19
N THR A 1196 -31.03 30.08 -27.56
CA THR A 1196 -31.92 30.98 -28.30
C THR A 1196 -31.16 31.84 -29.31
N GLY A 1197 -31.77 32.11 -30.46
CA GLY A 1197 -31.13 32.91 -31.50
C GLY A 1197 -32.07 33.31 -32.63
N SER A 1198 -31.56 34.14 -33.54
CA SER A 1198 -32.27 34.61 -34.73
C SER A 1198 -31.30 34.80 -35.90
N VAL A 1199 -31.81 34.68 -37.12
CA VAL A 1199 -31.13 35.01 -38.38
C VAL A 1199 -32.08 35.81 -39.26
N TRP A 1200 -31.53 36.75 -40.02
CA TRP A 1200 -32.28 37.66 -40.88
C TRP A 1200 -31.42 38.11 -42.07
N TRP A 1201 -32.03 38.68 -43.10
CA TRP A 1201 -31.33 39.18 -44.30
C TRP A 1201 -30.79 40.60 -44.07
N HIS A 1202 -29.92 41.12 -44.93
CA HIS A 1202 -29.35 42.47 -44.72
C HIS A 1202 -30.39 43.60 -44.73
N ASP A 1203 -31.48 43.45 -45.49
CA ASP A 1203 -32.58 44.44 -45.57
C ASP A 1203 -33.60 44.34 -44.42
N ASP A 1204 -33.52 43.30 -43.58
CA ASP A 1204 -34.37 43.17 -42.39
C ASP A 1204 -33.85 44.11 -41.28
N ALA A 1205 -34.75 44.91 -40.69
CA ALA A 1205 -34.48 45.75 -39.52
C ALA A 1205 -35.14 45.16 -38.24
N PRO A 1206 -34.67 44.01 -37.71
CA PRO A 1206 -35.41 43.24 -36.70
C PRO A 1206 -35.42 43.89 -35.31
N PHE A 1207 -34.56 44.89 -35.06
CA PHE A 1207 -34.49 45.65 -33.81
C PHE A 1207 -35.34 46.94 -33.83
N SER A 1208 -36.13 47.17 -34.88
CA SER A 1208 -37.03 48.33 -35.00
C SER A 1208 -38.21 48.27 -34.02
N ASP A 1209 -38.60 47.07 -33.60
CA ASP A 1209 -39.59 46.79 -32.55
C ASP A 1209 -39.14 45.56 -31.75
N PHE A 1210 -39.26 45.64 -30.43
CA PHE A 1210 -38.87 44.58 -29.50
C PHE A 1210 -39.87 43.40 -29.49
N GLU A 1211 -41.17 43.65 -29.69
CA GLU A 1211 -42.16 42.56 -29.80
C GLU A 1211 -41.92 41.75 -31.09
N ASN A 1212 -41.73 42.43 -32.22
CA ASN A 1212 -41.28 41.81 -33.47
C ASN A 1212 -39.97 41.02 -33.29
N PHE A 1213 -38.96 41.56 -32.60
CA PHE A 1213 -37.71 40.85 -32.34
C PHE A 1213 -37.92 39.54 -31.55
N THR A 1214 -38.67 39.59 -30.45
CA THR A 1214 -38.87 38.42 -29.59
C THR A 1214 -39.64 37.30 -30.29
N THR A 1215 -40.62 37.60 -31.14
CA THR A 1215 -41.30 36.58 -31.96
C THR A 1215 -40.42 35.96 -33.06
N ARG A 1216 -39.38 36.68 -33.51
CA ARG A 1216 -38.37 36.17 -34.45
C ARG A 1216 -37.38 35.19 -33.81
N LEU A 1217 -37.20 35.20 -32.49
CA LEU A 1217 -36.32 34.24 -31.80
C LEU A 1217 -36.75 32.78 -32.02
N LYS A 1218 -35.76 31.89 -32.04
CA LYS A 1218 -35.91 30.44 -32.11
C LYS A 1218 -35.21 29.87 -30.88
N THR A 1219 -36.00 29.28 -29.98
CA THR A 1219 -35.56 28.91 -28.63
C THR A 1219 -35.80 27.43 -28.41
N SER A 1220 -34.86 26.78 -27.75
CA SER A 1220 -34.98 25.40 -27.29
C SER A 1220 -34.47 25.24 -25.87
N ILE A 1221 -34.94 24.19 -25.21
CA ILE A 1221 -34.48 23.75 -23.90
C ILE A 1221 -34.04 22.29 -24.00
N GLY A 1222 -33.15 21.84 -23.12
CA GLY A 1222 -32.80 20.44 -23.06
C GLY A 1222 -31.86 20.07 -21.92
N VAL A 1223 -31.54 18.79 -21.88
CA VAL A 1223 -30.66 18.16 -20.89
C VAL A 1223 -29.66 17.26 -21.58
N GLY A 1224 -28.53 17.00 -20.93
CA GLY A 1224 -27.56 16.07 -21.49
C GLY A 1224 -26.48 15.64 -20.51
N CYS A 1225 -25.89 14.50 -20.82
CA CYS A 1225 -24.73 13.97 -20.12
C CYS A 1225 -23.52 13.91 -21.07
N SER A 1226 -22.32 13.97 -20.49
CA SER A 1226 -21.08 13.61 -21.18
C SER A 1226 -20.15 12.83 -20.27
N VAL A 1227 -19.33 11.98 -20.88
CA VAL A 1227 -18.11 11.43 -20.28
C VAL A 1227 -16.90 11.96 -21.04
N PHE A 1228 -15.81 12.23 -20.35
CA PHE A 1228 -14.58 12.73 -20.97
C PHE A 1228 -13.32 12.11 -20.35
N VAL A 1229 -12.26 12.07 -21.16
CA VAL A 1229 -10.94 11.55 -20.82
C VAL A 1229 -9.88 12.53 -21.30
N ASP A 1230 -9.04 13.01 -20.39
CA ASP A 1230 -7.87 13.83 -20.68
C ASP A 1230 -6.59 13.00 -20.40
N PRO A 1231 -6.05 12.30 -21.41
CA PRO A 1231 -4.83 11.52 -21.24
C PRO A 1231 -3.60 12.42 -21.41
N PHE A 1232 -2.71 12.39 -20.41
CA PHE A 1232 -1.41 13.08 -20.39
C PHE A 1232 -1.47 14.62 -20.33
N GLY A 1233 -2.57 15.20 -19.82
CA GLY A 1233 -2.74 16.66 -19.67
C GLY A 1233 -2.81 17.39 -21.02
N ASN A 1234 -3.56 16.82 -21.95
CA ASN A 1234 -3.70 17.29 -23.32
C ASN A 1234 -4.62 18.53 -23.36
N PRO A 1235 -4.28 19.60 -24.11
CA PRO A 1235 -5.17 20.78 -24.23
C PRO A 1235 -6.60 20.47 -24.70
N SER A 1236 -6.87 19.32 -25.31
CA SER A 1236 -8.23 18.87 -25.66
C SER A 1236 -8.51 17.47 -25.11
N PRO A 1237 -9.46 17.29 -24.16
CA PRO A 1237 -9.94 15.97 -23.75
C PRO A 1237 -10.74 15.32 -24.88
N TRP A 1238 -10.78 13.99 -24.91
CA TRP A 1238 -11.77 13.25 -25.70
C TRP A 1238 -13.09 13.23 -24.94
N SER A 1239 -14.23 13.44 -25.61
CA SER A 1239 -15.53 13.46 -24.94
C SER A 1239 -16.63 12.79 -25.78
N LEU A 1240 -17.51 12.05 -25.10
CA LEU A 1240 -18.71 11.45 -25.69
C LEU A 1240 -19.93 12.06 -24.98
N ALA A 1241 -20.87 12.62 -25.73
CA ALA A 1241 -22.05 13.28 -25.18
C ALA A 1241 -23.35 12.77 -25.79
N LEU A 1242 -24.36 12.63 -24.93
CA LEU A 1242 -25.75 12.35 -25.28
C LEU A 1242 -26.62 13.47 -24.71
N GLU A 1243 -27.32 14.17 -25.59
CA GLU A 1243 -28.22 15.28 -25.24
C GLU A 1243 -29.61 15.03 -25.81
N VAL A 1244 -30.63 15.47 -25.08
CA VAL A 1244 -32.03 15.51 -25.52
C VAL A 1244 -32.46 16.96 -25.51
N ALA A 1245 -32.92 17.46 -26.66
CA ALA A 1245 -33.17 18.88 -26.87
C ALA A 1245 -34.47 19.10 -27.63
N GLU A 1246 -35.23 20.12 -27.23
CA GLU A 1246 -36.60 20.28 -27.67
C GLU A 1246 -36.92 21.73 -28.10
N PRO A 1247 -37.46 21.95 -29.32
CA PRO A 1247 -37.73 23.28 -29.85
C PRO A 1247 -39.08 23.82 -29.34
N LEU A 1248 -39.03 24.95 -28.64
CA LEU A 1248 -40.20 25.60 -28.06
C LEU A 1248 -40.96 26.39 -29.14
N ASN A 1249 -42.30 26.39 -29.06
CA ASN A 1249 -43.13 27.27 -29.89
C ASN A 1249 -43.28 28.68 -29.25
N ALA A 1250 -43.99 29.58 -29.94
CA ALA A 1250 -44.25 30.95 -29.45
C ALA A 1250 -45.11 31.02 -28.17
N SER A 1251 -45.66 29.88 -27.71
CA SER A 1251 -46.40 29.73 -26.45
C SER A 1251 -45.63 28.89 -25.41
N PHE A 1252 -44.33 28.65 -25.64
CA PHE A 1252 -43.45 27.81 -24.81
C PHE A 1252 -43.93 26.36 -24.61
N SER A 1253 -44.82 25.84 -25.46
CA SER A 1253 -45.25 24.45 -25.37
C SER A 1253 -44.29 23.48 -26.06
N LEU A 1254 -44.25 22.27 -25.50
CA LEU A 1254 -43.44 21.14 -25.91
C LEU A 1254 -43.84 20.57 -27.30
N ARG A 1255 -42.92 19.81 -27.91
CA ARG A 1255 -42.96 19.20 -29.26
C ARG A 1255 -42.24 17.83 -29.22
N ASN A 1256 -41.90 17.26 -30.38
CA ASN A 1256 -41.06 16.06 -30.43
C ASN A 1256 -39.59 16.44 -30.10
N PRO A 1257 -38.96 15.83 -29.09
CA PRO A 1257 -37.54 16.07 -28.79
C PRO A 1257 -36.62 15.42 -29.82
N LEU A 1258 -35.44 16.01 -30.02
CA LEU A 1258 -34.35 15.40 -30.79
C LEU A 1258 -33.25 14.90 -29.86
N ILE A 1259 -32.82 13.66 -30.09
CA ILE A 1259 -31.64 13.05 -29.46
C ILE A 1259 -30.40 13.41 -30.28
N ILE A 1260 -29.33 13.86 -29.61
CA ILE A 1260 -28.08 14.30 -30.21
C ILE A 1260 -26.92 13.52 -29.58
N LEU A 1261 -26.14 12.82 -30.40
CA LEU A 1261 -24.91 12.11 -30.02
C LEU A 1261 -23.70 12.86 -30.61
N ARG A 1262 -22.61 13.03 -29.86
CA ARG A 1262 -21.39 13.72 -30.31
C ARG A 1262 -20.11 13.02 -29.87
N LEU A 1263 -19.07 13.05 -30.72
CA LEU A 1263 -17.70 12.59 -30.41
C LEU A 1263 -16.77 13.72 -29.94
N ASP A 1264 -17.26 14.95 -29.88
CA ASP A 1264 -16.66 16.00 -29.06
C ASP A 1264 -17.75 16.98 -28.60
N ARG A 1265 -17.88 17.21 -27.29
CA ARG A 1265 -18.87 18.12 -26.73
C ARG A 1265 -18.29 19.53 -26.66
N MET A 1266 -19.04 20.49 -27.20
CA MET A 1266 -18.63 21.89 -27.19
C MET A 1266 -19.70 22.82 -26.65
N PHE A 1267 -19.19 23.92 -26.10
CA PHE A 1267 -19.91 25.11 -25.66
C PHE A 1267 -19.67 26.26 -26.64
#